data_AF-A0A5N5QSU4-F1
#
_entry.id   AF-A0A5N5QSU4-F1
#
_cell.length_a   1.000
_cell.length_b   1.000
_cell.length_c   1.000
_cell.angle_alpha   90.00
_cell.angle_beta   90.00
_cell.angle_gamma   90.00
#
_symmetry.space_group_name_H-M   'P 1'
#
loop_
_entity.id
_entity.type
_entity.pdbx_description
1 polymer ?
#
loop_
_entity_poly.entity_id
_entity_poly.type
_entity_poly.pdbx_seq_one_letter_code
_entity_poly.pdbx_strand_id
1 'polypeptide(L)'
;MVTYKVAILTVSDTASLDAEQDKSGPIIQEILTDSKHDASCRFVTDTPVIVPDDIRLIQSTIKGWTLGGSYDWIITTGGTGFGPRDLTPEAITPLIERDAPGLVHLIMRESIQHTTLAALSRPVAGTIRNTLVVTLPGSPKAVRENLAALLQTGVIAHALDLITGGKQSSEVHAKLGVSSRALSSEEHSHGHGHHREHRHGPGHGHGHGHERGHGHEHGHGHGHRHGHGHGHGHGHGHGHDIPTPRILSHDPDLPVSQRHRVSPYPLISMDEAIKIILGVSSPLESVTLNVNSGLAGHVLSEDVTAPQQLPSTATTNVDGYAVQAPYKKGIFNVLTPSDLIPGPIPSGFVYRINTGAPLPPGTNAVIMVEDTRVDSQFTTDEGREGEEKTVELLAEVIIGENVRKPGSDVRAGDKVLAAGNIISGLGGEVGTLAFVGRKQVAVYRKPVVALLSTGNELIDLHQEPSPSNDTERWTGVVDSNRPSLQAALEGLGYKVVDIGIAHDGVDAHVKALSDGLAQADVLVTTGGTSMGASDLLKPVLERNLNGTIHFGRVAMKPGKPTTFASVPSAGGGRDKLVFGLPGNPASALVTFYLFVLPALRRLGGWRPEAAELPRIPVELTESLPLDPRPEFHRVHVRITSSGLKAFSTGGQRSSRVASLAGANGLKHPILPRKNTMTGTKIDWSKVEQPDFVYQQFASRRSTVYGKKGVVSCTEPLACEVGLEVLRKGGNAADAAVAVSAALNVSYNFLTRRETILTPDQVTEPSCCGIGGDAFCLFYDASKRTVQALNGSGRSPKALNIDVARKNGATGRQLQETDLNSVTVPGAAAAWVDTVARFGSGKVTFEEVMAPAIQLAEEGVPVSELHARMWQRSEDLIKSASPFAGSMLLNGHAPQAGQVMRFPDLACTFRTLVSEGKKGFYTGRIAEAIVELIRSKGGVMELSDLAEHDTEFVEPIKYTYAGEVTLWECPPNGQGITALMALGILEAAEDIGKIKPLLTMEHNSVEYLHTLIEALRLAFADTQYYVTDPNVNHVPVKEMLSKEYLKKRAENFNPTASIPDVHHGNPVTSTDTVYFSVTDQWGNGCSFIQSNYAGFGTAAIPKGCGFTLQNRGSGFVLEEGHPNQLAGGKRPYHTIIPALATRGDELFLVYGVMGGFMQPQGHIQVLLNILRGFTPQAALDAPRFCISAGSPDASVANARNAGDINSEVYFEDGIPAETVQKLKEMGHDAHTLSGFARLMMGRGQVIQKLTSKELVWAAGSDPRGDGHAVAQI
;
A
#
# COMPACT_ATOMS: atom_id res chain seq x y z
N MET A 1 -43.19 10.75 20.61
CA MET A 1 -42.61 12.09 20.44
C MET A 1 -41.94 12.45 21.75
N VAL A 2 -40.61 12.56 21.79
CA VAL A 2 -39.88 12.97 23.01
C VAL A 2 -40.01 14.48 23.16
N THR A 3 -40.14 14.99 24.39
CA THR A 3 -40.20 16.44 24.66
C THR A 3 -38.90 16.89 25.30
N TYR A 4 -38.23 17.87 24.68
CA TYR A 4 -37.01 18.50 25.19
C TYR A 4 -37.28 19.94 25.61
N LYS A 5 -36.70 20.36 26.74
CA LYS A 5 -36.74 21.73 27.24
C LYS A 5 -35.58 22.54 26.66
N VAL A 6 -35.87 23.74 26.16
CA VAL A 6 -34.88 24.63 25.55
C VAL A 6 -34.91 26.00 26.20
N ALA A 7 -33.76 26.46 26.71
CA ALA A 7 -33.59 27.84 27.17
C ALA A 7 -33.03 28.72 26.04
N ILE A 8 -33.43 29.99 26.03
CA ILE A 8 -33.02 30.98 25.02
C ILE A 8 -32.40 32.18 25.75
N LEU A 9 -31.17 32.54 25.39
CA LEU A 9 -30.42 33.66 25.97
C LEU A 9 -30.02 34.67 24.89
N THR A 10 -30.65 35.83 24.87
CA THR A 10 -30.19 36.95 24.04
C THR A 10 -29.10 37.71 24.79
N VAL A 11 -27.93 37.85 24.17
CA VAL A 11 -26.82 38.66 24.69
C VAL A 11 -26.76 39.95 23.88
N SER A 12 -27.09 41.07 24.52
CA SER A 12 -27.09 42.39 23.90
C SER A 12 -27.18 43.49 24.95
N ASP A 13 -26.16 44.36 25.01
CA ASP A 13 -26.20 45.60 25.80
C ASP A 13 -27.49 46.42 25.56
N THR A 14 -27.91 46.61 24.31
CA THR A 14 -29.12 47.39 23.98
C THR A 14 -30.41 46.69 24.40
N ALA A 15 -30.58 45.39 24.11
CA ALA A 15 -31.81 44.70 24.49
C ALA A 15 -31.95 44.47 26.00
N SER A 16 -30.83 44.49 26.75
CA SER A 16 -30.84 44.44 28.21
C SER A 16 -31.38 45.71 28.89
N LEU A 17 -31.40 46.82 28.15
CA LEU A 17 -31.96 48.12 28.60
C LEU A 17 -33.39 48.35 28.08
N ASP A 18 -33.71 47.84 26.89
CA ASP A 18 -35.04 47.88 26.27
C ASP A 18 -35.35 46.54 25.60
N ALA A 19 -36.20 45.74 26.26
CA ALA A 19 -36.55 44.40 25.80
C ALA A 19 -37.32 44.39 24.46
N GLU A 20 -37.94 45.50 24.03
CA GLU A 20 -38.58 45.58 22.71
C GLU A 20 -37.57 45.58 21.55
N GLN A 21 -36.27 45.71 21.84
CA GLN A 21 -35.21 45.57 20.84
C GLN A 21 -34.82 44.12 20.55
N ASP A 22 -35.14 43.14 21.41
CA ASP A 22 -34.86 41.73 21.10
C ASP A 22 -35.81 41.20 20.04
N LYS A 23 -35.26 41.04 18.83
CA LYS A 23 -35.94 40.47 17.67
C LYS A 23 -35.42 39.07 17.34
N SER A 24 -34.50 38.53 18.11
CA SER A 24 -33.81 37.26 17.85
C SER A 24 -34.28 36.16 18.81
N GLY A 25 -34.37 36.44 20.12
CA GLY A 25 -34.92 35.51 21.11
C GLY A 25 -36.34 35.04 20.80
N PRO A 26 -37.30 35.95 20.52
CA PRO A 26 -38.66 35.58 20.12
C PRO A 26 -38.74 34.75 18.84
N ILE A 27 -37.79 34.93 17.90
CA ILE A 27 -37.73 34.17 16.64
C ILE A 27 -37.20 32.75 16.86
N ILE A 28 -36.26 32.55 17.78
CA ILE A 28 -35.85 31.21 18.22
C ILE A 28 -37.06 30.49 18.84
N GLN A 29 -37.84 31.20 19.67
CA GLN A 29 -39.04 30.66 20.30
C GLN A 29 -40.13 30.28 19.27
N GLU A 30 -40.38 31.14 18.28
CA GLU A 30 -41.31 30.88 17.16
C GLU A 30 -40.91 29.61 16.38
N ILE A 31 -39.64 29.47 15.98
CA ILE A 31 -39.17 28.34 15.18
C ILE A 31 -39.26 27.02 15.95
N LEU A 32 -38.81 27.01 17.22
CA LEU A 32 -38.82 25.80 18.05
C LEU A 32 -40.24 25.32 18.39
N THR A 33 -41.23 26.22 18.39
CA THR A 33 -42.62 25.89 18.70
C THR A 33 -43.48 25.54 17.47
N ASP A 34 -43.03 25.81 16.23
CA ASP A 34 -43.71 25.30 15.03
C ASP A 34 -43.47 23.79 14.85
N SER A 35 -44.55 23.05 15.13
CA SER A 35 -44.72 21.59 15.05
C SER A 35 -44.34 20.86 13.74
N LYS A 36 -43.76 21.55 12.75
CA LYS A 36 -43.40 21.00 11.43
C LYS A 36 -41.94 20.55 11.29
N HIS A 37 -41.07 20.93 12.21
CA HIS A 37 -39.61 20.80 12.02
C HIS A 37 -39.07 19.37 12.22
N ASP A 38 -39.64 18.59 13.15
CA ASP A 38 -39.39 17.15 13.30
C ASP A 38 -40.66 16.47 13.84
N ALA A 39 -40.97 15.27 13.35
CA ALA A 39 -42.06 14.43 13.84
C ALA A 39 -41.65 13.51 15.01
N SER A 40 -40.35 13.39 15.30
CA SER A 40 -39.78 12.53 16.33
C SER A 40 -39.77 13.18 17.71
N CYS A 41 -39.46 14.48 17.80
CA CYS A 41 -39.34 15.23 19.05
C CYS A 41 -40.07 16.58 19.00
N ARG A 42 -40.39 17.12 20.18
CA ARG A 42 -41.01 18.43 20.38
C ARG A 42 -40.16 19.27 21.33
N PHE A 43 -39.94 20.53 20.99
CA PHE A 43 -39.31 21.48 21.91
C PHE A 43 -40.36 22.22 22.75
N VAL A 44 -39.98 22.54 23.99
CA VAL A 44 -40.73 23.42 24.90
C VAL A 44 -39.76 24.48 25.41
N THR A 45 -40.13 25.73 25.20
CA THR A 45 -39.30 26.92 25.49
C THR A 45 -39.99 27.79 26.52
N ASP A 46 -39.29 28.10 27.60
CA ASP A 46 -39.67 29.21 28.49
C ASP A 46 -39.36 30.57 27.80
N THR A 47 -39.78 31.68 28.40
CA THR A 47 -39.57 33.03 27.84
C THR A 47 -38.07 33.32 27.67
N PRO A 48 -37.61 33.86 26.52
CA PRO A 48 -36.22 34.26 26.34
C PRO A 48 -35.74 35.20 27.44
N VAL A 49 -34.54 34.93 27.96
CA VAL A 49 -33.86 35.81 28.92
C VAL A 49 -32.86 36.69 28.17
N ILE A 50 -32.74 37.94 28.59
CA ILE A 50 -31.84 38.92 27.99
C ILE A 50 -30.77 39.33 29.02
N VAL A 51 -29.51 39.37 28.61
CA VAL A 51 -28.38 39.87 29.41
C VAL A 51 -27.53 40.85 28.59
N PRO A 52 -26.86 41.83 29.22
CA PRO A 52 -25.83 42.62 28.54
C PRO A 52 -24.63 41.74 28.19
N ASP A 53 -23.71 42.28 27.40
CA ASP A 53 -22.46 41.62 27.06
C ASP A 53 -21.46 41.67 28.24
N ASP A 54 -21.73 40.88 29.28
CA ASP A 54 -20.87 40.69 30.44
C ASP A 54 -20.62 39.20 30.72
N ILE A 55 -19.36 38.83 30.82
CA ILE A 55 -18.92 37.44 31.00
C ILE A 55 -19.52 36.80 32.26
N ARG A 56 -19.65 37.54 33.37
CA ARG A 56 -20.15 37.01 34.65
C ARG A 56 -21.66 36.81 34.62
N LEU A 57 -22.40 37.71 33.97
CA LEU A 57 -23.85 37.57 33.80
C LEU A 57 -24.19 36.43 32.84
N ILE A 58 -23.52 36.34 31.68
CA ILE A 58 -23.70 35.22 30.74
C ILE A 58 -23.37 33.87 31.43
N GLN A 59 -22.21 33.79 32.11
CA GLN A 59 -21.81 32.56 32.79
C GLN A 59 -22.73 32.18 33.96
N SER A 60 -23.20 33.14 34.76
CA SER A 60 -24.06 32.83 35.91
C SER A 60 -25.46 32.38 35.46
N THR A 61 -26.03 32.98 34.41
CA THR A 61 -27.30 32.53 33.82
C THR A 61 -27.20 31.10 33.28
N ILE A 62 -26.18 30.81 32.47
CA ILE A 62 -25.97 29.47 31.89
C ILE A 62 -25.69 28.43 32.98
N LYS A 63 -24.83 28.74 33.97
CA LYS A 63 -24.58 27.86 35.13
C LYS A 63 -25.85 27.60 35.93
N GLY A 64 -26.71 28.60 36.14
CA GLY A 64 -27.99 28.43 36.84
C GLY A 64 -28.89 27.38 36.18
N TRP A 65 -28.95 27.40 34.85
CA TRP A 65 -29.76 26.45 34.06
C TRP A 65 -29.17 25.03 34.02
N THR A 66 -27.84 24.88 33.94
CA THR A 66 -27.17 23.57 33.84
C THR A 66 -26.91 22.91 35.20
N LEU A 67 -26.67 23.69 36.26
CA LEU A 67 -26.53 23.17 37.63
C LEU A 67 -27.83 22.51 38.12
N GLY A 68 -28.98 23.10 37.79
CA GLY A 68 -30.30 22.58 38.15
C GLY A 68 -30.85 21.50 37.21
N GLY A 69 -30.11 21.09 36.16
CA GLY A 69 -30.57 20.12 35.16
C GLY A 69 -31.90 20.50 34.49
N SER A 70 -32.18 21.80 34.35
CA SER A 70 -33.53 22.29 34.05
C SER A 70 -33.89 22.30 32.57
N TYR A 71 -32.89 22.22 31.69
CA TYR A 71 -33.03 22.27 30.23
C TYR A 71 -32.08 21.28 29.55
N ASP A 72 -32.54 20.68 28.45
CA ASP A 72 -31.76 19.74 27.64
C ASP A 72 -30.88 20.48 26.60
N TRP A 73 -31.33 21.65 26.14
CA TRP A 73 -30.63 22.52 25.19
C TRP A 73 -30.65 23.99 25.65
N ILE A 74 -29.56 24.71 25.46
CA ILE A 74 -29.45 26.16 25.60
C ILE A 74 -29.01 26.73 24.25
N ILE A 75 -29.77 27.70 23.74
CA ILE A 75 -29.39 28.49 22.57
C ILE A 75 -29.10 29.92 23.02
N THR A 76 -27.93 30.44 22.67
CA THR A 76 -27.65 31.88 22.84
C THR A 76 -27.68 32.60 21.51
N THR A 77 -27.96 33.91 21.51
CA THR A 77 -27.93 34.75 20.31
C THR A 77 -27.36 36.12 20.61
N GLY A 78 -26.36 36.56 19.83
CA GLY A 78 -25.65 37.83 20.04
C GLY A 78 -24.25 37.66 20.63
N GLY A 79 -23.50 38.76 20.69
CA GLY A 79 -22.16 38.84 21.28
C GLY A 79 -21.07 37.93 20.68
N THR A 80 -21.24 37.38 19.48
CA THR A 80 -20.29 36.43 18.84
C THR A 80 -19.32 37.06 17.83
N GLY A 81 -19.34 38.38 17.61
CA GLY A 81 -18.45 39.06 16.68
C GLY A 81 -17.01 39.27 17.16
N PHE A 82 -16.28 40.19 16.51
CA PHE A 82 -14.93 40.64 16.90
C PHE A 82 -14.93 42.03 17.59
N GLY A 83 -16.09 42.60 17.91
CA GLY A 83 -16.17 43.87 18.63
C GLY A 83 -15.63 43.74 20.07
N PRO A 84 -15.15 44.84 20.69
CA PRO A 84 -14.64 44.81 22.07
C PRO A 84 -15.74 44.58 23.14
N ARG A 85 -17.01 44.45 22.71
CA ARG A 85 -18.15 44.01 23.52
C ARG A 85 -18.63 42.60 23.16
N ASP A 86 -18.23 42.01 22.03
CA ASP A 86 -18.66 40.66 21.63
C ASP A 86 -17.96 39.60 22.50
N LEU A 87 -18.48 39.34 23.71
CA LEU A 87 -17.84 38.51 24.74
C LEU A 87 -18.55 37.17 25.00
N THR A 88 -19.52 36.80 24.18
CA THR A 88 -20.24 35.51 24.32
C THR A 88 -19.34 34.28 24.15
N PRO A 89 -18.37 34.24 23.20
CA PRO A 89 -17.43 33.13 23.07
C PRO A 89 -16.50 33.01 24.29
N GLU A 90 -15.96 34.12 24.77
CA GLU A 90 -15.15 34.22 25.99
C GLU A 90 -15.92 33.78 27.24
N ALA A 91 -17.22 34.08 27.30
CA ALA A 91 -18.07 33.66 28.40
C ALA A 91 -18.36 32.14 28.38
N ILE A 92 -18.65 31.58 27.20
CA ILE A 92 -19.20 30.22 27.08
C ILE A 92 -18.12 29.15 26.93
N THR A 93 -17.03 29.41 26.20
CA THR A 93 -15.96 28.42 25.95
C THR A 93 -15.40 27.82 27.25
N PRO A 94 -15.10 28.60 28.32
CA PRO A 94 -14.60 28.06 29.59
C PRO A 94 -15.62 27.21 30.39
N LEU A 95 -16.85 27.05 29.90
CA LEU A 95 -17.87 26.21 30.53
C LEU A 95 -18.10 24.89 29.80
N ILE A 96 -17.62 24.75 28.56
CA ILE A 96 -17.82 23.57 27.73
C ILE A 96 -16.94 22.42 28.25
N GLU A 97 -17.57 21.30 28.60
CA GLU A 97 -16.88 20.08 29.03
C GLU A 97 -16.50 19.18 27.84
N ARG A 98 -17.21 19.29 26.72
CA ARG A 98 -16.95 18.57 25.46
C ARG A 98 -17.35 19.44 24.28
N ASP A 99 -16.39 19.82 23.45
CA ASP A 99 -16.65 20.61 22.25
C ASP A 99 -17.43 19.84 21.19
N ALA A 100 -18.32 20.54 20.48
CA ALA A 100 -19.05 20.04 19.31
C ALA A 100 -18.68 20.86 18.06
N PRO A 101 -17.41 20.84 17.59
CA PRO A 101 -16.95 21.68 16.49
C PRO A 101 -17.67 21.38 15.17
N GLY A 102 -18.27 20.19 15.01
CA GLY A 102 -19.15 19.88 13.88
C GLY A 102 -20.40 20.78 13.79
N LEU A 103 -20.98 21.19 14.94
CA LEU A 103 -22.09 22.12 14.98
C LEU A 103 -21.63 23.55 14.67
N VAL A 104 -20.46 23.96 15.20
CA VAL A 104 -19.79 25.22 14.84
C VAL A 104 -19.55 25.29 13.33
N HIS A 105 -19.03 24.21 12.72
CA HIS A 105 -18.80 24.14 11.28
C HIS A 105 -20.10 24.17 10.46
N LEU A 106 -21.20 23.59 10.94
CA LEU A 106 -22.52 23.67 10.29
C LEU A 106 -23.07 25.11 10.32
N ILE A 107 -23.01 25.78 11.47
CA ILE A 107 -23.43 27.17 11.66
C ILE A 107 -22.57 28.13 10.80
N MET A 108 -21.25 27.92 10.78
CA MET A 108 -20.36 28.73 9.96
C MET A 108 -20.57 28.47 8.46
N ARG A 109 -20.78 27.22 8.04
CA ARG A 109 -21.14 26.87 6.65
C ARG A 109 -22.43 27.54 6.21
N GLU A 110 -23.48 27.52 7.04
CA GLU A 110 -24.76 28.13 6.69
C GLU A 110 -24.66 29.65 6.66
N SER A 111 -24.09 30.26 7.71
CA SER A 111 -23.92 31.71 7.78
C SER A 111 -23.07 32.27 6.63
N ILE A 112 -22.02 31.57 6.20
CA ILE A 112 -21.12 31.98 5.10
C ILE A 112 -21.80 31.91 3.73
N GLN A 113 -22.80 31.05 3.52
CA GLN A 113 -23.59 31.04 2.28
C GLN A 113 -24.41 32.33 2.12
N HIS A 114 -24.91 32.89 3.22
CA HIS A 114 -25.77 34.10 3.20
C HIS A 114 -24.99 35.41 3.37
N THR A 115 -23.82 35.40 4.01
CA THR A 115 -22.90 36.54 4.03
C THR A 115 -21.46 36.14 4.34
N THR A 116 -20.50 36.62 3.53
CA THR A 116 -19.07 36.42 3.78
C THR A 116 -18.58 37.08 5.08
N LEU A 117 -19.32 38.07 5.60
CA LEU A 117 -19.04 38.68 6.91
C LEU A 117 -19.32 37.72 8.08
N ALA A 118 -20.03 36.61 7.86
CA ALA A 118 -20.19 35.58 8.89
C ALA A 118 -18.87 34.90 9.29
N ALA A 119 -17.83 34.98 8.46
CA ALA A 119 -16.47 34.60 8.84
C ALA A 119 -15.88 35.46 9.98
N LEU A 120 -16.56 36.57 10.35
CA LEU A 120 -16.27 37.39 11.52
C LEU A 120 -17.14 37.02 12.75
N SER A 121 -17.93 35.95 12.67
CA SER A 121 -18.57 35.35 13.85
C SER A 121 -17.67 34.26 14.43
N ARG A 122 -17.71 34.11 15.75
CA ARG A 122 -16.90 33.16 16.53
C ARG A 122 -17.79 32.20 17.34
N PRO A 123 -18.74 31.48 16.71
CA PRO A 123 -19.73 30.70 17.45
C PRO A 123 -19.10 29.50 18.16
N VAL A 124 -19.66 29.16 19.32
CA VAL A 124 -19.28 28.05 20.19
C VAL A 124 -20.43 27.04 20.25
N ALA A 125 -20.10 25.75 20.29
CA ALA A 125 -21.07 24.69 20.56
C ALA A 125 -20.41 23.51 21.28
N GLY A 126 -21.12 22.89 22.21
CA GLY A 126 -20.61 21.78 23.02
C GLY A 126 -21.58 21.40 24.14
N THR A 127 -21.17 20.50 25.04
CA THR A 127 -21.97 20.10 26.21
C THR A 127 -21.45 20.72 27.50
N ILE A 128 -22.37 21.20 28.34
CA ILE A 128 -22.12 21.49 29.76
C ILE A 128 -22.93 20.45 30.54
N ARG A 129 -22.27 19.54 31.27
CA ARG A 129 -22.88 18.34 31.86
C ARG A 129 -23.72 17.56 30.83
N ASN A 130 -25.04 17.51 31.06
CA ASN A 130 -26.03 16.84 30.22
C ASN A 130 -26.93 17.85 29.48
N THR A 131 -26.44 19.06 29.24
CA THR A 131 -27.14 20.11 28.49
C THR A 131 -26.30 20.50 27.27
N LEU A 132 -26.90 20.44 26.07
CA LEU A 132 -26.29 20.96 24.84
C LEU A 132 -26.29 22.49 24.88
N VAL A 133 -25.21 23.15 24.43
CA VAL A 133 -25.14 24.61 24.29
C VAL A 133 -24.70 24.96 22.87
N VAL A 134 -25.37 25.93 22.26
CA VAL A 134 -25.10 26.42 20.89
C VAL A 134 -25.27 27.94 20.84
N THR A 135 -24.28 28.67 20.32
CA THR A 135 -24.38 30.13 20.13
C THR A 135 -24.69 30.49 18.67
N LEU A 136 -25.64 31.39 18.44
CA LEU A 136 -26.03 31.89 17.12
C LEU A 136 -25.66 33.37 16.92
N PRO A 137 -25.41 33.83 15.67
CA PRO A 137 -25.18 35.24 15.39
C PRO A 137 -26.43 36.08 15.73
N GLY A 138 -26.24 37.26 16.34
CA GLY A 138 -27.34 38.06 16.93
C GLY A 138 -28.41 38.62 15.98
N SER A 139 -28.30 38.44 14.66
CA SER A 139 -29.25 39.02 13.71
C SER A 139 -30.47 38.10 13.47
N PRO A 140 -31.71 38.65 13.44
CA PRO A 140 -32.93 37.90 13.15
C PRO A 140 -32.87 37.02 11.89
N LYS A 141 -32.20 37.48 10.83
CA LYS A 141 -32.03 36.73 9.58
C LYS A 141 -31.14 35.49 9.79
N ALA A 142 -29.91 35.70 10.31
CA ALA A 142 -28.96 34.62 10.56
C ALA A 142 -29.50 33.59 11.57
N VAL A 143 -30.30 34.01 12.55
CA VAL A 143 -30.99 33.10 13.48
C VAL A 143 -31.90 32.13 12.72
N ARG A 144 -32.76 32.62 11.81
CA ARG A 144 -33.66 31.76 11.03
C ARG A 144 -32.90 30.77 10.16
N GLU A 145 -31.82 31.23 9.51
CA GLU A 145 -30.99 30.42 8.60
C GLU A 145 -30.27 29.30 9.35
N ASN A 146 -29.53 29.63 10.42
CA ASN A 146 -28.77 28.65 11.18
C ASN A 146 -29.67 27.67 11.95
N LEU A 147 -30.76 28.14 12.56
CA LEU A 147 -31.65 27.27 13.32
C LEU A 147 -32.41 26.31 12.39
N ALA A 148 -32.76 26.72 11.17
CA ALA A 148 -33.30 25.82 10.16
C ALA A 148 -32.29 24.71 9.80
N ALA A 149 -31.02 25.03 9.55
CA ALA A 149 -29.99 24.04 9.23
C ALA A 149 -29.70 23.06 10.39
N LEU A 150 -29.73 23.54 11.63
CA LEU A 150 -29.58 22.72 12.84
C LEU A 150 -30.74 21.73 13.04
N LEU A 151 -31.96 22.12 12.65
CA LEU A 151 -33.16 21.27 12.80
C LEU A 151 -33.36 20.31 11.61
N GLN A 152 -33.26 20.80 10.37
CA GLN A 152 -33.54 20.01 9.15
C GLN A 152 -32.63 18.80 8.96
N THR A 153 -31.44 18.81 9.57
CA THR A 153 -30.47 17.71 9.49
C THR A 153 -30.74 16.57 10.49
N GLY A 154 -31.69 16.74 11.43
CA GLY A 154 -31.96 15.78 12.51
C GLY A 154 -30.85 15.65 13.56
N VAL A 155 -29.72 16.36 13.37
CA VAL A 155 -28.51 16.24 14.20
C VAL A 155 -28.77 16.68 15.63
N ILE A 156 -29.54 17.74 15.86
CA ILE A 156 -29.89 18.20 17.21
C ILE A 156 -30.76 17.16 17.95
N ALA A 157 -31.76 16.57 17.30
CA ALA A 157 -32.61 15.56 17.92
C ALA A 157 -31.80 14.33 18.37
N HIS A 158 -30.86 13.88 17.52
CA HIS A 158 -29.96 12.78 17.85
C HIS A 158 -28.93 13.15 18.94
N ALA A 159 -28.36 14.36 18.89
CA ALA A 159 -27.45 14.85 19.92
C ALA A 159 -28.13 14.90 21.30
N LEU A 160 -29.38 15.39 21.38
CA LEU A 160 -30.13 15.44 22.62
C LEU A 160 -30.52 14.03 23.13
N ASP A 161 -30.84 13.07 22.25
CA ASP A 161 -31.07 11.69 22.67
C ASP A 161 -29.79 11.06 23.27
N LEU A 162 -28.62 11.28 22.64
CA LEU A 162 -27.32 10.82 23.16
C LEU A 162 -26.97 11.47 24.51
N ILE A 163 -27.16 12.78 24.64
CA ILE A 163 -26.82 13.54 25.86
C ILE A 163 -27.78 13.23 27.03
N THR A 164 -29.05 12.95 26.74
CA THR A 164 -30.08 12.64 27.77
C THR A 164 -30.23 11.14 28.09
N GLY A 165 -29.37 10.28 27.52
CA GLY A 165 -29.24 8.87 27.92
C GLY A 165 -30.01 7.84 27.08
N GLY A 166 -30.42 8.19 25.85
CA GLY A 166 -30.90 7.24 24.84
C GLY A 166 -32.34 6.75 25.05
N LYS A 167 -33.32 7.58 24.72
CA LYS A 167 -34.76 7.25 24.74
C LYS A 167 -35.30 6.83 23.35
N GLN A 168 -34.58 7.03 22.24
CA GLN A 168 -35.01 6.62 20.89
C GLN A 168 -33.93 5.95 20.01
N SER A 169 -32.84 5.45 20.60
CA SER A 169 -31.69 4.89 19.88
C SER A 169 -31.98 3.70 18.93
N SER A 170 -33.14 3.05 19.01
CA SER A 170 -33.51 1.91 18.16
C SER A 170 -34.23 2.26 16.85
N GLU A 171 -34.94 3.40 16.77
CA GLU A 171 -35.81 3.71 15.60
C GLU A 171 -35.18 4.68 14.58
N VAL A 172 -34.28 5.56 15.00
CA VAL A 172 -33.71 6.61 14.13
C VAL A 172 -32.88 6.01 12.98
N HIS A 173 -32.09 4.97 13.28
CA HIS A 173 -31.29 4.24 12.28
C HIS A 173 -32.12 3.63 11.14
N ALA A 174 -33.41 3.35 11.35
CA ALA A 174 -34.28 2.77 10.32
C ALA A 174 -34.83 3.82 9.32
N LYS A 175 -34.94 5.10 9.70
CA LYS A 175 -35.61 6.13 8.89
C LYS A 175 -34.68 6.92 7.98
N LEU A 176 -33.41 7.09 8.36
CA LEU A 176 -32.42 7.79 7.52
C LEU A 176 -32.04 7.02 6.24
N GLY A 177 -32.36 5.73 6.13
CA GLY A 177 -32.00 4.89 4.98
C GLY A 177 -32.90 4.96 3.74
N VAL A 178 -33.97 5.79 3.74
CA VAL A 178 -35.06 5.67 2.73
C VAL A 178 -35.08 6.80 1.68
N SER A 179 -34.49 7.97 1.95
CA SER A 179 -34.70 9.17 1.11
C SER A 179 -33.73 9.37 -0.08
N SER A 180 -32.80 8.44 -0.32
CA SER A 180 -31.68 8.63 -1.28
C SER A 180 -31.90 8.04 -2.69
N ARG A 181 -33.16 7.81 -3.10
CA ARG A 181 -33.50 7.26 -4.43
C ARG A 181 -34.43 8.15 -5.28
N ALA A 182 -34.05 9.42 -5.44
CA ALA A 182 -34.51 10.24 -6.56
C ALA A 182 -33.45 11.27 -6.97
N LEU A 183 -33.08 11.27 -8.27
CA LEU A 183 -32.48 12.37 -9.03
C LEU A 183 -31.13 12.98 -8.54
N SER A 184 -30.04 12.47 -9.15
CA SER A 184 -28.92 13.24 -9.72
C SER A 184 -28.34 14.48 -8.99
N SER A 185 -27.19 14.30 -8.31
CA SER A 185 -25.97 15.11 -8.55
C SER A 185 -24.75 14.59 -7.75
N GLU A 186 -23.61 14.45 -8.44
CA GLU A 186 -22.22 14.59 -7.97
C GLU A 186 -21.60 13.64 -6.90
N GLU A 187 -20.32 13.34 -7.17
CA GLU A 187 -19.17 12.91 -6.35
C GLU A 187 -19.27 11.98 -5.12
N HIS A 188 -18.67 10.79 -5.29
CA HIS A 188 -17.60 10.18 -4.48
C HIS A 188 -17.56 10.27 -2.92
N SER A 189 -17.42 9.05 -2.35
CA SER A 189 -16.36 8.62 -1.39
C SER A 189 -16.76 8.19 0.04
N HIS A 190 -15.83 7.44 0.65
CA HIS A 190 -15.89 6.78 1.97
C HIS A 190 -15.68 7.78 3.12
N GLY A 191 -15.99 7.49 4.40
CA GLY A 191 -16.54 6.29 5.03
C GLY A 191 -16.02 6.10 6.47
N HIS A 192 -16.42 5.01 7.15
CA HIS A 192 -15.99 4.57 8.50
C HIS A 192 -16.43 5.47 9.69
N GLY A 193 -16.57 4.97 10.93
CA GLY A 193 -16.35 3.60 11.44
C GLY A 193 -16.62 3.49 12.96
N HIS A 194 -15.77 2.72 13.67
CA HIS A 194 -15.68 2.59 15.15
C HIS A 194 -16.71 1.66 15.86
N HIS A 195 -16.45 1.07 17.05
CA HIS A 195 -15.37 1.32 18.04
C HIS A 195 -15.02 0.11 18.97
N ARG A 196 -13.83 0.17 19.63
CA ARG A 196 -13.37 -0.49 20.91
C ARG A 196 -12.88 -1.96 20.76
N GLU A 197 -12.04 -2.60 21.61
CA GLU A 197 -11.17 -2.27 22.79
C GLU A 197 -10.19 -3.48 23.04
N HIS A 198 -9.10 -3.52 23.86
CA HIS A 198 -8.36 -2.56 24.73
C HIS A 198 -6.93 -3.03 25.11
N ARG A 199 -6.10 -2.11 25.63
CA ARG A 199 -4.95 -2.27 26.59
C ARG A 199 -3.65 -3.03 26.22
N HIS A 200 -2.57 -2.67 26.94
CA HIS A 200 -1.15 -3.05 26.72
C HIS A 200 -0.43 -3.65 27.95
N GLY A 201 0.33 -4.74 27.75
CA GLY A 201 1.72 -5.01 28.24
C GLY A 201 2.06 -4.96 29.76
N PRO A 202 3.36 -5.08 30.15
CA PRO A 202 4.58 -5.19 29.32
C PRO A 202 5.65 -6.25 29.75
N GLY A 203 6.78 -6.36 29.02
CA GLY A 203 8.11 -6.50 29.66
C GLY A 203 9.19 -7.45 29.05
N HIS A 204 10.11 -6.89 28.23
CA HIS A 204 11.54 -7.28 27.97
C HIS A 204 11.94 -8.73 27.55
N GLY A 205 13.05 -8.98 26.81
CA GLY A 205 13.94 -8.07 26.05
C GLY A 205 15.37 -8.61 25.72
N HIS A 206 15.98 -8.04 24.65
CA HIS A 206 17.42 -7.95 24.29
C HIS A 206 18.26 -9.10 23.68
N GLY A 207 18.78 -8.81 22.46
CA GLY A 207 20.21 -8.98 22.06
C GLY A 207 20.63 -10.24 21.29
N HIS A 208 21.72 -10.27 20.49
CA HIS A 208 22.56 -9.18 19.93
C HIS A 208 23.56 -9.74 18.87
N GLY A 209 23.90 -8.97 17.82
CA GLY A 209 25.31 -8.86 17.33
C GLY A 209 25.74 -9.42 15.94
N HIS A 210 26.38 -8.53 15.15
CA HIS A 210 27.50 -8.75 14.20
C HIS A 210 27.31 -9.65 12.95
N GLU A 211 28.08 -9.54 11.85
CA GLU A 211 28.86 -8.42 11.22
C GLU A 211 29.40 -8.90 9.83
N ARG A 212 29.88 -7.96 9.00
CA ARG A 212 30.75 -8.13 7.81
C ARG A 212 30.07 -8.53 6.48
N GLY A 213 30.72 -8.09 5.41
CA GLY A 213 30.45 -8.46 4.03
C GLY A 213 31.70 -8.25 3.17
N HIS A 214 31.64 -8.66 1.91
CA HIS A 214 32.61 -8.38 0.85
C HIS A 214 31.86 -8.35 -0.49
N GLY A 215 32.43 -7.75 -1.53
CA GLY A 215 31.92 -7.80 -2.90
C GLY A 215 33.07 -7.94 -3.91
N HIS A 216 32.74 -8.18 -5.18
CA HIS A 216 33.60 -7.98 -6.35
C HIS A 216 32.76 -7.97 -7.65
N GLU A 217 33.35 -7.57 -8.78
CA GLU A 217 32.67 -7.22 -10.03
C GLU A 217 33.01 -8.16 -11.23
N HIS A 218 32.49 -7.78 -12.41
CA HIS A 218 32.84 -8.19 -13.79
C HIS A 218 32.19 -9.50 -14.32
N GLY A 219 31.81 -9.62 -15.60
CA GLY A 219 31.70 -8.61 -16.67
C GLY A 219 31.74 -9.19 -18.12
N HIS A 220 30.92 -8.65 -19.05
CA HIS A 220 30.84 -8.98 -20.50
C HIS A 220 30.37 -10.42 -20.82
N GLY A 221 29.89 -10.84 -22.00
CA GLY A 221 29.64 -10.27 -23.35
C GLY A 221 29.07 -11.39 -24.27
N HIS A 222 28.92 -11.32 -25.61
CA HIS A 222 29.00 -10.26 -26.63
C HIS A 222 28.51 -10.79 -28.01
N GLY A 223 27.51 -10.17 -28.67
CA GLY A 223 27.17 -10.41 -30.10
C GLY A 223 25.67 -10.46 -30.42
N HIS A 224 25.20 -10.17 -31.64
CA HIS A 224 25.88 -10.04 -32.95
C HIS A 224 24.92 -9.33 -33.96
N ARG A 225 25.26 -8.87 -35.18
CA ARG A 225 26.45 -8.94 -36.07
C ARG A 225 26.41 -7.80 -37.13
N HIS A 226 27.34 -7.83 -38.10
CA HIS A 226 27.44 -7.04 -39.35
C HIS A 226 28.02 -5.62 -39.24
N GLY A 227 28.73 -5.11 -40.26
CA GLY A 227 29.24 -5.83 -41.45
C GLY A 227 29.89 -4.95 -42.54
N HIS A 228 31.01 -5.43 -43.11
CA HIS A 228 31.85 -4.81 -44.17
C HIS A 228 32.50 -3.46 -43.81
N GLY A 229 33.74 -3.13 -44.26
CA GLY A 229 34.76 -3.99 -44.86
C GLY A 229 35.91 -3.26 -45.59
N HIS A 230 37.15 -3.47 -45.12
CA HIS A 230 38.49 -3.29 -45.75
C HIS A 230 39.38 -2.08 -45.37
N GLY A 231 40.67 -2.39 -45.12
CA GLY A 231 41.79 -1.46 -44.92
C GLY A 231 42.90 -2.08 -44.03
N HIS A 232 44.17 -2.08 -44.45
CA HIS A 232 45.29 -2.71 -43.72
C HIS A 232 46.18 -1.71 -42.95
N GLY A 233 46.71 -2.14 -41.80
CA GLY A 233 47.82 -1.49 -41.09
C GLY A 233 48.19 -2.24 -39.81
N HIS A 234 49.43 -2.75 -39.70
CA HIS A 234 49.95 -3.40 -38.49
C HIS A 234 50.77 -2.42 -37.64
N GLY A 235 50.71 -2.52 -36.30
CA GLY A 235 51.65 -1.82 -35.42
C GLY A 235 51.23 -1.76 -33.95
N HIS A 236 51.66 -2.75 -33.16
CA HIS A 236 51.85 -2.77 -31.69
C HIS A 236 51.02 -1.82 -30.80
N GLY A 237 50.21 -2.41 -29.91
CA GLY A 237 49.43 -1.66 -28.93
C GLY A 237 50.24 -1.17 -27.72
N HIS A 238 49.99 0.07 -27.34
CA HIS A 238 50.01 0.51 -25.94
C HIS A 238 48.59 0.95 -25.55
N GLY A 239 48.19 0.68 -24.31
CA GLY A 239 46.87 1.03 -23.80
C GLY A 239 46.71 2.53 -23.63
N HIS A 240 46.10 3.18 -24.62
CA HIS A 240 45.42 4.45 -24.43
C HIS A 240 43.91 4.18 -24.44
N ASP A 241 43.25 4.33 -23.29
CA ASP A 241 41.85 4.70 -23.31
C ASP A 241 41.74 5.99 -24.13
N ILE A 242 40.91 5.99 -25.17
CA ILE A 242 40.61 7.21 -25.92
C ILE A 242 39.89 8.12 -24.92
N PRO A 243 40.45 9.30 -24.56
CA PRO A 243 39.75 10.20 -23.66
C PRO A 243 38.49 10.66 -24.37
N THR A 244 37.32 10.21 -23.93
CA THR A 244 36.04 10.77 -24.37
C THR A 244 36.10 12.25 -24.03
N PRO A 245 36.10 13.17 -25.02
CA PRO A 245 36.31 14.58 -24.73
C PRO A 245 35.20 15.05 -23.82
N ARG A 246 35.54 15.46 -22.58
CA ARG A 246 34.60 16.21 -21.74
C ARG A 246 34.09 17.37 -22.59
N ILE A 247 32.77 17.46 -22.79
CA ILE A 247 32.18 18.56 -23.54
C ILE A 247 32.16 19.78 -22.62
N LEU A 248 33.34 20.34 -22.42
CA LEU A 248 33.56 21.48 -21.54
C LEU A 248 32.75 22.69 -22.02
N SER A 249 32.46 23.57 -21.08
CA SER A 249 32.07 24.95 -21.33
C SER A 249 33.06 25.67 -22.27
N HIS A 250 32.60 26.80 -22.83
CA HIS A 250 33.41 27.62 -23.72
C HIS A 250 34.75 28.01 -23.09
N ASP A 251 35.78 28.14 -23.91
CA ASP A 251 37.07 28.61 -23.44
C ASP A 251 37.07 30.14 -23.27
N PRO A 252 37.42 30.70 -22.09
CA PRO A 252 37.41 32.14 -21.86
C PRO A 252 38.51 32.86 -22.66
N ASP A 253 39.61 32.19 -22.97
CA ASP A 253 40.74 32.80 -23.68
C ASP A 253 40.50 32.91 -25.20
N LEU A 254 39.47 32.21 -25.72
CA LEU A 254 39.06 32.30 -27.12
C LEU A 254 38.21 33.55 -27.41
N PRO A 255 38.42 34.23 -28.56
CA PRO A 255 37.61 35.36 -29.01
C PRO A 255 36.11 35.04 -29.06
N VAL A 256 35.27 36.00 -28.67
CA VAL A 256 33.80 35.85 -28.59
C VAL A 256 33.17 35.38 -29.92
N SER A 257 33.79 35.69 -31.06
CA SER A 257 33.37 35.22 -32.39
C SER A 257 33.50 33.70 -32.59
N GLN A 258 34.43 33.05 -31.89
CA GLN A 258 34.76 31.62 -32.00
C GLN A 258 34.12 30.76 -30.90
N ARG A 259 33.57 31.36 -29.84
CA ARG A 259 32.90 30.64 -28.74
C ARG A 259 31.60 29.96 -29.20
N HIS A 260 31.22 28.86 -28.54
CA HIS A 260 30.04 28.08 -28.91
C HIS A 260 28.73 28.89 -28.82
N ARG A 261 28.03 29.04 -29.95
CA ARG A 261 26.73 29.75 -30.04
C ARG A 261 25.53 28.92 -29.56
N VAL A 262 25.76 27.63 -29.26
CA VAL A 262 24.82 26.71 -28.63
C VAL A 262 25.48 26.20 -27.36
N SER A 263 24.72 26.06 -26.26
CA SER A 263 25.29 25.56 -25.00
C SER A 263 25.66 24.09 -25.12
N PRO A 264 26.84 23.65 -24.64
CA PRO A 264 27.25 22.24 -24.68
C PRO A 264 26.38 21.36 -23.77
N TYR A 265 25.81 21.91 -22.70
CA TYR A 265 24.97 21.15 -21.77
C TYR A 265 23.54 20.97 -22.34
N PRO A 266 22.98 19.75 -22.25
CA PRO A 266 21.60 19.48 -22.63
C PRO A 266 20.62 20.27 -21.77
N LEU A 267 19.39 20.43 -22.26
CA LEU A 267 18.29 21.06 -21.53
C LEU A 267 17.45 19.98 -20.86
N ILE A 268 17.81 19.59 -19.64
CA ILE A 268 17.11 18.52 -18.89
C ILE A 268 15.78 19.00 -18.31
N SER A 269 14.89 18.06 -17.98
CA SER A 269 13.66 18.35 -17.23
C SER A 269 13.95 18.79 -15.79
N MET A 270 12.93 19.30 -15.11
CA MET A 270 13.05 19.62 -13.68
C MET A 270 13.17 18.36 -12.82
N ASP A 271 12.40 17.30 -13.11
CA ASP A 271 12.39 16.09 -12.27
C ASP A 271 13.74 15.35 -12.35
N GLU A 272 14.38 15.34 -13.52
CA GLU A 272 15.78 14.89 -13.68
C GLU A 272 16.75 15.75 -12.85
N ALA A 273 16.60 17.08 -12.87
CA ALA A 273 17.44 17.99 -12.09
C ALA A 273 17.32 17.73 -10.57
N ILE A 274 16.09 17.53 -10.07
CA ILE A 274 15.83 17.17 -8.67
C ILE A 274 16.47 15.81 -8.32
N LYS A 275 16.27 14.80 -9.17
CA LYS A 275 16.84 13.45 -8.97
C LYS A 275 18.37 13.48 -8.90
N ILE A 276 19.03 14.26 -9.75
CA ILE A 276 20.48 14.48 -9.73
C ILE A 276 20.91 15.18 -8.42
N ILE A 277 20.23 16.26 -8.04
CA ILE A 277 20.54 17.01 -6.81
C ILE A 277 20.42 16.12 -5.56
N LEU A 278 19.34 15.37 -5.41
CA LEU A 278 19.08 14.52 -4.24
C LEU A 278 19.98 13.27 -4.20
N GLY A 279 20.46 12.81 -5.36
CA GLY A 279 21.45 11.72 -5.47
C GLY A 279 22.87 12.15 -5.09
N VAL A 280 23.30 13.34 -5.52
CA VAL A 280 24.63 13.92 -5.17
C VAL A 280 24.65 14.44 -3.73
N SER A 281 23.52 14.91 -3.21
CA SER A 281 23.40 15.42 -1.83
C SER A 281 23.28 14.26 -0.82
N SER A 282 24.30 14.10 0.03
CA SER A 282 24.32 13.15 1.15
C SER A 282 24.17 13.86 2.50
N PRO A 283 23.56 13.26 3.54
CA PRO A 283 23.49 13.88 4.87
C PRO A 283 24.88 14.23 5.42
N LEU A 284 25.02 15.38 6.08
CA LEU A 284 26.24 15.79 6.78
C LEU A 284 26.45 14.97 8.06
N GLU A 285 27.58 15.20 8.71
CA GLU A 285 27.93 14.59 9.99
C GLU A 285 26.91 14.90 11.11
N SER A 286 26.81 13.98 12.07
CA SER A 286 25.99 14.14 13.27
C SER A 286 26.68 15.04 14.29
N VAL A 287 25.92 15.94 14.91
CA VAL A 287 26.38 16.84 15.98
C VAL A 287 25.40 16.78 17.16
N THR A 288 25.94 16.84 18.38
CA THR A 288 25.14 16.86 19.61
C THR A 288 24.85 18.30 20.01
N LEU A 289 23.56 18.66 20.12
CA LEU A 289 23.11 20.01 20.48
C LEU A 289 22.26 20.00 21.76
N ASN A 290 22.24 21.12 22.47
CA ASN A 290 21.38 21.31 23.65
C ASN A 290 19.90 21.38 23.27
N VAL A 291 19.03 20.83 24.11
CA VAL A 291 17.57 20.87 23.91
C VAL A 291 17.03 22.26 24.23
N ASN A 292 16.79 23.05 23.18
CA ASN A 292 16.18 24.38 23.19
C ASN A 292 15.58 24.71 21.80
N SER A 293 15.03 25.90 21.63
CA SER A 293 14.43 26.38 20.38
C SER A 293 15.37 26.38 19.16
N GLY A 294 16.70 26.43 19.36
CA GLY A 294 17.70 26.32 18.30
C GLY A 294 17.72 24.97 17.59
N LEU A 295 17.08 23.93 18.14
CA LEU A 295 16.88 22.66 17.45
C LEU A 295 15.90 22.74 16.26
N ALA A 296 15.08 23.80 16.14
CA ALA A 296 14.07 23.90 15.09
C ALA A 296 14.63 23.72 13.66
N GLY A 297 13.98 22.84 12.89
CA GLY A 297 14.37 22.50 11.52
C GLY A 297 15.61 21.59 11.39
N HIS A 298 16.16 21.07 12.50
CA HIS A 298 17.11 19.96 12.46
C HIS A 298 16.37 18.61 12.34
N VAL A 299 17.12 17.58 11.94
CA VAL A 299 16.63 16.19 11.87
C VAL A 299 17.42 15.34 12.86
N LEU A 300 16.73 14.52 13.66
CA LEU A 300 17.36 13.59 14.60
C LEU A 300 18.25 12.58 13.87
N SER A 301 19.46 12.36 14.39
CA SER A 301 20.38 11.32 13.93
C SER A 301 20.45 10.12 14.89
N GLU A 302 19.89 10.24 16.10
CA GLU A 302 19.68 9.14 17.05
C GLU A 302 18.20 8.83 17.26
N ASP A 303 17.90 7.60 17.71
CA ASP A 303 16.64 7.31 18.39
C ASP A 303 16.70 7.86 19.82
N VAL A 304 15.64 8.53 20.28
CA VAL A 304 15.57 9.09 21.63
C VAL A 304 14.66 8.25 22.51
N THR A 305 15.23 7.66 23.56
CA THR A 305 14.52 6.93 24.60
C THR A 305 14.40 7.73 25.90
N ALA A 306 13.34 7.46 26.66
CA ALA A 306 13.14 8.01 27.99
C ALA A 306 14.15 7.38 28.98
N PRO A 307 14.99 8.18 29.67
CA PRO A 307 16.01 7.65 30.59
C PRO A 307 15.44 7.19 31.94
N GLN A 308 14.22 7.59 32.27
CA GLN A 308 13.49 7.23 33.48
C GLN A 308 11.99 7.17 33.20
N GLN A 309 11.23 6.51 34.08
CA GLN A 309 9.77 6.48 34.01
C GLN A 309 9.16 7.82 34.48
N LEU A 310 8.06 8.24 33.88
CA LEU A 310 7.32 9.46 34.24
C LEU A 310 5.82 9.16 34.42
N PRO A 311 5.18 9.65 35.50
CA PRO A 311 5.83 10.21 36.69
C PRO A 311 6.76 9.17 37.35
N SER A 312 7.78 9.62 38.10
CA SER A 312 8.76 8.72 38.72
C SER A 312 8.20 7.97 39.93
N THR A 313 7.27 8.60 40.64
CA THR A 313 6.47 8.09 41.76
C THR A 313 4.97 8.19 41.45
N ALA A 314 4.11 7.71 42.35
CA ALA A 314 2.66 7.90 42.21
C ALA A 314 2.30 9.38 42.43
N THR A 315 1.50 9.96 41.53
CA THR A 315 1.05 11.37 41.60
C THR A 315 -0.46 11.48 41.42
N THR A 316 -1.08 12.58 41.85
CA THR A 316 -2.51 12.81 41.65
C THR A 316 -2.85 13.35 40.24
N ASN A 317 -4.04 13.01 39.73
CA ASN A 317 -4.68 13.63 38.56
C ASN A 317 -5.46 14.91 38.89
N VAL A 318 -5.76 15.15 40.18
CA VAL A 318 -6.76 16.12 40.64
C VAL A 318 -6.26 16.89 41.86
N ASP A 319 -6.86 18.07 42.11
CA ASP A 319 -6.76 18.77 43.38
C ASP A 319 -7.73 18.13 44.40
N GLY A 320 -7.31 18.04 45.66
CA GLY A 320 -8.13 17.46 46.72
C GLY A 320 -7.32 16.93 47.89
N TYR A 321 -7.66 15.73 48.37
CA TYR A 321 -7.06 15.14 49.57
C TYR A 321 -6.57 13.71 49.32
N ALA A 322 -5.29 13.46 49.61
CA ALA A 322 -4.71 12.12 49.59
C ALA A 322 -5.12 11.34 50.85
N VAL A 323 -5.59 10.12 50.62
CA VAL A 323 -6.27 9.28 51.62
C VAL A 323 -5.76 7.84 51.57
N GLN A 324 -5.96 7.12 52.68
CA GLN A 324 -5.73 5.68 52.76
C GLN A 324 -7.06 4.94 52.63
N ALA A 325 -7.38 4.49 51.43
CA ALA A 325 -8.54 3.65 51.15
C ALA A 325 -8.28 2.17 51.55
N PRO A 326 -9.31 1.45 52.04
CA PRO A 326 -10.66 1.93 52.31
C PRO A 326 -10.76 2.74 53.61
N TYR A 327 -11.50 3.85 53.56
CA TYR A 327 -11.92 4.65 54.71
C TYR A 327 -13.46 4.73 54.74
N LYS A 328 -14.04 5.46 55.71
CA LYS A 328 -15.47 5.76 55.74
C LYS A 328 -15.73 7.26 55.64
N LYS A 329 -16.85 7.64 55.03
CA LYS A 329 -17.34 9.04 55.02
C LYS A 329 -17.38 9.63 56.43
N GLY A 330 -17.01 10.90 56.56
CA GLY A 330 -16.95 11.61 57.83
C GLY A 330 -15.95 12.76 57.80
N ILE A 331 -15.74 13.37 58.97
CA ILE A 331 -14.83 14.51 59.17
C ILE A 331 -13.42 14.01 59.50
N PHE A 332 -12.42 14.53 58.80
CA PHE A 332 -11.00 14.25 58.99
C PHE A 332 -10.23 15.55 59.24
N ASN A 333 -9.10 15.46 59.94
CA ASN A 333 -8.18 16.59 60.11
C ASN A 333 -7.32 16.74 58.85
N VAL A 334 -7.09 17.98 58.41
CA VAL A 334 -6.26 18.27 57.22
C VAL A 334 -4.79 18.40 57.64
N LEU A 335 -3.90 17.85 56.83
CA LEU A 335 -2.46 18.11 56.83
C LEU A 335 -2.09 18.85 55.54
N THR A 336 -1.30 19.90 55.67
CA THR A 336 -0.71 20.63 54.55
C THR A 336 0.74 20.15 54.28
N PRO A 337 1.39 20.59 53.19
CA PRO A 337 2.84 20.38 52.99
C PRO A 337 3.71 20.92 54.14
N SER A 338 3.21 21.88 54.93
CA SER A 338 3.90 22.47 56.09
C SER A 338 3.90 21.54 57.32
N ASP A 339 2.89 20.67 57.44
CA ASP A 339 2.66 19.80 58.61
C ASP A 339 3.32 18.41 58.47
N LEU A 340 3.81 18.08 57.27
CA LEU A 340 4.17 16.70 56.92
C LEU A 340 5.52 16.25 57.50
N ILE A 341 5.46 15.66 58.70
CA ILE A 341 6.58 14.92 59.29
C ILE A 341 6.89 13.67 58.42
N PRO A 342 8.17 13.31 58.16
CA PRO A 342 8.53 12.13 57.37
C PRO A 342 7.99 10.81 57.94
N GLY A 343 6.90 10.30 57.37
CA GLY A 343 6.23 9.08 57.79
C GLY A 343 4.90 8.86 57.05
N PRO A 344 4.15 7.78 57.39
CA PRO A 344 2.78 7.60 56.93
C PRO A 344 1.83 8.61 57.60
N ILE A 345 0.77 9.03 56.90
CA ILE A 345 -0.24 9.91 57.51
C ILE A 345 -0.93 9.23 58.72
N PRO A 346 -1.23 9.95 59.82
CA PRO A 346 -1.90 9.36 60.97
C PRO A 346 -3.38 9.02 60.71
N SER A 347 -3.92 8.06 61.46
CA SER A 347 -5.36 7.73 61.39
C SER A 347 -6.22 8.92 61.82
N GLY A 348 -7.27 9.23 61.05
CA GLY A 348 -8.13 10.40 61.26
C GLY A 348 -7.60 11.70 60.64
N PHE A 349 -6.55 11.62 59.82
CA PHE A 349 -6.01 12.73 59.03
C PHE A 349 -6.07 12.43 57.53
N VAL A 350 -6.05 13.48 56.72
CA VAL A 350 -5.93 13.45 55.25
C VAL A 350 -4.98 14.55 54.80
N TYR A 351 -4.29 14.37 53.67
CA TYR A 351 -3.26 15.32 53.21
C TYR A 351 -3.73 16.12 52.00
N ARG A 352 -3.76 17.45 52.10
CA ARG A 352 -4.13 18.35 50.99
C ARG A 352 -3.10 18.23 49.87
N ILE A 353 -3.55 17.86 48.68
CA ILE A 353 -2.70 17.55 47.53
C ILE A 353 -3.20 18.26 46.27
N ASN A 354 -2.26 18.83 45.51
CA ASN A 354 -2.54 19.52 44.24
C ASN A 354 -2.19 18.63 43.05
N THR A 355 -2.86 18.85 41.92
CA THR A 355 -2.71 18.15 40.65
C THR A 355 -1.24 17.96 40.26
N GLY A 356 -0.85 16.72 39.96
CA GLY A 356 0.51 16.34 39.61
C GLY A 356 1.50 16.17 40.78
N ALA A 357 1.16 16.55 42.01
CA ALA A 357 2.01 16.33 43.18
C ALA A 357 2.13 14.83 43.54
N PRO A 358 3.26 14.39 44.13
CA PRO A 358 3.44 13.02 44.58
C PRO A 358 2.58 12.69 45.80
N LEU A 359 2.06 11.46 45.86
CA LEU A 359 1.31 10.99 47.03
C LEU A 359 2.23 10.85 48.25
N PRO A 360 1.82 11.33 49.45
CA PRO A 360 2.58 11.13 50.67
C PRO A 360 2.56 9.65 51.10
N PRO A 361 3.55 9.18 51.89
CA PRO A 361 3.58 7.82 52.38
C PRO A 361 2.31 7.46 53.16
N GLY A 362 1.89 6.20 53.08
CA GLY A 362 0.67 5.74 53.76
C GLY A 362 -0.64 6.27 53.16
N THR A 363 -0.64 6.79 51.93
CA THR A 363 -1.84 7.03 51.12
C THR A 363 -1.84 6.17 49.86
N ASN A 364 -3.02 5.91 49.29
CA ASN A 364 -3.17 5.05 48.11
C ASN A 364 -4.29 5.48 47.14
N ALA A 365 -5.02 6.56 47.44
CA ALA A 365 -6.05 7.15 46.59
C ALA A 365 -6.15 8.67 46.85
N VAL A 366 -6.85 9.41 45.99
CA VAL A 366 -7.16 10.84 46.19
C VAL A 366 -8.65 11.08 45.97
N ILE A 367 -9.30 11.75 46.91
CA ILE A 367 -10.66 12.27 46.74
C ILE A 367 -10.58 13.70 46.20
N MET A 368 -11.37 14.00 45.16
CA MET A 368 -11.44 15.32 44.52
C MET A 368 -11.97 16.36 45.50
N VAL A 369 -11.51 17.62 45.39
CA VAL A 369 -11.96 18.68 46.31
C VAL A 369 -13.49 18.91 46.22
N GLU A 370 -14.08 18.67 45.05
CA GLU A 370 -15.52 18.74 44.78
C GLU A 370 -16.35 17.70 45.54
N ASP A 371 -15.76 16.56 45.91
CA ASP A 371 -16.39 15.49 46.72
C ASP A 371 -16.17 15.71 48.23
N THR A 372 -15.80 16.92 48.63
CA THR A 372 -15.54 17.29 50.04
C THR A 372 -16.24 18.57 50.45
N ARG A 373 -16.36 18.78 51.76
CA ARG A 373 -16.88 20.01 52.37
C ARG A 373 -15.96 20.45 53.51
N VAL A 374 -15.57 21.73 53.55
CA VAL A 374 -14.85 22.29 54.70
C VAL A 374 -15.76 22.26 55.93
N ASP A 375 -15.30 21.63 57.01
CA ASP A 375 -16.02 21.51 58.28
C ASP A 375 -15.54 22.58 59.28
N SER A 376 -14.22 22.81 59.36
CA SER A 376 -13.65 23.97 60.04
C SER A 376 -12.36 24.45 59.36
N GLN A 377 -12.03 25.71 59.58
CA GLN A 377 -10.87 26.41 59.02
C GLN A 377 -10.13 27.17 60.12
N PHE A 378 -8.85 27.46 59.91
CA PHE A 378 -8.11 28.36 60.80
C PHE A 378 -8.56 29.81 60.59
N THR A 379 -8.60 30.62 61.64
CA THR A 379 -8.75 32.08 61.55
C THR A 379 -7.38 32.73 61.48
N THR A 380 -7.13 33.54 60.45
CA THR A 380 -5.91 34.36 60.35
C THR A 380 -5.90 35.50 61.38
N ASP A 381 -4.72 36.05 61.70
CA ASP A 381 -4.56 37.16 62.65
C ASP A 381 -5.31 38.44 62.24
N GLU A 382 -5.65 38.59 60.95
CA GLU A 382 -6.48 39.70 60.44
C GLU A 382 -8.00 39.39 60.45
N GLY A 383 -8.43 38.28 61.06
CA GLY A 383 -9.84 37.89 61.14
C GLY A 383 -10.43 37.36 59.83
N ARG A 384 -9.60 37.06 58.83
CA ARG A 384 -10.01 36.43 57.57
C ARG A 384 -10.01 34.90 57.68
N GLU A 385 -10.80 34.26 56.84
CA GLU A 385 -10.79 32.81 56.64
C GLU A 385 -9.40 32.34 56.18
N GLY A 386 -8.88 31.29 56.80
CA GLY A 386 -7.57 30.69 56.52
C GLY A 386 -7.69 29.25 55.97
N GLU A 387 -6.60 28.50 56.06
CA GLU A 387 -6.53 27.12 55.53
C GLU A 387 -7.50 26.16 56.23
N GLU A 388 -7.89 25.09 55.55
CA GLU A 388 -8.83 24.10 56.09
C GLU A 388 -8.19 23.34 57.25
N LYS A 389 -8.91 23.21 58.35
CA LYS A 389 -8.47 22.50 59.56
C LYS A 389 -9.09 21.12 59.64
N THR A 390 -10.38 21.04 59.32
CA THR A 390 -11.11 19.77 59.17
C THR A 390 -11.95 19.80 57.90
N VAL A 391 -12.00 18.64 57.22
CA VAL A 391 -12.74 18.44 56.00
C VAL A 391 -13.63 17.20 56.12
N GLU A 392 -14.87 17.32 55.70
CA GLU A 392 -15.83 16.22 55.57
C GLU A 392 -15.71 15.59 54.18
N LEU A 393 -15.44 14.29 54.13
CA LEU A 393 -15.39 13.52 52.90
C LEU A 393 -16.79 13.00 52.55
N LEU A 394 -17.36 13.50 51.46
CA LEU A 394 -18.73 13.22 51.03
C LEU A 394 -18.83 11.97 50.15
N ALA A 395 -17.70 11.53 49.58
CA ALA A 395 -17.54 10.27 48.85
C ALA A 395 -16.63 9.26 49.60
N GLU A 396 -16.60 8.03 49.11
CA GLU A 396 -15.59 7.02 49.45
C GLU A 396 -14.93 6.62 48.13
N VAL A 397 -13.59 6.74 48.05
CA VAL A 397 -12.82 6.42 46.83
C VAL A 397 -12.09 5.08 46.97
N ILE A 398 -11.92 4.35 45.87
CA ILE A 398 -11.25 3.05 45.83
C ILE A 398 -9.72 3.19 45.71
N ILE A 399 -8.99 2.11 46.04
CA ILE A 399 -7.53 2.08 45.98
C ILE A 399 -7.04 2.37 44.54
N GLY A 400 -6.21 3.40 44.39
CA GLY A 400 -5.68 3.87 43.11
C GLY A 400 -6.58 4.87 42.36
N GLU A 401 -7.74 5.25 42.91
CA GLU A 401 -8.62 6.24 42.30
C GLU A 401 -7.98 7.65 42.32
N ASN A 402 -8.10 8.35 41.19
CA ASN A 402 -7.41 9.62 40.88
C ASN A 402 -5.87 9.60 40.94
N VAL A 403 -5.23 8.43 41.01
CA VAL A 403 -3.76 8.30 41.07
C VAL A 403 -3.16 7.90 39.72
N ARG A 404 -2.24 8.71 39.21
CA ARG A 404 -1.30 8.31 38.14
C ARG A 404 -0.21 7.41 38.72
N LYS A 405 -0.08 6.22 38.15
CA LYS A 405 0.94 5.24 38.54
C LYS A 405 2.32 5.67 38.02
N PRO A 406 3.41 5.27 38.68
CA PRO A 406 4.75 5.48 38.13
C PRO A 406 4.86 4.91 36.71
N GLY A 407 5.43 5.69 35.78
CA GLY A 407 5.53 5.29 34.38
C GLY A 407 4.20 5.13 33.63
N SER A 408 3.17 5.91 33.99
CA SER A 408 1.90 5.98 33.25
C SER A 408 2.00 6.80 31.97
N ASP A 409 2.86 7.82 31.95
CA ASP A 409 2.95 8.78 30.84
C ASP A 409 4.01 8.28 29.83
N VAL A 410 5.14 7.77 30.34
CA VAL A 410 6.19 7.06 29.59
C VAL A 410 7.05 6.22 30.54
N ARG A 411 7.57 5.07 30.10
CA ARG A 411 8.43 4.17 30.89
C ARG A 411 9.91 4.33 30.53
N ALA A 412 10.78 3.96 31.47
CA ALA A 412 12.21 3.93 31.20
C ALA A 412 12.54 2.97 30.05
N GLY A 413 13.24 3.46 29.02
CA GLY A 413 13.57 2.71 27.80
C GLY A 413 12.58 2.89 26.64
N ASP A 414 11.39 3.45 26.85
CA ASP A 414 10.44 3.72 25.76
C ASP A 414 11.03 4.72 24.75
N LYS A 415 10.92 4.44 23.46
CA LYS A 415 11.34 5.35 22.38
C LYS A 415 10.27 6.42 22.16
N VAL A 416 10.61 7.68 22.38
CA VAL A 416 9.67 8.82 22.28
C VAL A 416 9.82 9.61 20.97
N LEU A 417 11.01 9.61 20.36
CA LEU A 417 11.26 10.14 19.03
C LEU A 417 12.27 9.22 18.32
N ALA A 418 12.22 9.15 16.99
CA ALA A 418 13.04 8.25 16.19
C ALA A 418 14.04 9.00 15.30
N ALA A 419 15.12 8.30 14.92
CA ALA A 419 16.08 8.80 13.95
C ALA A 419 15.36 9.15 12.61
N GLY A 420 15.65 10.34 12.09
CA GLY A 420 14.99 10.88 10.90
C GLY A 420 13.70 11.66 11.16
N ASN A 421 13.24 11.84 12.41
CA ASN A 421 12.20 12.84 12.71
C ASN A 421 12.76 14.27 12.57
N ILE A 422 11.95 15.17 11.99
CA ILE A 422 12.24 16.60 11.87
C ILE A 422 11.74 17.29 13.15
N ILE A 423 12.58 18.09 13.79
CA ILE A 423 12.19 18.89 14.96
C ILE A 423 11.47 20.14 14.46
N SER A 424 10.18 20.27 14.78
CA SER A 424 9.35 21.36 14.27
C SER A 424 9.57 22.68 14.99
N GLY A 425 9.26 23.79 14.30
CA GLY A 425 9.15 25.11 14.93
C GLY A 425 7.90 25.28 15.81
N LEU A 426 7.01 24.28 15.86
CA LEU A 426 5.80 24.27 16.71
C LEU A 426 6.12 23.87 18.16
N GLY A 427 7.34 23.41 18.43
CA GLY A 427 7.82 23.11 19.77
C GLY A 427 7.42 21.74 20.31
N GLY A 428 6.59 20.96 19.61
CA GLY A 428 6.12 19.64 20.04
C GLY A 428 7.26 18.69 20.39
N GLU A 429 8.17 18.45 19.44
CA GLU A 429 9.30 17.53 19.64
C GLU A 429 10.29 18.06 20.69
N VAL A 430 10.50 19.38 20.77
CA VAL A 430 11.35 20.01 21.81
C VAL A 430 10.71 19.82 23.20
N GLY A 431 9.39 19.94 23.29
CA GLY A 431 8.60 19.64 24.48
C GLY A 431 8.70 18.17 24.88
N THR A 432 8.61 17.24 23.93
CA THR A 432 8.84 15.80 24.17
C THR A 432 10.24 15.52 24.71
N LEU A 433 11.29 16.09 24.09
CA LEU A 433 12.68 15.96 24.55
C LEU A 433 12.88 16.50 25.97
N ALA A 434 12.29 17.66 26.28
CA ALA A 434 12.35 18.27 27.60
C ALA A 434 11.54 17.48 28.65
N PHE A 435 10.37 16.95 28.28
CA PHE A 435 9.53 16.11 29.12
C PHE A 435 10.26 14.85 29.59
N VAL A 436 10.95 14.13 28.69
CA VAL A 436 11.81 13.00 29.07
C VAL A 436 13.16 13.40 29.71
N GLY A 437 13.38 14.69 29.99
CA GLY A 437 14.58 15.18 30.67
C GLY A 437 15.87 15.11 29.84
N ARG A 438 15.80 14.95 28.51
CA ARG A 438 16.99 14.97 27.65
C ARG A 438 17.52 16.41 27.58
N LYS A 439 18.73 16.62 28.07
CA LYS A 439 19.43 17.92 28.03
C LYS A 439 20.09 18.21 26.67
N GLN A 440 20.46 17.15 25.97
CA GLN A 440 21.13 17.15 24.67
C GLN A 440 20.58 16.04 23.79
N VAL A 441 20.72 16.21 22.48
CA VAL A 441 20.28 15.26 21.46
C VAL A 441 21.19 15.32 20.23
N ALA A 442 21.41 14.19 19.57
CA ALA A 442 22.14 14.10 18.31
C ALA A 442 21.24 14.44 17.11
N VAL A 443 21.70 15.36 16.27
CA VAL A 443 21.05 15.78 15.02
C VAL A 443 22.04 15.83 13.86
N TYR A 444 21.56 15.71 12.63
CA TYR A 444 22.36 16.02 11.45
C TYR A 444 22.71 17.51 11.39
N ARG A 445 23.98 17.85 11.16
CA ARG A 445 24.42 19.25 11.07
C ARG A 445 23.77 19.94 9.86
N LYS A 446 23.25 21.16 10.05
CA LYS A 446 22.82 21.99 8.92
C LYS A 446 24.05 22.46 8.10
N PRO A 447 23.98 22.44 6.76
CA PRO A 447 25.02 23.00 5.90
C PRO A 447 25.21 24.50 6.13
N VAL A 448 26.46 24.97 6.00
CA VAL A 448 26.79 26.39 5.84
C VAL A 448 26.71 26.75 4.36
N VAL A 449 26.19 27.93 4.02
CA VAL A 449 25.96 28.36 2.63
C VAL A 449 26.73 29.64 2.31
N ALA A 450 27.60 29.61 1.30
CA ALA A 450 28.26 30.79 0.76
C ALA A 450 27.37 31.44 -0.31
N LEU A 451 27.22 32.76 -0.28
CA LEU A 451 26.53 33.55 -1.29
C LEU A 451 27.51 34.40 -2.10
N LEU A 452 27.31 34.46 -3.42
CA LEU A 452 28.14 35.23 -4.34
C LEU A 452 27.28 35.87 -5.44
N SER A 453 27.56 37.11 -5.82
CA SER A 453 27.05 37.72 -7.05
C SER A 453 28.17 37.90 -8.07
N THR A 454 27.85 37.86 -9.35
CA THR A 454 28.80 38.00 -10.47
C THR A 454 28.25 38.99 -11.50
N GLY A 455 29.05 39.99 -11.87
CA GLY A 455 28.69 41.00 -12.87
C GLY A 455 29.42 42.32 -12.66
N ASN A 456 29.98 42.88 -13.73
CA ASN A 456 30.67 44.19 -13.69
C ASN A 456 29.73 45.39 -13.57
N GLU A 457 28.44 45.22 -13.85
CA GLU A 457 27.41 46.24 -13.68
C GLU A 457 26.87 46.34 -12.25
N LEU A 458 27.18 45.37 -11.38
CA LEU A 458 26.58 45.23 -10.06
C LEU A 458 27.23 46.18 -9.03
N ILE A 459 26.37 46.84 -8.24
CA ILE A 459 26.75 47.72 -7.12
C ILE A 459 26.10 47.19 -5.85
N ASP A 460 26.83 47.19 -4.73
CA ASP A 460 26.27 46.80 -3.42
C ASP A 460 25.31 47.88 -2.89
N LEU A 461 24.20 47.44 -2.28
CA LEU A 461 23.16 48.31 -1.72
C LEU A 461 23.71 49.31 -0.67
N HIS A 462 24.83 48.98 -0.01
CA HIS A 462 25.42 49.79 1.05
C HIS A 462 26.63 50.63 0.61
N GLN A 463 26.92 50.71 -0.70
CA GLN A 463 28.03 51.48 -1.25
C GLN A 463 27.60 52.92 -1.59
N GLU A 464 28.27 53.93 -1.04
CA GLU A 464 27.95 55.34 -1.35
C GLU A 464 28.24 55.70 -2.82
N PRO A 465 27.38 56.49 -3.49
CA PRO A 465 27.63 56.91 -4.87
C PRO A 465 28.82 57.89 -4.98
N SER A 466 29.85 57.51 -5.73
CA SER A 466 30.97 58.41 -6.06
C SER A 466 30.47 59.64 -6.85
N PRO A 467 30.75 60.88 -6.39
CA PRO A 467 30.28 62.08 -7.05
C PRO A 467 30.98 62.28 -8.41
N SER A 468 30.21 62.22 -9.50
CA SER A 468 30.69 62.51 -10.86
C SER A 468 29.63 63.30 -11.64
N ASN A 469 30.06 64.36 -12.33
CA ASN A 469 29.18 65.41 -12.87
C ASN A 469 28.70 65.12 -14.31
N ASP A 470 28.12 63.94 -14.56
CA ASP A 470 27.49 63.58 -15.86
C ASP A 470 26.08 63.01 -15.61
N THR A 471 25.03 63.84 -15.75
CA THR A 471 23.63 63.47 -15.41
C THR A 471 22.94 62.50 -16.38
N GLU A 472 23.65 61.94 -17.35
CA GLU A 472 23.11 60.99 -18.35
C GLU A 472 23.90 59.66 -18.44
N ARG A 473 24.80 59.36 -17.49
CA ARG A 473 25.53 58.07 -17.44
C ARG A 473 24.80 57.01 -16.59
N TRP A 474 24.77 55.78 -17.11
CA TRP A 474 24.18 54.62 -16.43
C TRP A 474 24.98 54.26 -15.17
N THR A 475 24.35 54.40 -13.99
CA THR A 475 24.92 54.16 -12.65
C THR A 475 24.82 52.69 -12.20
N GLY A 476 25.14 51.73 -13.08
CA GLY A 476 25.11 50.29 -12.75
C GLY A 476 23.72 49.71 -12.43
N VAL A 477 23.71 48.60 -11.68
CA VAL A 477 22.53 47.84 -11.25
C VAL A 477 22.73 47.41 -9.79
N VAL A 478 21.75 47.65 -8.91
CA VAL A 478 21.89 47.29 -7.48
C VAL A 478 21.69 45.78 -7.28
N ASP A 479 22.63 45.14 -6.58
CA ASP A 479 22.52 43.72 -6.20
C ASP A 479 21.39 43.52 -5.19
N SER A 480 20.32 42.89 -5.67
CA SER A 480 19.16 42.47 -4.88
C SER A 480 19.05 40.94 -4.77
N ASN A 481 20.01 40.20 -5.32
CA ASN A 481 20.03 38.74 -5.27
C ASN A 481 20.56 38.24 -3.93
N ARG A 482 21.75 38.72 -3.50
CA ARG A 482 22.37 38.30 -2.23
C ARG A 482 21.50 38.60 -1.02
N PRO A 483 21.02 39.84 -0.76
CA PRO A 483 20.21 40.12 0.43
C PRO A 483 18.91 39.30 0.46
N SER A 484 18.29 39.08 -0.71
CA SER A 484 17.07 38.26 -0.83
C SER A 484 17.31 36.78 -0.52
N LEU A 485 18.41 36.21 -1.00
CA LEU A 485 18.79 34.81 -0.74
C LEU A 485 19.26 34.63 0.71
N GLN A 486 19.98 35.61 1.27
CA GLN A 486 20.41 35.60 2.67
C GLN A 486 19.20 35.58 3.60
N ALA A 487 18.24 36.50 3.42
CA ALA A 487 17.03 36.54 4.23
C ALA A 487 16.21 35.23 4.12
N ALA A 488 16.16 34.60 2.94
CA ALA A 488 15.48 33.31 2.75
C ALA A 488 16.23 32.13 3.43
N LEU A 489 17.56 32.13 3.43
CA LEU A 489 18.39 31.12 4.09
C LEU A 489 18.37 31.24 5.61
N GLU A 490 18.56 32.45 6.14
CA GLU A 490 18.55 32.74 7.57
C GLU A 490 17.16 32.55 8.18
N GLY A 491 16.10 32.94 7.45
CA GLY A 491 14.71 32.67 7.83
C GLY A 491 14.33 31.17 7.84
N LEU A 492 15.10 30.31 7.18
CA LEU A 492 15.02 28.84 7.26
C LEU A 492 16.02 28.25 8.28
N GLY A 493 16.78 29.09 8.97
CA GLY A 493 17.73 28.70 10.00
C GLY A 493 19.01 28.04 9.46
N TYR A 494 19.48 28.44 8.28
CA TYR A 494 20.81 28.11 7.75
C TYR A 494 21.80 29.23 8.02
N LYS A 495 23.08 28.89 8.26
CA LYS A 495 24.15 29.89 8.39
C LYS A 495 24.63 30.32 7.01
N VAL A 496 24.66 31.63 6.78
CA VAL A 496 25.15 32.25 5.53
C VAL A 496 26.59 32.79 5.72
N VAL A 497 27.37 32.78 4.64
CA VAL A 497 28.64 33.50 4.49
C VAL A 497 28.54 34.33 3.21
N ASP A 498 28.58 35.65 3.32
CA ASP A 498 28.57 36.52 2.14
C ASP A 498 30.00 36.70 1.60
N ILE A 499 30.19 36.44 0.30
CA ILE A 499 31.46 36.57 -0.44
C ILE A 499 31.46 37.86 -1.30
N GLY A 500 30.33 38.57 -1.37
CA GLY A 500 30.17 39.85 -2.06
C GLY A 500 29.90 39.71 -3.56
N ILE A 501 30.47 40.65 -4.33
CA ILE A 501 30.33 40.74 -5.79
C ILE A 501 31.70 40.46 -6.42
N ALA A 502 31.76 39.49 -7.33
CA ALA A 502 32.93 39.24 -8.17
C ALA A 502 32.77 39.88 -9.55
N HIS A 503 33.82 40.59 -9.99
CA HIS A 503 33.94 41.12 -11.34
C HIS A 503 34.13 40.01 -12.39
N ASP A 504 33.80 40.29 -13.65
CA ASP A 504 33.85 39.35 -14.77
C ASP A 504 35.28 39.12 -15.30
N GLY A 505 36.19 38.71 -14.41
CA GLY A 505 37.54 38.24 -14.72
C GLY A 505 37.76 36.86 -14.13
N VAL A 506 38.55 36.03 -14.83
CA VAL A 506 38.82 34.63 -14.45
C VAL A 506 39.42 34.56 -13.03
N ASP A 507 40.46 35.34 -12.74
CA ASP A 507 41.12 35.33 -11.43
C ASP A 507 40.19 35.78 -10.29
N ALA A 508 39.32 36.77 -10.55
CA ALA A 508 38.34 37.25 -9.58
C ALA A 508 37.28 36.18 -9.26
N HIS A 509 36.81 35.47 -10.29
CA HIS A 509 35.90 34.33 -10.14
C HIS A 509 36.58 33.14 -9.43
N VAL A 510 37.81 32.78 -9.80
CA VAL A 510 38.60 31.72 -9.16
C VAL A 510 38.76 32.02 -7.68
N LYS A 511 39.17 33.24 -7.33
CA LYS A 511 39.34 33.68 -5.94
C LYS A 511 38.03 33.60 -5.16
N ALA A 512 36.97 34.25 -5.64
CA ALA A 512 35.69 34.31 -4.93
C ALA A 512 35.04 32.93 -4.75
N LEU A 513 35.10 32.06 -5.76
CA LEU A 513 34.61 30.68 -5.64
C LEU A 513 35.45 29.87 -4.66
N SER A 514 36.78 30.02 -4.66
CA SER A 514 37.66 29.35 -3.70
C SER A 514 37.41 29.81 -2.26
N ASP A 515 37.31 31.12 -2.04
CA ASP A 515 37.04 31.71 -0.72
C ASP A 515 35.69 31.25 -0.15
N GLY A 516 34.66 31.12 -0.99
CA GLY A 516 33.36 30.59 -0.58
C GLY A 516 33.38 29.08 -0.28
N LEU A 517 34.05 28.29 -1.13
CA LEU A 517 34.18 26.84 -0.96
C LEU A 517 35.02 26.45 0.27
N ALA A 518 35.96 27.30 0.67
CA ALA A 518 36.73 27.13 1.90
C ALA A 518 35.92 27.38 3.18
N GLN A 519 34.83 28.16 3.11
CA GLN A 519 34.06 28.62 4.28
C GLN A 519 32.67 27.99 4.42
N ALA A 520 32.16 27.31 3.39
CA ALA A 520 30.81 26.77 3.33
C ALA A 520 30.77 25.30 2.88
N ASP A 521 29.61 24.65 2.98
CA ASP A 521 29.33 23.31 2.42
C ASP A 521 28.69 23.37 1.03
N VAL A 522 27.95 24.46 0.78
CA VAL A 522 27.28 24.76 -0.48
C VAL A 522 27.62 26.20 -0.87
N LEU A 523 28.02 26.44 -2.12
CA LEU A 523 28.14 27.78 -2.70
C LEU A 523 26.95 28.03 -3.63
N VAL A 524 26.26 29.15 -3.45
CA VAL A 524 25.17 29.60 -4.30
C VAL A 524 25.57 30.94 -4.92
N THR A 525 25.74 30.96 -6.24
CA THR A 525 26.14 32.17 -6.98
C THR A 525 25.03 32.64 -7.92
N THR A 526 24.95 33.95 -8.15
CA THR A 526 23.97 34.56 -9.06
C THR A 526 24.64 35.43 -10.12
N GLY A 527 24.14 35.34 -11.36
CA GLY A 527 24.84 35.86 -12.54
C GLY A 527 25.62 34.73 -13.26
N GLY A 528 26.54 35.07 -14.16
CA GLY A 528 27.59 34.18 -14.71
C GLY A 528 27.19 32.83 -15.34
N THR A 529 25.90 32.58 -15.59
CA THR A 529 25.33 31.23 -15.83
C THR A 529 24.83 30.97 -17.26
N SER A 530 24.80 31.97 -18.14
CA SER A 530 24.10 31.94 -19.43
C SER A 530 24.97 31.47 -20.62
N MET A 531 25.19 32.32 -21.63
CA MET A 531 25.91 32.07 -22.91
C MET A 531 26.58 33.34 -23.49
N GLY A 532 26.65 34.43 -22.72
CA GLY A 532 27.36 35.67 -23.06
C GLY A 532 28.86 35.59 -22.79
N ALA A 533 29.58 36.64 -23.14
CA ALA A 533 31.05 36.69 -23.04
C ALA A 533 31.57 36.68 -21.58
N SER A 534 30.75 37.11 -20.61
CA SER A 534 31.06 37.17 -19.17
C SER A 534 30.60 35.94 -18.37
N ASP A 535 30.00 34.91 -18.98
CA ASP A 535 29.46 33.76 -18.25
C ASP A 535 30.56 32.76 -17.84
N LEU A 536 31.43 33.19 -16.92
CA LEU A 536 32.68 32.53 -16.52
C LEU A 536 32.52 31.39 -15.51
N LEU A 537 31.35 31.22 -14.88
CA LEU A 537 31.15 30.23 -13.80
C LEU A 537 31.49 28.80 -14.23
N LYS A 538 30.93 28.33 -15.36
CA LYS A 538 31.15 26.96 -15.84
C LYS A 538 32.60 26.73 -16.28
N PRO A 539 33.24 27.64 -17.05
CA PRO A 539 34.68 27.56 -17.33
C PRO A 539 35.55 27.46 -16.08
N VAL A 540 35.35 28.33 -15.10
CA VAL A 540 36.16 28.36 -13.87
C VAL A 540 35.99 27.11 -13.03
N LEU A 541 34.75 26.63 -12.85
CA LEU A 541 34.49 25.37 -12.14
C LEU A 541 35.22 24.19 -12.80
N GLU A 542 35.10 24.03 -14.12
CA GLU A 542 35.68 22.87 -14.82
C GLU A 542 37.21 22.93 -14.98
N ARG A 543 37.77 24.11 -15.27
CA ARG A 543 39.18 24.28 -15.65
C ARG A 543 40.09 24.65 -14.48
N ASN A 544 39.61 25.44 -13.52
CA ASN A 544 40.44 26.00 -12.45
C ASN A 544 40.17 25.36 -11.08
N LEU A 545 38.99 24.75 -10.89
CA LEU A 545 38.56 24.15 -9.62
C LEU A 545 38.29 22.64 -9.72
N ASN A 546 38.61 22.00 -10.86
CA ASN A 546 38.41 20.56 -11.12
C ASN A 546 36.97 20.04 -10.91
N GLY A 547 35.99 20.94 -10.91
CA GLY A 547 34.58 20.64 -10.65
C GLY A 547 33.90 19.86 -11.76
N THR A 548 32.82 19.16 -11.39
CA THR A 548 31.96 18.42 -12.31
C THR A 548 30.61 19.12 -12.42
N ILE A 549 30.28 19.63 -13.62
CA ILE A 549 28.96 20.19 -13.91
C ILE A 549 27.97 19.04 -14.15
N HIS A 550 27.10 18.78 -13.17
CA HIS A 550 26.08 17.72 -13.27
C HIS A 550 24.94 18.10 -14.21
N PHE A 551 24.55 19.38 -14.23
CA PHE A 551 23.78 19.98 -15.32
C PHE A 551 24.00 21.49 -15.41
N GLY A 552 23.85 22.05 -16.61
CA GLY A 552 24.05 23.48 -16.87
C GLY A 552 22.79 24.27 -17.26
N ARG A 553 21.64 23.61 -17.47
CA ARG A 553 20.39 24.22 -17.96
C ARG A 553 19.18 23.36 -17.58
N VAL A 554 18.05 23.99 -17.24
CA VAL A 554 16.79 23.29 -16.90
C VAL A 554 15.62 23.78 -17.77
N ALA A 555 14.73 22.87 -18.18
CA ALA A 555 13.57 23.13 -19.03
C ALA A 555 12.42 23.85 -18.30
N MET A 556 12.65 25.05 -17.77
CA MET A 556 11.66 25.77 -16.95
C MET A 556 11.61 27.29 -17.21
N LYS A 557 10.67 27.97 -16.53
CA LYS A 557 10.47 29.41 -16.48
C LYS A 557 10.06 29.87 -15.06
N PRO A 558 10.68 30.93 -14.50
CA PRO A 558 12.07 31.31 -14.73
C PRO A 558 13.03 30.16 -14.35
N GLY A 559 14.31 30.23 -14.73
CA GLY A 559 15.32 29.21 -14.34
C GLY A 559 16.09 28.50 -15.45
N LYS A 560 15.92 28.88 -16.73
CA LYS A 560 16.60 28.20 -17.86
C LYS A 560 18.13 27.99 -17.72
N PRO A 561 18.95 28.96 -17.23
CA PRO A 561 20.40 28.78 -17.13
C PRO A 561 20.86 28.15 -15.81
N THR A 562 19.95 27.69 -14.93
CA THR A 562 20.31 27.12 -13.64
C THR A 562 21.26 25.93 -13.78
N THR A 563 22.30 25.94 -12.95
CA THR A 563 23.46 25.06 -13.03
C THR A 563 23.70 24.41 -11.68
N PHE A 564 24.00 23.12 -11.67
CA PHE A 564 24.39 22.37 -10.47
C PHE A 564 25.69 21.62 -10.74
N ALA A 565 26.61 21.70 -9.79
CA ALA A 565 27.95 21.11 -9.88
C ALA A 565 28.44 20.64 -8.50
N SER A 566 29.45 19.78 -8.50
CA SER A 566 30.25 19.49 -7.31
C SER A 566 31.73 19.83 -7.56
N VAL A 567 32.43 20.26 -6.51
CA VAL A 567 33.85 20.61 -6.53
C VAL A 567 34.58 19.74 -5.50
N PRO A 568 35.63 19.00 -5.88
CA PRO A 568 36.42 18.18 -4.95
C PRO A 568 36.99 19.02 -3.80
N SER A 569 36.91 18.51 -2.58
CA SER A 569 37.52 19.18 -1.42
C SER A 569 39.03 19.02 -1.43
N ALA A 570 39.77 20.14 -1.36
CA ALA A 570 41.23 20.17 -1.38
C ALA A 570 41.91 19.38 -0.25
N GLY A 571 41.17 19.05 0.83
CA GLY A 571 41.63 18.20 1.93
C GLY A 571 41.24 16.72 1.83
N GLY A 572 40.73 16.25 0.69
CA GLY A 572 40.25 14.87 0.53
C GLY A 572 38.93 14.56 1.26
N GLY A 573 38.24 15.60 1.76
CA GLY A 573 36.90 15.49 2.32
C GLY A 573 35.81 15.40 1.23
N ARG A 574 34.54 15.41 1.66
CA ARG A 574 33.39 15.41 0.74
C ARG A 574 33.43 16.60 -0.24
N ASP A 575 33.13 16.31 -1.50
CA ASP A 575 32.75 17.28 -2.52
C ASP A 575 31.82 18.38 -2.00
N LYS A 576 32.16 19.62 -2.31
CA LYS A 576 31.37 20.81 -2.00
C LYS A 576 30.41 21.09 -3.15
N LEU A 577 29.16 21.46 -2.85
CA LEU A 577 28.13 21.65 -3.88
C LEU A 577 28.11 23.10 -4.38
N VAL A 578 27.90 23.30 -5.68
CA VAL A 578 27.81 24.63 -6.29
C VAL A 578 26.53 24.77 -7.11
N PHE A 579 25.76 25.81 -6.83
CA PHE A 579 24.55 26.20 -7.56
C PHE A 579 24.77 27.54 -8.26
N GLY A 580 24.74 27.52 -9.59
CA GLY A 580 24.66 28.73 -10.40
C GLY A 580 23.20 29.08 -10.67
N LEU A 581 22.71 30.16 -10.08
CA LEU A 581 21.34 30.65 -10.26
C LEU A 581 21.28 31.82 -11.26
N PRO A 582 20.14 32.04 -11.94
CA PRO A 582 20.02 33.15 -12.89
C PRO A 582 20.03 34.49 -12.15
N GLY A 583 20.87 35.44 -12.56
CA GLY A 583 21.07 36.75 -11.90
C GLY A 583 19.86 37.71 -11.88
N ASN A 584 18.66 37.24 -12.23
CA ASN A 584 17.40 37.99 -12.12
C ASN A 584 16.72 37.64 -10.78
N PRO A 585 16.36 38.58 -9.88
CA PRO A 585 15.98 38.23 -8.49
C PRO A 585 14.77 37.30 -8.36
N ALA A 586 13.70 37.52 -9.13
CA ALA A 586 12.52 36.63 -9.13
C ALA A 586 12.77 35.30 -9.84
N SER A 587 13.94 35.13 -10.49
CA SER A 587 14.44 33.85 -10.99
C SER A 587 15.28 33.14 -9.94
N ALA A 588 16.23 33.86 -9.33
CA ALA A 588 17.12 33.33 -8.29
C ALA A 588 16.32 32.70 -7.15
N LEU A 589 15.37 33.42 -6.55
CA LEU A 589 14.54 32.90 -5.43
C LEU A 589 13.69 31.69 -5.84
N VAL A 590 13.07 31.69 -7.03
CA VAL A 590 12.32 30.51 -7.52
C VAL A 590 13.24 29.29 -7.64
N THR A 591 14.44 29.47 -8.21
CA THR A 591 15.40 28.38 -8.37
C THR A 591 16.07 27.96 -7.05
N PHE A 592 16.16 28.85 -6.06
CA PHE A 592 16.58 28.53 -4.70
C PHE A 592 15.58 27.56 -4.04
N TYR A 593 14.29 27.93 -4.01
CA TYR A 593 13.25 27.10 -3.38
C TYR A 593 13.06 25.74 -4.06
N LEU A 594 13.29 25.66 -5.37
CA LEU A 594 13.11 24.43 -6.14
C LEU A 594 14.36 23.53 -6.17
N PHE A 595 15.58 24.05 -6.14
CA PHE A 595 16.80 23.23 -6.30
C PHE A 595 17.76 23.29 -5.10
N VAL A 596 17.99 24.48 -4.56
CA VAL A 596 18.94 24.66 -3.45
C VAL A 596 18.34 24.13 -2.15
N LEU A 597 17.08 24.47 -1.84
CA LEU A 597 16.44 24.06 -0.60
C LEU A 597 16.32 22.52 -0.44
N PRO A 598 15.92 21.74 -1.46
CA PRO A 598 15.96 20.27 -1.36
C PRO A 598 17.37 19.73 -1.08
N ALA A 599 18.41 20.31 -1.70
CA ALA A 599 19.80 19.94 -1.42
C ALA A 599 20.20 20.25 0.04
N LEU A 600 19.87 21.45 0.54
CA LEU A 600 20.18 21.87 1.91
C LEU A 600 19.44 21.07 2.98
N ARG A 601 18.20 20.65 2.69
CA ARG A 601 17.43 19.72 3.54
C ARG A 601 18.04 18.33 3.52
N ARG A 602 18.39 17.82 2.33
CA ARG A 602 19.03 16.50 2.15
C ARG A 602 20.40 16.41 2.83
N LEU A 603 21.21 17.47 2.76
CA LEU A 603 22.43 17.67 3.56
C LEU A 603 22.11 17.71 5.05
N GLY A 604 21.06 18.42 5.47
CA GLY A 604 20.56 18.47 6.85
C GLY A 604 19.80 17.23 7.33
N GLY A 605 20.02 16.06 6.72
CA GLY A 605 19.47 14.77 7.16
C GLY A 605 18.05 14.43 6.73
N TRP A 606 17.38 15.28 5.95
CA TRP A 606 16.01 14.99 5.47
C TRP A 606 16.00 13.77 4.53
N ARG A 607 14.92 12.99 4.60
CA ARG A 607 14.64 11.91 3.63
C ARG A 607 14.31 12.53 2.25
N PRO A 608 14.72 11.93 1.11
CA PRO A 608 14.55 12.52 -0.21
C PRO A 608 13.10 12.95 -0.51
N GLU A 609 12.13 12.15 -0.07
CA GLU A 609 10.69 12.31 -0.33
C GLU A 609 10.10 13.52 0.44
N ALA A 610 10.76 13.93 1.52
CA ALA A 610 10.39 15.09 2.33
C ALA A 610 11.21 16.36 2.00
N ALA A 611 12.27 16.24 1.18
CA ALA A 611 13.20 17.33 0.92
C ALA A 611 12.57 18.45 0.06
N GLU A 612 11.62 18.12 -0.81
CA GLU A 612 10.87 19.07 -1.64
C GLU A 612 9.90 19.98 -0.86
N LEU A 613 9.42 21.05 -1.51
CA LEU A 613 8.30 21.82 -0.97
C LEU A 613 6.99 21.00 -1.03
N PRO A 614 6.13 21.07 0.00
CA PRO A 614 4.85 20.37 0.00
C PRO A 614 3.95 20.89 -1.13
N ARG A 615 3.34 19.95 -1.86
CA ARG A 615 2.45 20.24 -2.99
C ARG A 615 0.99 20.13 -2.51
N ILE A 616 0.19 21.17 -2.72
CA ILE A 616 -1.22 21.23 -2.30
C ILE A 616 -2.14 21.56 -3.50
N PRO A 617 -3.35 20.98 -3.59
CA PRO A 617 -4.33 21.35 -4.60
C PRO A 617 -4.92 22.73 -4.28
N VAL A 618 -5.05 23.57 -5.32
CA VAL A 618 -5.56 24.94 -5.22
C VAL A 618 -6.33 25.31 -6.50
N GLU A 619 -7.44 26.04 -6.37
CA GLU A 619 -8.16 26.59 -7.52
C GLU A 619 -7.49 27.90 -7.98
N LEU A 620 -7.25 28.10 -9.28
CA LEU A 620 -6.71 29.35 -9.81
C LEU A 620 -7.82 30.39 -9.99
N THR A 621 -7.68 31.59 -9.43
CA THR A 621 -8.70 32.64 -9.54
C THR A 621 -8.71 33.39 -10.87
N GLU A 622 -7.76 33.08 -11.76
CA GLU A 622 -7.63 33.69 -13.08
C GLU A 622 -6.97 32.72 -14.07
N SER A 623 -7.26 32.87 -15.36
CA SER A 623 -6.68 32.03 -16.41
C SER A 623 -5.20 32.37 -16.64
N LEU A 624 -4.30 31.52 -16.16
CA LEU A 624 -2.87 31.64 -16.43
C LEU A 624 -2.50 30.96 -17.76
N PRO A 625 -1.74 31.62 -18.65
CA PRO A 625 -1.28 31.00 -19.90
C PRO A 625 -0.34 29.83 -19.62
N LEU A 626 -0.42 28.79 -20.45
CA LEU A 626 0.38 27.57 -20.33
C LEU A 626 1.50 27.59 -21.39
N ASP A 627 2.75 27.49 -20.96
CA ASP A 627 3.93 27.51 -21.82
C ASP A 627 4.51 26.09 -22.04
N PRO A 628 5.14 25.82 -23.21
CA PRO A 628 5.85 24.56 -23.45
C PRO A 628 7.00 24.25 -22.47
N ARG A 629 7.50 25.23 -21.71
CA ARG A 629 8.35 24.98 -20.54
C ARG A 629 7.59 25.26 -19.23
N PRO A 630 7.59 24.32 -18.27
CA PRO A 630 7.16 24.51 -16.88
C PRO A 630 7.35 25.93 -16.32
N GLU A 631 6.25 26.70 -16.23
CA GLU A 631 6.23 28.06 -15.68
C GLU A 631 5.75 28.07 -14.23
N PHE A 632 6.69 28.35 -13.33
CA PHE A 632 6.51 28.45 -11.88
C PHE A 632 6.04 29.88 -11.54
N HIS A 633 4.77 30.11 -11.81
CA HIS A 633 4.07 31.36 -11.57
C HIS A 633 3.91 31.60 -10.06
N ARG A 634 4.29 32.78 -9.57
CA ARG A 634 4.19 33.14 -8.14
C ARG A 634 2.76 33.53 -7.78
N VAL A 635 2.25 32.96 -6.68
CA VAL A 635 0.86 33.11 -6.24
C VAL A 635 0.75 33.43 -4.76
N HIS A 636 -0.36 34.08 -4.41
CA HIS A 636 -0.90 34.08 -3.05
C HIS A 636 -1.94 32.95 -2.94
N VAL A 637 -1.58 31.86 -2.27
CA VAL A 637 -2.53 30.84 -1.82
C VAL A 637 -3.21 31.33 -0.54
N ARG A 638 -4.54 31.36 -0.54
CA ARG A 638 -5.36 31.71 0.64
C ARG A 638 -6.69 30.98 0.59
N ILE A 639 -7.26 30.69 1.76
CA ILE A 639 -8.60 30.11 1.85
C ILE A 639 -9.67 31.17 1.49
N THR A 640 -10.74 30.71 0.86
CA THR A 640 -11.90 31.50 0.43
C THR A 640 -13.19 30.73 0.71
N SER A 641 -14.36 31.34 0.48
CA SER A 641 -15.67 30.67 0.61
C SER A 641 -15.86 29.44 -0.29
N SER A 642 -15.01 29.26 -1.30
CA SER A 642 -15.01 28.08 -2.20
C SER A 642 -13.69 27.27 -2.08
N GLY A 643 -13.02 27.33 -0.93
CA GLY A 643 -11.82 26.54 -0.63
C GLY A 643 -10.50 27.29 -0.86
N LEU A 644 -9.40 26.54 -0.93
CA LEU A 644 -8.04 27.06 -1.14
C LEU A 644 -7.87 27.59 -2.57
N LYS A 645 -7.64 28.89 -2.72
CA LYS A 645 -7.45 29.53 -4.04
C LYS A 645 -6.10 30.24 -4.16
N ALA A 646 -5.53 30.13 -5.35
CA ALA A 646 -4.27 30.72 -5.75
C ALA A 646 -4.51 31.92 -6.66
N PHE A 647 -4.17 33.10 -6.16
CA PHE A 647 -4.27 34.38 -6.85
C PHE A 647 -2.90 34.76 -7.43
N SER A 648 -2.83 35.28 -8.65
CA SER A 648 -1.57 35.71 -9.26
C SER A 648 -0.94 36.89 -8.52
N THR A 649 0.40 36.96 -8.46
CA THR A 649 1.13 38.18 -8.08
C THR A 649 1.23 39.21 -9.24
N GLY A 650 0.29 39.13 -10.19
CA GLY A 650 0.24 39.93 -11.41
C GLY A 650 1.20 39.45 -12.51
N GLY A 651 1.36 40.26 -13.56
CA GLY A 651 2.16 39.91 -14.74
C GLY A 651 3.61 39.55 -14.41
N GLN A 652 3.96 38.27 -14.57
CA GLN A 652 5.28 37.71 -14.25
C GLN A 652 6.32 38.12 -15.29
N ARG A 653 7.52 38.53 -14.83
CA ARG A 653 8.76 38.62 -15.63
C ARG A 653 9.94 38.29 -14.72
N SER A 654 11.02 37.75 -15.28
CA SER A 654 12.23 37.35 -14.54
C SER A 654 12.78 38.45 -13.62
N SER A 655 12.77 39.69 -14.11
CA SER A 655 13.28 40.88 -13.42
C SER A 655 12.25 41.58 -12.52
N ARG A 656 10.97 41.17 -12.50
CA ARG A 656 9.92 41.87 -11.75
C ARG A 656 9.93 41.45 -10.28
N VAL A 657 10.86 42.01 -9.50
CA VAL A 657 11.04 41.73 -8.05
C VAL A 657 9.73 41.90 -7.26
N ALA A 658 8.92 42.91 -7.58
CA ALA A 658 7.61 43.14 -6.95
C ALA A 658 6.63 41.94 -7.03
N SER A 659 6.81 41.01 -7.97
CA SER A 659 6.00 39.77 -8.07
C SER A 659 6.37 38.69 -7.04
N LEU A 660 7.31 38.96 -6.14
CA LEU A 660 7.68 38.14 -4.97
C LEU A 660 6.97 38.60 -3.68
N ALA A 661 6.56 39.87 -3.60
CA ALA A 661 6.10 40.48 -2.36
C ALA A 661 4.82 39.79 -1.84
N GLY A 662 4.90 39.16 -0.66
CA GLY A 662 3.80 38.40 -0.06
C GLY A 662 3.44 37.09 -0.78
N ALA A 663 4.20 36.66 -1.78
CA ALA A 663 3.98 35.38 -2.46
C ALA A 663 4.29 34.23 -1.50
N ASN A 664 3.33 33.34 -1.28
CA ASN A 664 3.47 32.19 -0.37
C ASN A 664 3.33 30.84 -1.07
N GLY A 665 3.19 30.82 -2.40
CA GLY A 665 3.19 29.61 -3.21
C GLY A 665 3.79 29.82 -4.61
N LEU A 666 4.27 28.72 -5.18
CA LEU A 666 4.57 28.61 -6.61
C LEU A 666 3.52 27.69 -7.22
N LYS A 667 2.82 28.15 -8.26
CA LYS A 667 1.94 27.28 -9.05
C LYS A 667 2.80 26.21 -9.70
N HIS A 668 2.65 24.96 -9.28
CA HIS A 668 3.27 23.84 -9.96
C HIS A 668 2.66 23.75 -11.37
N PRO A 669 3.47 23.77 -12.44
CA PRO A 669 2.95 23.69 -13.80
C PRO A 669 2.52 22.26 -14.11
N ILE A 670 1.20 22.01 -14.03
CA ILE A 670 0.58 20.97 -14.85
C ILE A 670 0.84 21.38 -16.31
N LEU A 671 1.73 20.66 -17.00
CA LEU A 671 1.90 20.80 -18.43
C LEU A 671 0.69 20.16 -19.13
N PRO A 672 -0.03 20.90 -20.01
CA PRO A 672 -1.03 20.27 -20.84
C PRO A 672 -0.32 19.39 -21.89
N ARG A 673 -0.74 18.12 -22.04
CA ARG A 673 -0.66 17.47 -23.35
C ARG A 673 -1.40 18.38 -24.33
N LYS A 674 -0.74 18.81 -25.42
CA LYS A 674 -1.20 19.91 -26.31
C LYS A 674 -2.70 19.80 -26.65
N ASN A 675 -3.49 20.80 -26.26
CA ASN A 675 -4.72 21.15 -26.97
C ASN A 675 -4.89 22.67 -27.01
N THR A 676 -5.17 23.19 -28.20
CA THR A 676 -5.77 24.51 -28.42
C THR A 676 -7.23 24.50 -27.97
N MET A 677 -7.85 25.67 -27.78
CA MET A 677 -9.26 25.75 -27.36
C MET A 677 -10.18 24.97 -28.29
N THR A 678 -10.69 23.86 -27.75
CA THR A 678 -11.77 23.02 -28.25
C THR A 678 -12.55 22.58 -27.00
N GLY A 679 -13.88 22.59 -27.06
CA GLY A 679 -14.73 22.39 -25.87
C GLY A 679 -14.47 21.05 -25.17
N THR A 680 -14.52 21.05 -23.83
CA THR A 680 -14.26 19.94 -22.88
C THR A 680 -13.69 18.68 -23.52
N LYS A 681 -12.44 18.78 -23.97
CA LYS A 681 -11.79 17.69 -24.69
C LYS A 681 -11.27 16.68 -23.69
N ILE A 682 -12.02 15.60 -23.52
CA ILE A 682 -11.61 14.40 -22.79
C ILE A 682 -10.21 14.00 -23.27
N ASP A 683 -9.29 13.77 -22.33
CA ASP A 683 -7.99 13.17 -22.64
C ASP A 683 -8.22 11.68 -22.93
N TRP A 684 -8.71 11.38 -24.13
CA TRP A 684 -9.07 10.03 -24.56
C TRP A 684 -7.90 9.07 -24.38
N SER A 685 -6.66 9.53 -24.48
CA SER A 685 -5.46 8.72 -24.21
C SER A 685 -5.30 8.23 -22.76
N LYS A 686 -6.16 8.67 -21.82
CA LYS A 686 -6.30 8.11 -20.45
C LYS A 686 -7.56 7.26 -20.26
N VAL A 687 -8.54 7.38 -21.17
CA VAL A 687 -9.78 6.59 -21.18
C VAL A 687 -9.58 5.31 -21.99
N GLU A 688 -8.80 5.41 -23.07
CA GLU A 688 -8.35 4.32 -23.94
C GLU A 688 -7.17 3.55 -23.34
N GLN A 689 -6.44 4.15 -22.39
CA GLN A 689 -5.30 3.54 -21.66
C GLN A 689 -5.33 3.96 -20.18
N PRO A 690 -6.18 3.35 -19.33
CA PRO A 690 -6.25 3.64 -17.90
C PRO A 690 -5.06 3.05 -17.10
N ASP A 691 -4.72 3.68 -15.98
CA ASP A 691 -3.70 3.19 -15.04
C ASP A 691 -4.24 2.01 -14.20
N PHE A 692 -3.86 0.77 -14.54
CA PHE A 692 -4.36 -0.43 -13.85
C PHE A 692 -3.71 -0.68 -12.48
N VAL A 693 -4.51 -0.59 -11.41
CA VAL A 693 -4.10 -0.82 -10.01
C VAL A 693 -4.81 -2.06 -9.47
N TYR A 694 -4.04 -3.12 -9.19
CA TYR A 694 -4.52 -4.46 -8.80
C TYR A 694 -5.69 -4.46 -7.81
N GLN A 695 -5.52 -3.75 -6.68
CA GLN A 695 -6.58 -3.49 -5.73
C GLN A 695 -6.25 -2.23 -4.92
N GLN A 696 -6.86 -1.09 -5.25
CA GLN A 696 -6.69 0.16 -4.48
C GLN A 696 -7.61 0.22 -3.25
N PHE A 697 -8.76 -0.46 -3.29
CA PHE A 697 -9.78 -0.43 -2.25
C PHE A 697 -10.26 -1.85 -1.90
N ALA A 698 -10.72 -2.05 -0.67
CA ALA A 698 -11.39 -3.29 -0.28
C ALA A 698 -12.67 -3.46 -1.12
N SER A 699 -12.73 -4.54 -1.90
CA SER A 699 -13.88 -4.93 -2.72
C SER A 699 -14.48 -6.22 -2.16
N ARG A 700 -15.70 -6.58 -2.60
CA ARG A 700 -16.36 -7.82 -2.19
C ARG A 700 -17.02 -8.52 -3.36
N ARG A 701 -16.82 -9.83 -3.48
CA ARG A 701 -17.66 -10.73 -4.27
C ARG A 701 -18.73 -11.32 -3.34
N SER A 702 -19.86 -11.78 -3.87
CA SER A 702 -20.88 -12.50 -3.10
C SER A 702 -20.89 -13.96 -3.54
N THR A 703 -21.15 -14.89 -2.63
CA THR A 703 -21.34 -16.29 -2.98
C THR A 703 -22.49 -16.42 -3.98
N VAL A 704 -22.23 -17.11 -5.08
CA VAL A 704 -23.19 -17.31 -6.17
C VAL A 704 -23.96 -18.60 -5.94
N TYR A 705 -25.28 -18.57 -6.13
CA TYR A 705 -26.15 -19.71 -5.88
C TYR A 705 -26.87 -20.14 -7.16
N GLY A 706 -26.99 -21.46 -7.37
CA GLY A 706 -27.61 -22.04 -8.56
C GLY A 706 -28.34 -23.35 -8.26
N LYS A 707 -29.38 -23.66 -9.06
CA LYS A 707 -30.17 -24.90 -8.92
C LYS A 707 -29.93 -25.91 -10.05
N LYS A 708 -29.59 -25.43 -11.25
CA LYS A 708 -29.36 -26.28 -12.44
C LYS A 708 -27.89 -26.54 -12.76
N GLY A 709 -26.97 -25.81 -12.16
CA GLY A 709 -25.54 -25.94 -12.45
C GLY A 709 -24.82 -24.63 -12.23
N VAL A 710 -23.51 -24.72 -12.10
CA VAL A 710 -22.61 -23.58 -11.89
C VAL A 710 -21.30 -23.86 -12.63
N VAL A 711 -20.73 -22.82 -13.23
CA VAL A 711 -19.35 -22.82 -13.73
C VAL A 711 -18.56 -21.81 -12.89
N SER A 712 -17.37 -22.19 -12.43
CA SER A 712 -16.47 -21.29 -11.70
C SER A 712 -15.06 -21.42 -12.28
N CYS A 713 -14.59 -20.35 -12.91
CA CYS A 713 -13.36 -20.34 -13.70
C CYS A 713 -12.66 -18.98 -13.64
N THR A 714 -11.38 -18.93 -14.00
CA THR A 714 -10.56 -17.72 -13.93
C THR A 714 -10.76 -16.73 -15.09
N GLU A 715 -11.75 -16.95 -15.98
CA GLU A 715 -11.96 -16.16 -17.20
C GLU A 715 -13.46 -16.00 -17.56
N PRO A 716 -14.04 -14.78 -17.57
CA PRO A 716 -15.47 -14.58 -17.78
C PRO A 716 -16.06 -15.22 -19.05
N LEU A 717 -15.36 -15.19 -20.19
CA LEU A 717 -15.86 -15.73 -21.45
C LEU A 717 -15.88 -17.27 -21.44
N ALA A 718 -14.87 -17.90 -20.84
CA ALA A 718 -14.83 -19.36 -20.73
C ALA A 718 -15.97 -19.89 -19.83
N CYS A 719 -16.32 -19.14 -18.77
CA CYS A 719 -17.43 -19.48 -17.90
C CYS A 719 -18.79 -19.43 -18.62
N GLU A 720 -19.01 -18.45 -19.51
CA GLU A 720 -20.24 -18.38 -20.33
C GLU A 720 -20.28 -19.49 -21.39
N VAL A 721 -19.16 -19.88 -21.99
CA VAL A 721 -19.07 -21.06 -22.88
C VAL A 721 -19.49 -22.35 -22.16
N GLY A 722 -19.04 -22.54 -20.90
CA GLY A 722 -19.50 -23.64 -20.07
C GLY A 722 -21.02 -23.61 -19.82
N LEU A 723 -21.59 -22.43 -19.56
CA LEU A 723 -23.04 -22.28 -19.43
C LEU A 723 -23.79 -22.55 -20.73
N GLU A 724 -23.26 -22.16 -21.90
CA GLU A 724 -23.88 -22.43 -23.19
C GLU A 724 -24.06 -23.94 -23.41
N VAL A 725 -23.02 -24.74 -23.12
CA VAL A 725 -23.07 -26.21 -23.24
C VAL A 725 -24.02 -26.83 -22.21
N LEU A 726 -24.06 -26.34 -20.96
CA LEU A 726 -25.07 -26.76 -19.99
C LEU A 726 -26.50 -26.40 -20.44
N ARG A 727 -26.72 -25.26 -21.11
CA ARG A 727 -28.02 -24.82 -21.66
C ARG A 727 -28.45 -25.66 -22.87
N LYS A 728 -27.50 -26.12 -23.72
CA LYS A 728 -27.75 -27.11 -24.78
C LYS A 728 -28.12 -28.49 -24.23
N GLY A 729 -27.92 -28.75 -22.94
CA GLY A 729 -28.24 -30.01 -22.28
C GLY A 729 -27.04 -30.92 -22.03
N GLY A 730 -25.82 -30.42 -22.23
CA GLY A 730 -24.60 -31.07 -21.77
C GLY A 730 -24.52 -31.16 -20.24
N ASN A 731 -23.64 -32.02 -19.74
CA ASN A 731 -23.40 -32.23 -18.32
C ASN A 731 -22.12 -31.52 -17.83
N ALA A 732 -21.76 -31.72 -16.56
CA ALA A 732 -20.57 -31.11 -15.98
C ALA A 732 -19.25 -31.46 -16.70
N ALA A 733 -19.14 -32.62 -17.37
CA ALA A 733 -17.96 -33.00 -18.13
C ALA A 733 -17.93 -32.38 -19.54
N ASP A 734 -19.07 -32.36 -20.24
CA ASP A 734 -19.20 -31.68 -21.54
C ASP A 734 -18.82 -30.19 -21.42
N ALA A 735 -19.40 -29.52 -20.43
CA ALA A 735 -19.16 -28.11 -20.17
C ALA A 735 -17.74 -27.85 -19.62
N ALA A 736 -17.15 -28.79 -18.87
CA ALA A 736 -15.75 -28.66 -18.45
C ALA A 736 -14.79 -28.65 -19.65
N VAL A 737 -14.99 -29.52 -20.64
CA VAL A 737 -14.14 -29.51 -21.85
C VAL A 737 -14.35 -28.23 -22.67
N ALA A 738 -15.58 -27.72 -22.75
CA ALA A 738 -15.88 -26.44 -23.40
C ALA A 738 -15.13 -25.26 -22.73
N VAL A 739 -15.15 -25.20 -21.40
CA VAL A 739 -14.37 -24.21 -20.61
C VAL A 739 -12.87 -24.38 -20.88
N SER A 740 -12.36 -25.62 -20.87
CA SER A 740 -10.95 -25.95 -21.16
C SER A 740 -10.50 -25.43 -22.53
N ALA A 741 -11.32 -25.63 -23.56
CA ALA A 741 -11.05 -25.16 -24.92
C ALA A 741 -11.14 -23.63 -25.03
N ALA A 742 -12.15 -23.00 -24.40
CA ALA A 742 -12.30 -21.54 -24.41
C ALA A 742 -11.12 -20.82 -23.71
N LEU A 743 -10.60 -21.38 -22.62
CA LEU A 743 -9.44 -20.83 -21.90
C LEU A 743 -8.18 -20.71 -22.77
N ASN A 744 -8.01 -21.55 -23.80
CA ASN A 744 -6.89 -21.42 -24.76
C ASN A 744 -6.94 -20.10 -25.55
N VAL A 745 -8.13 -19.51 -25.67
CA VAL A 745 -8.39 -18.31 -26.46
C VAL A 745 -8.31 -17.07 -25.57
N SER A 746 -8.91 -17.13 -24.38
CA SER A 746 -9.11 -15.97 -23.52
C SER A 746 -8.17 -15.87 -22.29
N TYR A 747 -7.41 -16.90 -21.92
CA TYR A 747 -6.58 -16.92 -20.70
C TYR A 747 -5.08 -17.14 -20.99
N ASN A 748 -4.35 -16.05 -21.22
CA ASN A 748 -3.10 -16.00 -22.00
C ASN A 748 -2.28 -14.73 -21.61
N PHE A 749 -0.95 -14.66 -21.40
CA PHE A 749 0.18 -15.61 -21.31
C PHE A 749 1.36 -14.98 -20.50
N LEU A 750 2.44 -15.71 -20.11
CA LEU A 750 3.64 -15.23 -19.36
C LEU A 750 4.73 -16.33 -19.20
N THR A 751 6.01 -15.94 -19.03
CA THR A 751 7.14 -16.59 -18.31
C THR A 751 8.28 -15.57 -18.07
N ARG A 752 9.29 -15.93 -17.23
CA ARG A 752 10.41 -15.08 -16.73
C ARG A 752 11.43 -14.59 -17.78
N ARG A 753 12.22 -13.57 -17.41
CA ARG A 753 13.58 -13.26 -17.93
C ARG A 753 14.48 -12.75 -16.79
N GLU A 754 15.78 -13.01 -16.85
CA GLU A 754 16.72 -12.84 -15.73
C GLU A 754 17.27 -11.40 -15.60
N THR A 755 17.17 -10.78 -14.41
CA THR A 755 18.31 -10.13 -13.72
C THR A 755 17.92 -9.54 -12.35
N ILE A 756 18.72 -9.84 -11.32
CA ILE A 756 18.81 -9.17 -10.00
C ILE A 756 17.56 -9.27 -9.08
N LEU A 757 17.84 -9.28 -7.77
CA LEU A 757 16.91 -9.56 -6.67
C LEU A 757 16.14 -8.31 -6.23
N THR A 758 14.85 -8.23 -6.57
CA THR A 758 13.84 -7.41 -5.89
C THR A 758 12.53 -8.20 -5.73
N PRO A 759 11.62 -7.83 -4.79
CA PRO A 759 10.35 -8.52 -4.58
C PRO A 759 9.34 -8.48 -5.75
N ASP A 760 9.69 -7.85 -6.87
CA ASP A 760 8.84 -7.67 -8.06
C ASP A 760 8.76 -8.93 -8.95
N GLN A 761 9.46 -10.00 -8.59
CA GLN A 761 9.54 -11.27 -9.35
C GLN A 761 8.30 -12.15 -9.19
N VAL A 762 7.13 -11.63 -9.59
CA VAL A 762 5.84 -12.32 -9.49
C VAL A 762 5.62 -13.30 -10.65
N THR A 763 5.23 -14.54 -10.35
CA THR A 763 4.71 -15.52 -11.32
C THR A 763 3.19 -15.35 -11.55
N GLU A 764 2.87 -14.74 -12.69
CA GLU A 764 1.74 -15.05 -13.61
C GLU A 764 0.26 -14.85 -13.16
N PRO A 765 -0.67 -14.69 -14.13
CA PRO A 765 -1.25 -15.81 -14.92
C PRO A 765 -0.86 -15.91 -16.41
N SER A 766 -1.09 -17.08 -17.03
CA SER A 766 -0.73 -17.36 -18.44
C SER A 766 -1.26 -18.64 -19.15
N CYS A 767 -1.78 -19.65 -18.47
CA CYS A 767 -0.94 -20.85 -18.32
C CYS A 767 -1.37 -22.17 -18.98
N CYS A 768 -2.31 -22.18 -19.93
CA CYS A 768 -2.78 -23.45 -20.51
C CYS A 768 -3.04 -23.42 -22.02
N GLY A 769 -2.86 -24.57 -22.67
CA GLY A 769 -3.40 -24.82 -23.99
C GLY A 769 -3.41 -26.28 -24.39
N ILE A 770 -3.89 -26.55 -25.60
CA ILE A 770 -3.87 -27.86 -26.27
C ILE A 770 -2.44 -28.40 -26.47
N GLY A 771 -1.43 -27.53 -26.42
CA GLY A 771 0.00 -27.87 -26.38
C GLY A 771 0.55 -28.26 -25.00
N GLY A 772 -0.32 -28.44 -24.00
CA GLY A 772 0.01 -28.92 -22.66
C GLY A 772 -0.74 -30.18 -22.24
N ASP A 773 -0.82 -30.38 -20.93
CA ASP A 773 -1.37 -31.59 -20.28
C ASP A 773 -2.61 -31.27 -19.41
N ALA A 774 -3.46 -32.27 -19.18
CA ALA A 774 -4.71 -32.12 -18.41
C ALA A 774 -5.02 -33.28 -17.45
N PHE A 775 -5.72 -32.97 -16.36
CA PHE A 775 -6.24 -33.93 -15.37
C PHE A 775 -7.69 -33.61 -15.02
N CYS A 776 -8.46 -34.64 -14.67
CA CYS A 776 -9.86 -34.51 -14.30
C CYS A 776 -10.26 -35.47 -13.18
N LEU A 777 -11.02 -34.96 -12.19
CA LEU A 777 -11.88 -35.77 -11.31
C LEU A 777 -13.35 -35.52 -11.67
N PHE A 778 -14.08 -36.59 -11.97
CA PHE A 778 -15.52 -36.55 -12.23
C PHE A 778 -16.28 -37.32 -11.15
N TYR A 779 -17.27 -36.68 -10.52
CA TYR A 779 -18.24 -37.34 -9.66
C TYR A 779 -19.53 -37.62 -10.44
N ASP A 780 -19.81 -38.91 -10.65
CA ASP A 780 -21.06 -39.38 -11.21
C ASP A 780 -22.11 -39.50 -10.10
N ALA A 781 -23.15 -38.65 -10.16
CA ALA A 781 -24.21 -38.62 -9.16
C ALA A 781 -25.21 -39.79 -9.25
N SER A 782 -25.27 -40.48 -10.38
CA SER A 782 -26.11 -41.69 -10.55
C SER A 782 -25.46 -42.92 -9.93
N LYS A 783 -24.12 -42.98 -9.92
CA LYS A 783 -23.32 -44.06 -9.31
C LYS A 783 -22.81 -43.74 -7.90
N ARG A 784 -22.76 -42.45 -7.54
CA ARG A 784 -22.08 -41.91 -6.34
C ARG A 784 -20.59 -42.27 -6.28
N THR A 785 -19.91 -42.20 -7.43
CA THR A 785 -18.50 -42.56 -7.58
C THR A 785 -17.69 -41.41 -8.13
N VAL A 786 -16.53 -41.15 -7.52
CA VAL A 786 -15.46 -40.33 -8.11
C VAL A 786 -14.66 -41.17 -9.09
N GLN A 787 -14.29 -40.61 -10.23
CA GLN A 787 -13.48 -41.24 -11.28
C GLN A 787 -12.35 -40.28 -11.68
N ALA A 788 -11.15 -40.80 -11.98
CA ALA A 788 -9.99 -39.98 -12.35
C ALA A 788 -9.50 -40.24 -13.79
N LEU A 789 -8.93 -39.19 -14.38
CA LEU A 789 -8.35 -39.17 -15.72
C LEU A 789 -7.00 -38.45 -15.68
N ASN A 790 -5.98 -39.10 -16.24
CA ASN A 790 -4.62 -38.59 -16.39
C ASN A 790 -4.30 -38.46 -17.89
N GLY A 791 -4.34 -37.22 -18.39
CA GLY A 791 -3.92 -36.83 -19.73
C GLY A 791 -2.59 -36.08 -19.70
N SER A 792 -1.56 -36.65 -19.06
CA SER A 792 -0.21 -36.10 -19.08
C SER A 792 0.76 -36.83 -20.00
N GLY A 793 1.67 -36.05 -20.57
CA GLY A 793 2.62 -36.45 -21.58
C GLY A 793 3.72 -37.38 -21.08
N ARG A 794 4.14 -38.27 -21.98
CA ARG A 794 5.41 -38.99 -21.86
C ARG A 794 6.53 -38.17 -22.51
N SER A 795 7.75 -38.31 -22.00
CA SER A 795 8.96 -37.84 -22.68
C SER A 795 9.16 -38.58 -24.01
N PRO A 796 9.82 -37.96 -25.00
CA PRO A 796 10.30 -38.67 -26.19
C PRO A 796 11.06 -39.94 -25.83
N LYS A 797 10.84 -41.06 -26.54
CA LYS A 797 11.52 -42.33 -26.26
C LYS A 797 13.05 -42.23 -26.37
N ALA A 798 13.55 -41.32 -27.20
CA ALA A 798 14.97 -41.07 -27.39
C ALA A 798 15.61 -40.15 -26.32
N LEU A 799 14.83 -39.53 -25.43
CA LEU A 799 15.33 -38.58 -24.45
C LEU A 799 15.73 -39.26 -23.13
N ASN A 800 16.97 -39.04 -22.69
CA ASN A 800 17.49 -39.50 -21.40
C ASN A 800 18.49 -38.45 -20.86
N ILE A 801 19.08 -38.69 -19.69
CA ILE A 801 20.04 -37.76 -19.07
C ILE A 801 21.22 -37.48 -20.01
N ASP A 802 21.87 -38.49 -20.59
CA ASP A 802 23.03 -38.30 -21.48
C ASP A 802 22.70 -37.46 -22.72
N VAL A 803 21.54 -37.71 -23.34
CA VAL A 803 21.05 -36.94 -24.49
C VAL A 803 20.76 -35.50 -24.09
N ALA A 804 20.12 -35.27 -22.92
CA ALA A 804 19.90 -33.93 -22.40
C ALA A 804 21.21 -33.18 -22.11
N ARG A 805 22.19 -33.83 -21.44
CA ARG A 805 23.52 -33.24 -21.19
C ARG A 805 24.24 -32.92 -22.50
N LYS A 806 24.20 -33.82 -23.49
CA LYS A 806 24.79 -33.61 -24.82
C LYS A 806 24.11 -32.48 -25.60
N ASN A 807 22.81 -32.27 -25.40
CA ASN A 807 22.05 -31.15 -25.95
C ASN A 807 22.25 -29.82 -25.19
N GLY A 808 22.97 -29.83 -24.06
CA GLY A 808 23.38 -28.63 -23.33
C GLY A 808 22.74 -28.43 -21.95
N ALA A 809 21.91 -29.37 -21.46
CA ALA A 809 21.22 -29.22 -20.18
C ALA A 809 22.18 -29.21 -18.98
N THR A 810 22.21 -28.10 -18.24
CA THR A 810 23.00 -27.89 -17.01
C THR A 810 22.12 -28.05 -15.74
N GLY A 811 22.71 -28.03 -14.55
CA GLY A 811 21.96 -28.10 -13.28
C GLY A 811 21.27 -29.46 -13.03
N ARG A 812 20.25 -29.49 -12.15
CA ARG A 812 19.53 -30.71 -11.74
C ARG A 812 18.19 -30.95 -12.49
N GLN A 813 17.83 -30.10 -13.44
CA GLN A 813 16.59 -30.18 -14.24
C GLN A 813 16.80 -29.74 -15.69
N LEU A 814 15.83 -30.01 -16.57
CA LEU A 814 15.78 -29.38 -17.90
C LEU A 814 15.36 -27.90 -17.78
N GLN A 815 15.96 -27.03 -18.58
CA GLN A 815 15.61 -25.60 -18.60
C GLN A 815 14.25 -25.37 -19.25
N GLU A 816 13.46 -24.45 -18.69
CA GLU A 816 12.08 -24.14 -19.14
C GLU A 816 11.98 -23.68 -20.61
N THR A 817 13.08 -23.22 -21.21
CA THR A 817 13.15 -22.72 -22.60
C THR A 817 13.77 -23.72 -23.58
N ASP A 818 14.27 -24.87 -23.10
CA ASP A 818 14.81 -25.94 -23.93
C ASP A 818 13.66 -26.79 -24.51
N LEU A 819 13.64 -27.04 -25.83
CA LEU A 819 12.60 -27.88 -26.44
C LEU A 819 12.72 -29.37 -26.08
N ASN A 820 13.80 -29.81 -25.44
CA ASN A 820 13.86 -31.13 -24.79
C ASN A 820 12.97 -31.20 -23.53
N SER A 821 12.51 -30.08 -22.97
CA SER A 821 11.50 -30.04 -21.90
C SER A 821 10.07 -30.33 -22.39
N VAL A 822 9.84 -30.42 -23.70
CA VAL A 822 8.51 -30.74 -24.25
C VAL A 822 8.22 -32.24 -24.11
N THR A 823 7.29 -32.60 -23.22
CA THR A 823 6.61 -33.91 -23.23
C THR A 823 5.42 -33.87 -24.19
N VAL A 824 5.05 -35.02 -24.75
CA VAL A 824 3.96 -35.14 -25.74
C VAL A 824 2.65 -34.55 -25.18
N PRO A 825 2.07 -33.47 -25.76
CA PRO A 825 0.92 -32.79 -25.19
C PRO A 825 -0.31 -33.69 -25.03
N GLY A 826 -0.79 -33.89 -23.80
CA GLY A 826 -1.91 -34.78 -23.51
C GLY A 826 -3.30 -34.15 -23.47
N ALA A 827 -3.41 -32.81 -23.46
CA ALA A 827 -4.70 -32.11 -23.34
C ALA A 827 -5.68 -32.45 -24.48
N ALA A 828 -5.20 -32.60 -25.72
CA ALA A 828 -6.04 -32.92 -26.87
C ALA A 828 -6.73 -34.30 -26.76
N ALA A 829 -5.99 -35.33 -26.30
CA ALA A 829 -6.58 -36.63 -25.99
C ALA A 829 -7.55 -36.53 -24.81
N ALA A 830 -7.12 -35.89 -23.71
CA ALA A 830 -7.90 -35.74 -22.49
C ALA A 830 -9.28 -35.11 -22.73
N TRP A 831 -9.37 -34.08 -23.58
CA TRP A 831 -10.65 -33.44 -23.94
C TRP A 831 -11.60 -34.40 -24.66
N VAL A 832 -11.12 -35.08 -25.70
CA VAL A 832 -11.92 -36.05 -26.48
C VAL A 832 -12.39 -37.20 -25.59
N ASP A 833 -11.49 -37.74 -24.77
CA ASP A 833 -11.79 -38.89 -23.91
C ASP A 833 -12.65 -38.52 -22.70
N THR A 834 -12.58 -37.27 -22.20
CA THR A 834 -13.48 -36.76 -21.16
C THR A 834 -14.93 -36.70 -21.67
N VAL A 835 -15.17 -36.13 -22.85
CA VAL A 835 -16.53 -36.11 -23.45
C VAL A 835 -17.00 -37.53 -23.78
N ALA A 836 -16.12 -38.36 -24.37
CA ALA A 836 -16.48 -39.73 -24.74
C ALA A 836 -16.75 -40.66 -23.54
N ARG A 837 -16.16 -40.39 -22.36
CA ARG A 837 -16.30 -41.25 -21.16
C ARG A 837 -17.32 -40.73 -20.14
N PHE A 838 -17.32 -39.41 -19.90
CA PHE A 838 -18.08 -38.77 -18.81
C PHE A 838 -19.16 -37.82 -19.32
N GLY A 839 -19.19 -37.50 -20.61
CA GLY A 839 -20.14 -36.59 -21.23
C GLY A 839 -21.60 -37.08 -21.21
N SER A 840 -22.55 -36.19 -21.49
CA SER A 840 -23.98 -36.47 -21.41
C SER A 840 -24.53 -37.38 -22.50
N GLY A 841 -23.83 -37.47 -23.64
CA GLY A 841 -24.34 -38.05 -24.89
C GLY A 841 -25.50 -37.25 -25.53
N LYS A 842 -25.80 -36.03 -25.05
CA LYS A 842 -26.87 -35.16 -25.56
C LYS A 842 -26.35 -34.03 -26.44
N VAL A 843 -25.10 -33.65 -26.27
CA VAL A 843 -24.34 -32.73 -27.13
C VAL A 843 -23.21 -33.51 -27.79
N THR A 844 -22.89 -33.16 -29.03
CA THR A 844 -21.74 -33.70 -29.76
C THR A 844 -20.43 -33.02 -29.35
N PHE A 845 -19.29 -33.64 -29.61
CA PHE A 845 -17.98 -33.02 -29.41
C PHE A 845 -17.80 -31.75 -30.26
N GLU A 846 -18.44 -31.68 -31.43
CA GLU A 846 -18.52 -30.47 -32.24
C GLU A 846 -19.27 -29.34 -31.50
N GLU A 847 -20.45 -29.61 -30.94
CA GLU A 847 -21.23 -28.61 -30.17
C GLU A 847 -20.56 -28.15 -28.86
N VAL A 848 -19.71 -29.01 -28.27
CA VAL A 848 -18.86 -28.70 -27.11
C VAL A 848 -17.71 -27.76 -27.50
N MET A 849 -17.06 -28.00 -28.63
CA MET A 849 -15.91 -27.22 -29.10
C MET A 849 -16.30 -25.95 -29.88
N ALA A 850 -17.49 -25.90 -30.47
CA ALA A 850 -17.93 -24.82 -31.34
C ALA A 850 -17.81 -23.40 -30.74
N PRO A 851 -18.18 -23.14 -29.46
CA PRO A 851 -18.03 -21.79 -28.89
C PRO A 851 -16.56 -21.36 -28.76
N ALA A 852 -15.66 -22.30 -28.43
CA ALA A 852 -14.22 -22.01 -28.37
C ALA A 852 -13.62 -21.75 -29.77
N ILE A 853 -14.10 -22.45 -30.80
CA ILE A 853 -13.77 -22.17 -32.20
C ILE A 853 -14.26 -20.77 -32.60
N GLN A 854 -15.50 -20.41 -32.25
CA GLN A 854 -16.06 -19.09 -32.54
C GLN A 854 -15.26 -17.97 -31.87
N LEU A 855 -14.92 -18.08 -30.58
CA LEU A 855 -14.07 -17.11 -29.89
C LEU A 855 -12.69 -16.96 -30.55
N ALA A 856 -12.10 -18.05 -31.06
CA ALA A 856 -10.80 -18.00 -31.73
C ALA A 856 -10.85 -17.30 -33.11
N GLU A 857 -11.97 -17.41 -33.83
CA GLU A 857 -12.17 -16.80 -35.16
C GLU A 857 -12.64 -15.35 -35.08
N GLU A 858 -13.68 -15.07 -34.27
CA GLU A 858 -14.22 -13.72 -34.09
C GLU A 858 -13.29 -12.83 -33.27
N GLY A 859 -12.57 -13.42 -32.32
CA GLY A 859 -11.58 -12.79 -31.45
C GLY A 859 -12.14 -12.33 -30.10
N VAL A 860 -11.26 -12.25 -29.11
CA VAL A 860 -11.60 -11.89 -27.73
C VAL A 860 -10.92 -10.58 -27.30
N PRO A 861 -11.61 -9.68 -26.56
CA PRO A 861 -10.96 -8.54 -25.92
C PRO A 861 -10.11 -9.03 -24.74
N VAL A 862 -8.82 -8.70 -24.73
CA VAL A 862 -7.89 -9.16 -23.68
C VAL A 862 -8.12 -8.37 -22.38
N SER A 863 -8.16 -9.05 -21.23
CA SER A 863 -8.39 -8.45 -19.91
C SER A 863 -7.16 -7.70 -19.36
N GLU A 864 -7.33 -6.99 -18.24
CA GLU A 864 -6.28 -6.16 -17.63
C GLU A 864 -5.12 -6.99 -17.05
N LEU A 865 -5.41 -8.11 -16.37
CA LEU A 865 -4.35 -9.02 -15.92
C LEU A 865 -3.67 -9.70 -17.11
N HIS A 866 -4.44 -10.26 -18.06
CA HIS A 866 -3.90 -11.01 -19.19
C HIS A 866 -3.00 -10.16 -20.08
N ALA A 867 -3.42 -8.94 -20.43
CA ALA A 867 -2.61 -8.02 -21.23
C ALA A 867 -1.27 -7.68 -20.55
N ARG A 868 -1.28 -7.38 -19.24
CA ARG A 868 -0.06 -7.08 -18.48
C ARG A 868 0.90 -8.27 -18.45
N MET A 869 0.38 -9.49 -18.36
CA MET A 869 1.21 -10.68 -18.35
C MET A 869 1.79 -10.97 -19.74
N TRP A 870 0.97 -10.91 -20.79
CA TRP A 870 1.40 -11.16 -22.17
C TRP A 870 2.56 -10.23 -22.58
N GLN A 871 2.50 -8.98 -22.14
CA GLN A 871 3.56 -7.98 -22.33
C GLN A 871 4.89 -8.34 -21.64
N ARG A 872 4.87 -9.02 -20.48
CA ARG A 872 6.10 -9.46 -19.79
C ARG A 872 6.87 -10.55 -20.55
N SER A 873 6.26 -11.18 -21.56
CA SER A 873 6.86 -12.28 -22.31
C SER A 873 6.88 -12.08 -23.82
N GLU A 874 6.60 -10.86 -24.28
CA GLU A 874 6.74 -10.46 -25.68
C GLU A 874 8.10 -10.90 -26.27
N ASP A 875 9.19 -10.68 -25.52
CA ASP A 875 10.55 -11.13 -25.87
C ASP A 875 10.71 -12.65 -26.00
N LEU A 876 10.05 -13.42 -25.13
CA LEU A 876 10.16 -14.88 -25.11
C LEU A 876 9.40 -15.49 -26.29
N ILE A 877 8.17 -15.02 -26.55
CA ILE A 877 7.38 -15.40 -27.75
C ILE A 877 8.20 -15.14 -29.02
N LYS A 878 8.79 -13.95 -29.13
CA LYS A 878 9.59 -13.49 -30.28
C LYS A 878 10.85 -14.31 -30.52
N SER A 879 11.43 -14.91 -29.48
CA SER A 879 12.71 -15.61 -29.57
C SER A 879 12.60 -17.14 -29.58
N ALA A 880 11.53 -17.70 -29.00
CA ALA A 880 11.31 -19.14 -28.93
C ALA A 880 11.16 -19.78 -30.33
N SER A 881 10.32 -19.21 -31.20
CA SER A 881 10.01 -19.78 -32.53
C SER A 881 9.78 -18.71 -33.62
N PRO A 882 9.99 -19.03 -34.91
CA PRO A 882 9.71 -18.11 -36.02
C PRO A 882 8.23 -17.73 -36.19
N PHE A 883 7.32 -18.42 -35.51
CA PHE A 883 5.87 -18.33 -35.71
C PHE A 883 5.16 -17.46 -34.66
N ALA A 884 5.94 -16.68 -33.90
CA ALA A 884 5.55 -15.70 -32.89
C ALA A 884 4.36 -14.80 -33.28
N GLY A 885 4.21 -14.44 -34.56
CA GLY A 885 3.13 -13.59 -35.06
C GLY A 885 1.70 -14.14 -34.85
N SER A 886 1.55 -15.45 -34.63
CA SER A 886 0.26 -16.06 -34.26
C SER A 886 -0.17 -15.75 -32.82
N MET A 887 0.76 -15.29 -31.97
CA MET A 887 0.55 -14.89 -30.57
C MET A 887 0.91 -13.42 -30.30
N LEU A 888 0.94 -12.58 -31.35
CA LEU A 888 1.34 -11.17 -31.24
C LEU A 888 0.49 -10.28 -32.16
N LEU A 889 -0.30 -9.39 -31.58
CA LEU A 889 -1.07 -8.39 -32.32
C LEU A 889 -0.11 -7.35 -32.93
N ASN A 890 0.01 -7.36 -34.26
CA ASN A 890 0.96 -6.53 -35.02
C ASN A 890 2.43 -6.67 -34.59
N GLY A 891 2.82 -7.84 -34.08
CA GLY A 891 4.18 -8.09 -33.59
C GLY A 891 4.45 -7.59 -32.16
N HIS A 892 3.41 -7.23 -31.41
CA HIS A 892 3.47 -6.90 -29.99
C HIS A 892 2.44 -7.69 -29.17
N ALA A 893 2.62 -7.76 -27.86
CA ALA A 893 1.61 -8.29 -26.97
C ALA A 893 0.38 -7.35 -26.95
N PRO A 894 -0.86 -7.89 -26.95
CA PRO A 894 -2.07 -7.08 -26.89
C PRO A 894 -2.16 -6.27 -25.59
N GLN A 895 -2.78 -5.09 -25.70
CA GLN A 895 -3.15 -4.25 -24.56
C GLN A 895 -4.57 -4.60 -24.08
N ALA A 896 -4.92 -4.17 -22.86
CA ALA A 896 -6.26 -4.39 -22.31
C ALA A 896 -7.34 -3.80 -23.25
N GLY A 897 -8.43 -4.54 -23.44
CA GLY A 897 -9.52 -4.18 -24.37
C GLY A 897 -9.20 -4.39 -25.86
N GLN A 898 -7.95 -4.66 -26.26
CA GLN A 898 -7.64 -4.99 -27.66
C GLN A 898 -8.13 -6.40 -28.01
N VAL A 899 -8.68 -6.55 -29.23
CA VAL A 899 -9.21 -7.83 -29.70
C VAL A 899 -8.12 -8.66 -30.38
N MET A 900 -7.78 -9.81 -29.77
CA MET A 900 -6.85 -10.79 -30.35
C MET A 900 -7.63 -11.92 -31.06
N ARG A 901 -7.07 -12.46 -32.14
CA ARG A 901 -7.65 -13.55 -32.95
C ARG A 901 -6.63 -14.66 -33.17
N PHE A 902 -7.11 -15.90 -33.25
CA PHE A 902 -6.27 -17.09 -33.31
C PHE A 902 -6.74 -18.04 -34.44
N PRO A 903 -6.67 -17.62 -35.73
CA PRO A 903 -7.17 -18.42 -36.85
C PRO A 903 -6.45 -19.78 -36.98
N ASP A 904 -5.16 -19.84 -36.66
CA ASP A 904 -4.39 -21.10 -36.62
C ASP A 904 -4.90 -22.06 -35.52
N LEU A 905 -5.30 -21.51 -34.36
CA LEU A 905 -5.86 -22.29 -33.25
C LEU A 905 -7.27 -22.79 -33.57
N ALA A 906 -8.10 -21.96 -34.20
CA ALA A 906 -9.41 -22.36 -34.70
C ALA A 906 -9.28 -23.49 -35.74
N CYS A 907 -8.31 -23.40 -36.66
CA CYS A 907 -7.97 -24.47 -37.59
C CYS A 907 -7.54 -25.75 -36.84
N THR A 908 -6.75 -25.63 -35.78
CA THR A 908 -6.35 -26.75 -34.90
C THR A 908 -7.54 -27.40 -34.20
N PHE A 909 -8.46 -26.62 -33.62
CA PHE A 909 -9.68 -27.13 -33.00
C PHE A 909 -10.62 -27.79 -34.02
N ARG A 910 -10.81 -27.19 -35.21
CA ARG A 910 -11.54 -27.82 -36.31
C ARG A 910 -10.93 -29.17 -36.71
N THR A 911 -9.59 -29.26 -36.76
CA THR A 911 -8.86 -30.51 -37.06
C THR A 911 -9.15 -31.57 -35.98
N LEU A 912 -9.11 -31.20 -34.69
CA LEU A 912 -9.43 -32.10 -33.57
C LEU A 912 -10.91 -32.56 -33.60
N VAL A 913 -11.83 -31.68 -33.98
CA VAL A 913 -13.27 -32.01 -34.10
C VAL A 913 -13.54 -32.96 -35.27
N SER A 914 -12.94 -32.73 -36.44
CA SER A 914 -13.22 -33.54 -37.64
C SER A 914 -12.51 -34.90 -37.67
N GLU A 915 -11.34 -35.02 -37.04
CA GLU A 915 -10.49 -36.23 -37.10
C GLU A 915 -10.32 -36.92 -35.73
N GLY A 916 -10.85 -36.33 -34.66
CA GLY A 916 -10.60 -36.76 -33.28
C GLY A 916 -9.11 -36.70 -32.94
N LYS A 917 -8.67 -37.57 -32.02
CA LYS A 917 -7.27 -37.65 -31.57
C LYS A 917 -6.27 -37.76 -32.74
N LYS A 918 -6.61 -38.44 -33.84
CA LYS A 918 -5.71 -38.64 -34.99
C LYS A 918 -5.25 -37.33 -35.64
N GLY A 919 -6.12 -36.33 -35.74
CA GLY A 919 -5.79 -35.04 -36.34
C GLY A 919 -4.69 -34.29 -35.59
N PHE A 920 -4.63 -34.46 -34.27
CA PHE A 920 -3.58 -33.89 -33.42
C PHE A 920 -2.31 -34.75 -33.43
N TYR A 921 -2.43 -36.06 -33.20
CA TYR A 921 -1.30 -36.96 -32.92
C TYR A 921 -0.65 -37.63 -34.14
N THR A 922 -1.27 -37.58 -35.33
CA THR A 922 -0.75 -38.25 -36.54
C THR A 922 -0.75 -37.41 -37.82
N GLY A 923 -1.39 -36.24 -37.82
CA GLY A 923 -1.48 -35.34 -38.98
C GLY A 923 -0.57 -34.10 -38.89
N ARG A 924 -0.97 -33.04 -39.62
CA ARG A 924 -0.24 -31.76 -39.76
C ARG A 924 0.27 -31.15 -38.45
N ILE A 925 -0.43 -31.39 -37.34
CA ILE A 925 -0.11 -30.84 -36.03
C ILE A 925 1.10 -31.57 -35.45
N ALA A 926 1.09 -32.91 -35.42
CA ALA A 926 2.23 -33.72 -35.00
C ALA A 926 3.48 -33.44 -35.85
N GLU A 927 3.32 -33.30 -37.18
CA GLU A 927 4.39 -32.91 -38.09
C GLU A 927 5.01 -31.55 -37.70
N ALA A 928 4.18 -30.53 -37.46
CA ALA A 928 4.65 -29.19 -37.07
C ALA A 928 5.30 -29.16 -35.67
N ILE A 929 4.83 -29.97 -34.73
CA ILE A 929 5.43 -30.12 -33.39
C ILE A 929 6.84 -30.74 -33.54
N VAL A 930 6.96 -31.84 -34.28
CA VAL A 930 8.21 -32.56 -34.48
C VAL A 930 9.22 -31.73 -35.30
N GLU A 931 8.79 -31.04 -36.36
CA GLU A 931 9.64 -30.12 -37.15
C GLU A 931 10.26 -29.04 -36.22
N LEU A 932 9.43 -28.41 -35.38
CA LEU A 932 9.87 -27.36 -34.46
C LEU A 932 10.84 -27.88 -33.39
N ILE A 933 10.51 -28.97 -32.69
CA ILE A 933 11.36 -29.55 -31.65
C ILE A 933 12.73 -29.94 -32.21
N ARG A 934 12.76 -30.61 -33.37
CA ARG A 934 14.01 -31.03 -34.03
C ARG A 934 14.81 -29.85 -34.56
N SER A 935 14.17 -28.75 -34.98
CA SER A 935 14.87 -27.53 -35.41
C SER A 935 15.73 -26.87 -34.31
N LYS A 936 15.48 -27.22 -33.04
CA LYS A 936 16.26 -26.78 -31.88
C LYS A 936 17.11 -27.92 -31.27
N GLY A 937 17.24 -29.06 -31.96
CA GLY A 937 18.02 -30.21 -31.49
C GLY A 937 17.28 -31.18 -30.55
N GLY A 938 15.98 -30.98 -30.32
CA GLY A 938 15.16 -31.91 -29.54
C GLY A 938 14.90 -33.23 -30.28
N VAL A 939 14.58 -34.27 -29.51
CA VAL A 939 14.58 -35.68 -29.99
C VAL A 939 13.20 -36.34 -30.05
N MET A 940 12.12 -35.56 -30.13
CA MET A 940 10.77 -36.08 -30.34
C MET A 940 10.57 -36.58 -31.78
N GLU A 941 9.99 -37.77 -31.91
CA GLU A 941 9.63 -38.40 -33.18
C GLU A 941 8.10 -38.53 -33.33
N LEU A 942 7.61 -38.67 -34.56
CA LEU A 942 6.15 -38.82 -34.82
C LEU A 942 5.53 -40.02 -34.09
N SER A 943 6.31 -41.07 -33.83
CA SER A 943 5.86 -42.22 -33.02
C SER A 943 5.59 -41.88 -31.55
N ASP A 944 6.29 -40.90 -30.98
CA ASP A 944 6.05 -40.48 -29.59
C ASP A 944 4.64 -39.85 -29.44
N LEU A 945 4.19 -39.11 -30.46
CA LEU A 945 2.84 -38.56 -30.53
C LEU A 945 1.81 -39.63 -30.90
N ALA A 946 2.08 -40.43 -31.94
CA ALA A 946 1.12 -41.41 -32.47
C ALA A 946 0.75 -42.53 -31.48
N GLU A 947 1.59 -42.78 -30.47
CA GLU A 947 1.36 -43.75 -29.40
C GLU A 947 0.76 -43.13 -28.11
N HIS A 948 0.47 -41.83 -28.09
CA HIS A 948 -0.11 -41.17 -26.92
C HIS A 948 -1.61 -41.48 -26.76
N ASP A 949 -2.01 -41.83 -25.54
CA ASP A 949 -3.42 -41.95 -25.15
C ASP A 949 -3.64 -41.57 -23.68
N THR A 950 -4.88 -41.21 -23.35
CA THR A 950 -5.35 -40.83 -22.01
C THR A 950 -5.46 -42.04 -21.08
N GLU A 951 -5.00 -41.92 -19.84
CA GLU A 951 -5.04 -43.00 -18.85
C GLU A 951 -6.19 -42.79 -17.86
N PHE A 952 -7.18 -43.70 -17.87
CA PHE A 952 -8.23 -43.75 -16.86
C PHE A 952 -7.71 -44.46 -15.61
N VAL A 953 -7.71 -43.76 -14.47
CA VAL A 953 -7.02 -44.20 -13.25
C VAL A 953 -7.97 -44.19 -12.05
N GLU A 954 -7.65 -44.98 -11.03
CA GLU A 954 -8.40 -44.98 -9.76
C GLU A 954 -7.99 -43.74 -8.93
N PRO A 955 -8.93 -42.88 -8.49
CA PRO A 955 -8.62 -41.73 -7.66
C PRO A 955 -8.10 -42.15 -6.28
N ILE A 956 -7.11 -41.44 -5.78
CA ILE A 956 -6.59 -41.61 -4.41
C ILE A 956 -7.33 -40.68 -3.45
N LYS A 957 -7.39 -41.04 -2.17
CA LYS A 957 -8.22 -40.32 -1.21
C LYS A 957 -7.74 -40.42 0.24
N TYR A 958 -8.21 -39.48 1.05
CA TYR A 958 -8.05 -39.49 2.50
C TYR A 958 -9.34 -39.00 3.18
N THR A 959 -9.76 -39.65 4.26
CA THR A 959 -10.99 -39.31 5.00
C THR A 959 -10.65 -38.66 6.33
N TYR A 960 -10.90 -37.36 6.41
CA TYR A 960 -10.67 -36.50 7.58
C TYR A 960 -11.88 -36.48 8.52
N ALA A 961 -11.62 -36.55 9.83
CA ALA A 961 -12.59 -36.64 10.92
C ALA A 961 -13.60 -37.80 10.76
N GLY A 962 -13.26 -38.82 9.96
CA GLY A 962 -14.16 -39.93 9.59
C GLY A 962 -15.36 -39.55 8.71
N GLU A 963 -15.58 -38.27 8.41
CA GLU A 963 -16.78 -37.77 7.71
C GLU A 963 -16.51 -37.29 6.28
N VAL A 964 -15.40 -36.57 6.05
CA VAL A 964 -15.15 -35.85 4.80
C VAL A 964 -13.97 -36.46 4.07
N THR A 965 -14.23 -37.01 2.90
CA THR A 965 -13.22 -37.65 2.07
C THR A 965 -12.75 -36.68 0.98
N LEU A 966 -11.48 -36.27 1.05
CA LEU A 966 -10.80 -35.56 -0.03
C LEU A 966 -10.28 -36.58 -1.04
N TRP A 967 -10.55 -36.34 -2.32
CA TRP A 967 -10.14 -37.14 -3.46
C TRP A 967 -9.24 -36.33 -4.38
N GLU A 968 -8.21 -36.98 -4.91
CA GLU A 968 -7.12 -36.42 -5.71
C GLU A 968 -6.73 -37.41 -6.83
N CYS A 969 -6.11 -36.92 -7.90
CA CYS A 969 -5.53 -37.80 -8.91
C CYS A 969 -4.26 -38.51 -8.37
N PRO A 970 -4.02 -39.78 -8.77
CA PRO A 970 -2.81 -40.51 -8.37
C PRO A 970 -1.52 -39.94 -8.98
N PRO A 971 -0.34 -40.38 -8.49
CA PRO A 971 0.94 -40.23 -9.21
C PRO A 971 0.80 -40.57 -10.70
N ASN A 972 1.44 -39.85 -11.62
CA ASN A 972 2.48 -38.83 -11.45
C ASN A 972 2.02 -37.45 -10.93
N GLY A 973 0.73 -37.24 -10.66
CA GLY A 973 0.20 -36.02 -10.03
C GLY A 973 0.62 -35.84 -8.57
N GLN A 974 0.83 -34.59 -8.13
CA GLN A 974 1.21 -34.26 -6.75
C GLN A 974 0.06 -34.28 -5.72
N GLY A 975 -1.13 -34.78 -6.06
CA GLY A 975 -2.34 -34.62 -5.23
C GLY A 975 -2.24 -35.34 -3.88
N ILE A 976 -1.47 -36.43 -3.85
CA ILE A 976 -1.06 -37.14 -2.63
C ILE A 976 -0.43 -36.22 -1.58
N THR A 977 0.21 -35.10 -1.95
CA THR A 977 0.76 -34.13 -0.98
C THR A 977 -0.33 -33.50 -0.12
N ALA A 978 -1.49 -33.15 -0.69
CA ALA A 978 -2.62 -32.62 0.07
C ALA A 978 -3.18 -33.71 1.00
N LEU A 979 -3.40 -34.93 0.48
CA LEU A 979 -3.87 -36.07 1.27
C LEU A 979 -2.96 -36.38 2.47
N MET A 980 -1.64 -36.37 2.25
CA MET A 980 -0.65 -36.57 3.32
C MET A 980 -0.64 -35.42 4.33
N ALA A 981 -0.69 -34.16 3.88
CA ALA A 981 -0.74 -33.02 4.80
C ALA A 981 -2.00 -33.06 5.68
N LEU A 982 -3.17 -33.37 5.11
CA LEU A 982 -4.43 -33.53 5.85
C LEU A 982 -4.35 -34.68 6.87
N GLY A 983 -3.72 -35.80 6.50
CA GLY A 983 -3.52 -36.93 7.39
C GLY A 983 -2.47 -36.71 8.48
N ILE A 984 -1.43 -35.92 8.22
CA ILE A 984 -0.43 -35.51 9.23
C ILE A 984 -1.08 -34.54 10.24
N LEU A 985 -1.93 -33.61 9.76
CA LEU A 985 -2.68 -32.70 10.63
C LEU A 985 -3.63 -33.47 11.57
N GLU A 986 -4.42 -34.39 11.03
CA GLU A 986 -5.31 -35.24 11.84
C GLU A 986 -4.52 -36.13 12.81
N ALA A 987 -3.44 -36.76 12.35
CA ALA A 987 -2.63 -37.61 13.22
C ALA A 987 -1.88 -36.82 14.31
N ALA A 988 -1.56 -35.55 14.08
CA ALA A 988 -1.01 -34.65 15.11
C ALA A 988 -2.06 -34.27 16.18
N GLU A 989 -3.33 -34.14 15.78
CA GLU A 989 -4.48 -33.94 16.68
C GLU A 989 -4.74 -35.21 17.51
N ASP A 990 -4.82 -36.38 16.86
CA ASP A 990 -5.02 -37.71 17.49
C ASP A 990 -3.97 -38.02 18.58
N ILE A 991 -2.72 -37.57 18.41
CA ILE A 991 -1.62 -37.79 19.38
C ILE A 991 -1.42 -36.61 20.35
N GLY A 992 -2.27 -35.58 20.31
CA GLY A 992 -2.22 -34.43 21.22
C GLY A 992 -1.01 -33.51 21.04
N LYS A 993 -0.39 -33.49 19.85
CA LYS A 993 0.68 -32.55 19.49
C LYS A 993 0.16 -31.14 19.19
N ILE A 994 -1.10 -31.04 18.76
CA ILE A 994 -1.82 -29.80 18.46
C ILE A 994 -3.20 -29.80 19.12
N LYS A 995 -3.81 -28.61 19.24
CA LYS A 995 -5.23 -28.47 19.61
C LYS A 995 -6.14 -28.87 18.44
N PRO A 996 -7.45 -29.16 18.67
CA PRO A 996 -8.36 -29.49 17.60
C PRO A 996 -8.41 -28.43 16.50
N LEU A 997 -8.02 -28.81 15.27
CA LEU A 997 -7.54 -27.87 14.26
C LEU A 997 -8.61 -26.86 13.87
N LEU A 998 -9.85 -27.34 13.67
CA LEU A 998 -11.00 -26.51 13.32
C LEU A 998 -11.43 -25.54 14.44
N THR A 999 -10.94 -25.72 15.67
CA THR A 999 -11.20 -24.83 16.83
C THR A 999 -10.09 -23.82 17.10
N MET A 1000 -8.89 -24.00 16.50
CA MET A 1000 -7.85 -22.97 16.54
C MET A 1000 -8.34 -21.66 15.91
N GLU A 1001 -7.84 -20.53 16.38
CA GLU A 1001 -8.07 -19.22 15.76
C GLU A 1001 -7.49 -19.21 14.32
N HIS A 1002 -8.32 -18.86 13.34
CA HIS A 1002 -7.94 -18.84 11.92
C HIS A 1002 -6.86 -17.77 11.65
N ASN A 1003 -5.80 -18.15 10.94
CA ASN A 1003 -4.59 -17.34 10.70
C ASN A 1003 -3.88 -16.83 11.98
N SER A 1004 -4.08 -17.50 13.11
CA SER A 1004 -3.18 -17.38 14.28
C SER A 1004 -1.82 -18.04 14.00
N VAL A 1005 -0.83 -17.70 14.82
CA VAL A 1005 0.53 -18.28 14.76
C VAL A 1005 0.49 -19.80 14.86
N GLU A 1006 -0.27 -20.33 15.83
CA GLU A 1006 -0.41 -21.77 16.07
C GLU A 1006 -1.02 -22.49 14.86
N TYR A 1007 -2.08 -21.94 14.26
CA TYR A 1007 -2.71 -22.50 13.06
C TYR A 1007 -1.77 -22.48 11.84
N LEU A 1008 -1.15 -21.34 11.55
CA LEU A 1008 -0.27 -21.21 10.37
C LEU A 1008 0.96 -22.10 10.50
N HIS A 1009 1.63 -22.10 11.66
CA HIS A 1009 2.74 -23.01 11.94
C HIS A 1009 2.35 -24.48 11.76
N THR A 1010 1.18 -24.86 12.28
CA THR A 1010 0.64 -26.22 12.19
C THR A 1010 0.46 -26.68 10.74
N LEU A 1011 -0.12 -25.83 9.90
CA LEU A 1011 -0.30 -26.11 8.47
C LEU A 1011 1.04 -26.12 7.70
N ILE A 1012 1.95 -25.19 8.00
CA ILE A 1012 3.25 -25.09 7.33
C ILE A 1012 4.09 -26.35 7.55
N GLU A 1013 4.25 -26.80 8.80
CA GLU A 1013 5.09 -27.97 9.09
C GLU A 1013 4.50 -29.27 8.53
N ALA A 1014 3.17 -29.44 8.57
CA ALA A 1014 2.51 -30.59 7.95
C ALA A 1014 2.71 -30.62 6.43
N LEU A 1015 2.67 -29.46 5.76
CA LEU A 1015 2.96 -29.34 4.33
C LEU A 1015 4.46 -29.53 4.03
N ARG A 1016 5.40 -28.99 4.82
CA ARG A 1016 6.85 -29.24 4.66
C ARG A 1016 7.17 -30.74 4.76
N LEU A 1017 6.58 -31.43 5.74
CA LEU A 1017 6.70 -32.89 5.89
C LEU A 1017 6.16 -33.63 4.66
N ALA A 1018 4.97 -33.26 4.15
CA ALA A 1018 4.33 -33.92 3.00
C ALA A 1018 5.01 -33.60 1.65
N PHE A 1019 5.49 -32.37 1.44
CA PHE A 1019 6.19 -31.99 0.19
C PHE A 1019 7.49 -32.78 0.04
N ALA A 1020 8.26 -32.90 1.11
CA ALA A 1020 9.51 -33.63 1.07
C ALA A 1020 9.30 -35.11 0.70
N ASP A 1021 8.25 -35.76 1.22
CA ASP A 1021 7.90 -37.16 0.90
C ASP A 1021 7.59 -37.26 -0.60
N THR A 1022 6.76 -36.35 -1.08
CA THR A 1022 6.19 -36.43 -2.43
C THR A 1022 7.15 -35.98 -3.52
N GLN A 1023 8.01 -34.99 -3.27
CA GLN A 1023 9.08 -34.59 -4.20
C GLN A 1023 10.09 -35.71 -4.47
N TYR A 1024 10.31 -36.61 -3.50
CA TYR A 1024 11.17 -37.78 -3.69
C TYR A 1024 10.44 -38.98 -4.32
N TYR A 1025 9.27 -39.37 -3.78
CA TYR A 1025 8.58 -40.61 -4.16
C TYR A 1025 7.66 -40.49 -5.39
N VAL A 1026 7.08 -39.33 -5.70
CA VAL A 1026 6.11 -39.21 -6.80
C VAL A 1026 6.81 -39.17 -8.16
N THR A 1027 6.41 -40.07 -9.05
CA THR A 1027 6.85 -40.15 -10.44
C THR A 1027 5.83 -40.99 -11.23
N ASP A 1028 6.12 -41.37 -12.48
CA ASP A 1028 5.28 -42.26 -13.29
C ASP A 1028 5.17 -43.68 -12.68
N PRO A 1029 3.99 -44.08 -12.17
CA PRO A 1029 3.80 -45.38 -11.51
C PRO A 1029 3.93 -46.56 -12.48
N ASN A 1030 3.85 -46.30 -13.79
CA ASN A 1030 4.06 -47.32 -14.84
C ASN A 1030 5.55 -47.63 -15.09
N VAL A 1031 6.47 -46.86 -14.50
CA VAL A 1031 7.93 -47.06 -14.66
C VAL A 1031 8.59 -47.35 -13.31
N ASN A 1032 8.24 -46.62 -12.25
CA ASN A 1032 8.80 -46.81 -10.90
C ASN A 1032 7.67 -46.92 -9.87
N HIS A 1033 7.82 -47.81 -8.89
CA HIS A 1033 6.80 -48.00 -7.85
C HIS A 1033 6.70 -46.78 -6.91
N VAL A 1034 5.48 -46.27 -6.74
CA VAL A 1034 5.15 -45.22 -5.76
C VAL A 1034 4.33 -45.86 -4.62
N PRO A 1035 4.79 -45.80 -3.35
CA PRO A 1035 4.16 -46.51 -2.22
C PRO A 1035 2.96 -45.73 -1.64
N VAL A 1036 1.95 -45.49 -2.47
CA VAL A 1036 0.78 -44.64 -2.18
C VAL A 1036 -0.01 -45.11 -0.96
N LYS A 1037 -0.16 -46.42 -0.76
CA LYS A 1037 -0.96 -46.99 0.35
C LYS A 1037 -0.25 -46.82 1.69
N GLU A 1038 1.07 -46.96 1.65
CA GLU A 1038 1.97 -46.85 2.77
C GLU A 1038 2.08 -45.37 3.20
N MET A 1039 2.29 -44.46 2.23
CA MET A 1039 2.36 -43.01 2.44
C MET A 1039 1.05 -42.41 3.01
N LEU A 1040 -0.11 -43.03 2.72
CA LEU A 1040 -1.42 -42.63 3.24
C LEU A 1040 -1.92 -43.51 4.41
N SER A 1041 -1.09 -44.42 4.94
CA SER A 1041 -1.44 -45.23 6.11
C SER A 1041 -1.45 -44.38 7.39
N LYS A 1042 -2.40 -44.65 8.29
CA LYS A 1042 -2.51 -43.94 9.58
C LYS A 1042 -1.23 -44.10 10.41
N GLU A 1043 -0.58 -45.27 10.31
CA GLU A 1043 0.70 -45.61 10.94
C GLU A 1043 1.85 -44.72 10.42
N TYR A 1044 1.94 -44.51 9.10
CA TYR A 1044 2.96 -43.64 8.51
C TYR A 1044 2.71 -42.17 8.82
N LEU A 1045 1.47 -41.71 8.63
CA LEU A 1045 1.07 -40.33 8.88
C LEU A 1045 1.29 -39.93 10.35
N LYS A 1046 0.98 -40.83 11.29
CA LYS A 1046 1.34 -40.68 12.71
C LYS A 1046 2.85 -40.56 12.92
N LYS A 1047 3.67 -41.44 12.31
CA LYS A 1047 5.14 -41.36 12.40
C LYS A 1047 5.69 -40.04 11.83
N ARG A 1048 5.04 -39.45 10.82
CA ARG A 1048 5.39 -38.12 10.31
C ARG A 1048 4.97 -37.02 11.29
N ALA A 1049 3.76 -37.10 11.86
CA ALA A 1049 3.26 -36.19 12.90
C ALA A 1049 4.04 -36.24 14.23
N GLU A 1050 4.68 -37.36 14.57
CA GLU A 1050 5.56 -37.47 15.75
C GLU A 1050 6.77 -36.49 15.67
N ASN A 1051 7.22 -36.11 14.47
CA ASN A 1051 8.26 -35.11 14.26
C ASN A 1051 7.79 -33.67 14.48
N PHE A 1052 6.47 -33.43 14.56
CA PHE A 1052 5.92 -32.08 14.73
C PHE A 1052 6.40 -31.45 16.04
N ASN A 1053 6.91 -30.23 15.95
CA ASN A 1053 7.32 -29.42 17.09
C ASN A 1053 6.39 -28.21 17.17
N PRO A 1054 5.57 -28.03 18.23
CA PRO A 1054 4.59 -26.95 18.30
C PRO A 1054 5.18 -25.55 18.58
N THR A 1055 6.47 -25.45 18.91
CA THR A 1055 7.10 -24.19 19.34
C THR A 1055 8.25 -23.71 18.44
N ALA A 1056 8.70 -24.52 17.47
CA ALA A 1056 9.69 -24.11 16.48
C ALA A 1056 9.59 -24.96 15.20
N SER A 1057 10.00 -24.41 14.06
CA SER A 1057 10.14 -25.13 12.79
C SER A 1057 11.13 -26.28 12.90
N ILE A 1058 10.85 -27.40 12.23
CA ILE A 1058 11.77 -28.53 12.06
C ILE A 1058 12.96 -28.04 11.21
N PRO A 1059 14.22 -28.16 11.68
CA PRO A 1059 15.40 -27.71 10.94
C PRO A 1059 15.71 -28.64 9.76
N ASP A 1060 15.97 -29.92 10.05
CA ASP A 1060 16.27 -30.95 9.05
C ASP A 1060 15.01 -31.76 8.68
N VAL A 1061 14.47 -31.54 7.48
CA VAL A 1061 13.31 -32.31 6.95
C VAL A 1061 13.79 -33.30 5.89
N HIS A 1062 14.15 -34.52 6.33
CA HIS A 1062 14.87 -35.49 5.50
C HIS A 1062 14.06 -36.20 4.39
N HIS A 1063 13.93 -35.58 3.21
CA HIS A 1063 14.10 -36.25 1.88
C HIS A 1063 14.24 -35.21 0.75
N GLY A 1064 14.59 -35.67 -0.47
CA GLY A 1064 15.18 -34.85 -1.54
C GLY A 1064 14.22 -34.00 -2.38
N ASN A 1065 14.78 -32.91 -2.95
CA ASN A 1065 14.08 -31.82 -3.64
C ASN A 1065 14.59 -31.63 -5.10
N PRO A 1066 13.70 -31.53 -6.10
CA PRO A 1066 13.96 -30.88 -7.39
C PRO A 1066 13.09 -29.60 -7.59
N VAL A 1067 13.74 -28.45 -7.74
CA VAL A 1067 13.14 -27.09 -7.71
C VAL A 1067 12.65 -26.58 -9.07
N THR A 1068 11.35 -26.31 -9.21
CA THR A 1068 10.80 -25.39 -10.24
C THR A 1068 9.41 -24.89 -9.83
N SER A 1069 9.19 -23.57 -9.84
CA SER A 1069 7.85 -22.98 -9.74
C SER A 1069 7.07 -23.20 -11.04
N THR A 1070 5.75 -23.33 -10.98
CA THR A 1070 4.93 -23.72 -12.14
C THR A 1070 3.58 -23.04 -12.10
N ASP A 1071 2.98 -22.85 -13.26
CA ASP A 1071 1.70 -22.18 -13.40
C ASP A 1071 0.68 -23.10 -14.10
N THR A 1072 -0.62 -22.80 -13.93
CA THR A 1072 -1.71 -23.78 -14.17
C THR A 1072 -3.03 -23.08 -14.52
N VAL A 1073 -4.06 -23.76 -15.01
CA VAL A 1073 -5.43 -23.19 -14.98
C VAL A 1073 -6.42 -24.21 -14.43
N TYR A 1074 -7.15 -23.82 -13.38
CA TYR A 1074 -8.15 -24.62 -12.68
C TYR A 1074 -9.55 -24.04 -12.86
N PHE A 1075 -10.54 -24.91 -13.03
CA PHE A 1075 -11.95 -24.55 -13.01
C PHE A 1075 -12.83 -25.72 -12.53
N SER A 1076 -14.01 -25.39 -12.01
CA SER A 1076 -15.01 -26.36 -11.55
C SER A 1076 -16.35 -26.15 -12.25
N VAL A 1077 -17.04 -27.27 -12.50
CA VAL A 1077 -18.38 -27.29 -13.11
C VAL A 1077 -19.30 -28.25 -12.37
N THR A 1078 -20.56 -27.87 -12.19
CA THR A 1078 -21.64 -28.75 -11.71
C THR A 1078 -22.91 -28.61 -12.54
N ASP A 1079 -23.79 -29.62 -12.49
CA ASP A 1079 -25.02 -29.68 -13.30
C ASP A 1079 -26.30 -29.99 -12.51
N GLN A 1080 -27.42 -30.12 -13.23
CA GLN A 1080 -28.77 -30.31 -12.68
C GLN A 1080 -29.07 -31.74 -12.26
N TRP A 1081 -28.19 -32.69 -12.63
CA TRP A 1081 -28.28 -34.10 -12.26
C TRP A 1081 -27.45 -34.41 -11.01
N GLY A 1082 -26.67 -33.43 -10.52
CA GLY A 1082 -25.87 -33.52 -9.30
C GLY A 1082 -24.41 -33.86 -9.54
N ASN A 1083 -23.95 -33.97 -10.80
CA ASN A 1083 -22.57 -34.31 -11.10
C ASN A 1083 -21.64 -33.12 -10.82
N GLY A 1084 -20.36 -33.43 -10.61
CA GLY A 1084 -19.31 -32.44 -10.45
C GLY A 1084 -18.07 -32.81 -11.26
N CYS A 1085 -17.51 -31.85 -11.97
CA CYS A 1085 -16.26 -32.01 -12.71
C CYS A 1085 -15.23 -31.00 -12.20
N SER A 1086 -14.14 -31.52 -11.65
CA SER A 1086 -12.96 -30.77 -11.22
C SER A 1086 -11.90 -30.97 -12.28
N PHE A 1087 -11.65 -29.95 -13.11
CA PHE A 1087 -10.84 -30.06 -14.32
C PHE A 1087 -9.73 -29.01 -14.32
N ILE A 1088 -8.55 -29.41 -14.81
CA ILE A 1088 -7.34 -28.60 -14.69
C ILE A 1088 -6.35 -28.93 -15.82
N GLN A 1089 -5.69 -27.91 -16.37
CA GLN A 1089 -4.75 -28.07 -17.50
C GLN A 1089 -3.63 -27.03 -17.47
N SER A 1090 -2.44 -27.33 -18.01
CA SER A 1090 -1.36 -26.34 -18.14
C SER A 1090 -0.18 -26.71 -19.05
N ASN A 1091 0.52 -25.66 -19.48
CA ASN A 1091 1.76 -25.72 -20.24
C ASN A 1091 3.03 -25.74 -19.33
N TYR A 1092 2.85 -25.95 -18.02
CA TYR A 1092 3.87 -25.93 -16.95
C TYR A 1092 4.41 -24.53 -16.60
N ALA A 1093 5.63 -24.20 -17.01
CA ALA A 1093 6.29 -22.88 -17.00
C ALA A 1093 5.54 -21.84 -17.85
N GLY A 1094 4.31 -21.52 -17.45
CA GLY A 1094 3.48 -20.47 -18.00
C GLY A 1094 3.07 -20.65 -19.45
N PHE A 1095 3.67 -19.87 -20.35
CA PHE A 1095 3.66 -20.06 -21.81
C PHE A 1095 4.18 -21.44 -22.25
N GLY A 1096 4.76 -22.22 -21.33
CA GLY A 1096 5.64 -23.33 -21.64
C GLY A 1096 6.96 -22.79 -22.19
N THR A 1097 7.46 -23.46 -23.22
CA THR A 1097 8.63 -23.00 -23.99
C THR A 1097 8.39 -21.69 -24.78
N ALA A 1098 7.14 -21.20 -24.81
CA ALA A 1098 6.62 -20.18 -25.74
C ALA A 1098 6.79 -20.50 -27.24
N ALA A 1099 7.30 -21.70 -27.59
CA ALA A 1099 7.55 -22.08 -28.97
C ALA A 1099 6.24 -22.57 -29.63
N ILE A 1100 5.94 -22.03 -30.81
CA ILE A 1100 4.65 -22.22 -31.50
C ILE A 1100 4.86 -23.10 -32.73
N PRO A 1101 4.21 -24.27 -32.83
CA PRO A 1101 4.23 -25.08 -34.04
C PRO A 1101 3.58 -24.32 -35.22
N LYS A 1102 4.20 -24.43 -36.39
CA LYS A 1102 3.83 -23.75 -37.63
C LYS A 1102 2.35 -23.97 -37.99
N GLY A 1103 1.57 -22.89 -38.12
CA GLY A 1103 0.16 -22.98 -38.50
C GLY A 1103 -0.75 -23.70 -37.50
N CYS A 1104 -0.35 -23.75 -36.22
CA CYS A 1104 -1.09 -24.46 -35.17
C CYS A 1104 -1.70 -23.57 -34.09
N GLY A 1105 -1.14 -22.37 -33.84
CA GLY A 1105 -1.76 -21.35 -33.00
C GLY A 1105 -1.78 -21.62 -31.49
N PHE A 1106 -0.90 -22.49 -30.98
CA PHE A 1106 -0.70 -22.76 -29.55
C PHE A 1106 0.79 -22.85 -29.22
N THR A 1107 1.17 -22.70 -27.95
CA THR A 1107 2.56 -22.91 -27.49
C THR A 1107 2.78 -24.31 -26.89
N LEU A 1108 4.01 -24.82 -26.97
CA LEU A 1108 4.41 -26.11 -26.40
C LEU A 1108 4.81 -26.02 -24.93
N GLN A 1109 4.27 -26.91 -24.10
CA GLN A 1109 4.63 -27.04 -22.68
C GLN A 1109 6.11 -27.36 -22.45
N ASN A 1110 6.63 -26.97 -21.29
CA ASN A 1110 7.97 -27.32 -20.79
C ASN A 1110 7.93 -28.30 -19.59
N ARG A 1111 6.88 -29.12 -19.54
CA ARG A 1111 6.56 -30.07 -18.45
C ARG A 1111 7.71 -31.03 -18.08
N GLY A 1112 8.61 -31.34 -19.01
CA GLY A 1112 9.81 -32.15 -18.80
C GLY A 1112 10.84 -31.53 -17.84
N SER A 1113 10.76 -30.23 -17.55
CA SER A 1113 11.51 -29.61 -16.44
C SER A 1113 11.19 -30.24 -15.08
N GLY A 1114 10.00 -30.85 -14.93
CA GLY A 1114 9.64 -31.70 -13.79
C GLY A 1114 10.38 -33.04 -13.67
N PHE A 1115 11.42 -33.31 -14.45
CA PHE A 1115 12.35 -34.44 -14.27
C PHE A 1115 13.62 -34.03 -13.52
N VAL A 1116 14.19 -34.98 -12.78
CA VAL A 1116 15.53 -34.81 -12.17
C VAL A 1116 16.62 -35.33 -13.12
N LEU A 1117 17.67 -34.54 -13.33
CA LEU A 1117 18.85 -34.92 -14.12
C LEU A 1117 19.96 -35.55 -13.25
N GLU A 1118 19.56 -36.51 -12.42
CA GLU A 1118 20.36 -37.20 -11.42
C GLU A 1118 20.09 -38.71 -11.50
N GLU A 1119 21.14 -39.51 -11.70
CA GLU A 1119 21.03 -40.95 -11.88
C GLU A 1119 20.65 -41.64 -10.55
N GLY A 1120 19.72 -42.59 -10.61
CA GLY A 1120 19.18 -43.31 -9.44
C GLY A 1120 18.02 -42.59 -8.75
N HIS A 1121 17.68 -41.35 -9.11
CA HIS A 1121 16.52 -40.66 -8.53
C HIS A 1121 15.20 -41.32 -9.00
N PRO A 1122 14.19 -41.56 -8.13
CA PRO A 1122 12.92 -42.16 -8.56
C PRO A 1122 12.26 -41.38 -9.70
N ASN A 1123 12.33 -40.05 -9.64
CA ASN A 1123 11.88 -39.14 -10.70
C ASN A 1123 12.98 -38.72 -11.71
N GLN A 1124 13.98 -39.57 -11.96
CA GLN A 1124 15.00 -39.29 -13.00
C GLN A 1124 14.40 -39.20 -14.41
N LEU A 1125 15.03 -38.40 -15.29
CA LEU A 1125 14.71 -38.34 -16.72
C LEU A 1125 15.00 -39.68 -17.42
N ALA A 1126 13.97 -40.26 -18.03
CA ALA A 1126 14.07 -41.43 -18.91
C ALA A 1126 13.07 -41.29 -20.07
N GLY A 1127 13.31 -41.99 -21.18
CA GLY A 1127 12.50 -41.89 -22.39
C GLY A 1127 11.19 -42.66 -22.26
N GLY A 1128 10.09 -42.13 -22.80
CA GLY A 1128 8.76 -42.72 -22.68
C GLY A 1128 8.16 -42.69 -21.27
N LYS A 1129 8.76 -41.97 -20.32
CA LYS A 1129 8.31 -41.83 -18.92
C LYS A 1129 7.53 -40.54 -18.74
N ARG A 1130 6.61 -40.44 -17.76
CA ARG A 1130 6.02 -39.16 -17.34
C ARG A 1130 6.84 -38.48 -16.21
N PRO A 1131 7.02 -37.14 -16.23
CA PRO A 1131 7.64 -36.41 -15.12
C PRO A 1131 6.70 -36.26 -13.92
N TYR A 1132 7.25 -35.85 -12.76
CA TYR A 1132 6.47 -35.33 -11.64
C TYR A 1132 5.57 -34.19 -12.10
N HIS A 1133 4.29 -34.25 -11.71
CA HIS A 1133 3.26 -33.41 -12.31
C HIS A 1133 2.56 -32.57 -11.24
N THR A 1134 2.73 -31.25 -11.35
CA THR A 1134 2.16 -30.30 -10.38
C THR A 1134 0.64 -30.14 -10.50
N ILE A 1135 0.05 -30.32 -11.69
CA ILE A 1135 -1.39 -30.14 -11.90
C ILE A 1135 -2.19 -31.14 -11.06
N ILE A 1136 -3.10 -30.64 -10.22
CA ILE A 1136 -3.99 -31.46 -9.39
C ILE A 1136 -5.43 -30.92 -9.32
N PRO A 1137 -6.46 -31.70 -9.70
CA PRO A 1137 -7.86 -31.39 -9.42
C PRO A 1137 -8.32 -32.06 -8.13
N ALA A 1138 -9.03 -31.34 -7.27
CA ALA A 1138 -9.59 -31.88 -6.02
C ALA A 1138 -11.12 -32.00 -6.04
N LEU A 1139 -11.63 -32.93 -5.23
CA LEU A 1139 -13.06 -33.12 -5.00
C LEU A 1139 -13.26 -33.69 -3.60
N ALA A 1140 -14.25 -33.20 -2.85
CA ALA A 1140 -14.58 -33.76 -1.54
C ALA A 1140 -16.00 -34.35 -1.51
N THR A 1141 -16.17 -35.50 -0.85
CA THR A 1141 -17.46 -36.11 -0.53
C THR A 1141 -17.68 -36.15 0.99
N ARG A 1142 -18.94 -36.09 1.44
CA ARG A 1142 -19.33 -36.39 2.83
C ARG A 1142 -20.08 -37.71 2.82
N GLY A 1143 -19.41 -38.77 3.27
CA GLY A 1143 -19.80 -40.14 2.89
C GLY A 1143 -19.68 -40.33 1.37
N ASP A 1144 -20.73 -40.87 0.75
CA ASP A 1144 -20.85 -41.12 -0.69
C ASP A 1144 -21.43 -39.92 -1.48
N GLU A 1145 -21.95 -38.90 -0.82
CA GLU A 1145 -22.50 -37.70 -1.46
C GLU A 1145 -21.43 -36.63 -1.73
N LEU A 1146 -21.44 -36.06 -2.95
CA LEU A 1146 -20.61 -34.92 -3.32
C LEU A 1146 -20.82 -33.72 -2.38
N PHE A 1147 -19.73 -33.17 -1.85
CA PHE A 1147 -19.73 -32.01 -0.96
C PHE A 1147 -19.09 -30.78 -1.62
N LEU A 1148 -17.93 -30.94 -2.29
CA LEU A 1148 -17.13 -29.84 -2.82
C LEU A 1148 -16.45 -30.23 -4.13
N VAL A 1149 -16.55 -29.39 -5.16
CA VAL A 1149 -15.75 -29.44 -6.40
C VAL A 1149 -14.86 -28.21 -6.41
N TYR A 1150 -13.55 -28.39 -6.25
CA TYR A 1150 -12.65 -27.26 -6.03
C TYR A 1150 -11.19 -27.54 -6.37
N GLY A 1151 -10.41 -26.48 -6.42
CA GLY A 1151 -8.96 -26.52 -6.60
C GLY A 1151 -8.38 -25.11 -6.48
N VAL A 1152 -7.06 -25.02 -6.28
CA VAL A 1152 -6.34 -23.74 -6.15
C VAL A 1152 -5.10 -23.75 -7.03
N MET A 1153 -5.28 -23.25 -8.25
CA MET A 1153 -4.25 -23.09 -9.27
C MET A 1153 -2.94 -22.46 -8.76
N GLY A 1154 -1.76 -22.97 -9.15
CA GLY A 1154 -0.46 -22.30 -8.88
C GLY A 1154 0.75 -23.20 -8.63
N GLY A 1155 0.93 -24.29 -9.39
CA GLY A 1155 2.11 -25.17 -9.22
C GLY A 1155 2.20 -25.75 -7.82
N PHE A 1156 3.33 -25.59 -7.15
CA PHE A 1156 3.53 -26.03 -5.76
C PHE A 1156 2.62 -25.31 -4.72
N MET A 1157 1.90 -24.24 -5.09
CA MET A 1157 0.82 -23.69 -4.25
C MET A 1157 -0.43 -24.60 -4.22
N GLN A 1158 -0.63 -25.50 -5.20
CA GLN A 1158 -1.88 -26.27 -5.32
C GLN A 1158 -2.19 -27.12 -4.07
N PRO A 1159 -1.30 -28.00 -3.56
CA PRO A 1159 -1.60 -28.76 -2.33
C PRO A 1159 -1.86 -27.86 -1.12
N GLN A 1160 -1.18 -26.72 -1.05
CA GLN A 1160 -1.26 -25.77 0.06
C GLN A 1160 -2.62 -25.05 0.06
N GLY A 1161 -3.06 -24.61 -1.12
CA GLY A 1161 -4.38 -24.02 -1.33
C GLY A 1161 -5.52 -25.03 -1.20
N HIS A 1162 -5.32 -26.28 -1.62
CA HIS A 1162 -6.31 -27.35 -1.45
C HIS A 1162 -6.62 -27.60 0.03
N ILE A 1163 -5.59 -27.54 0.90
CA ILE A 1163 -5.75 -27.66 2.35
C ILE A 1163 -6.34 -26.40 2.97
N GLN A 1164 -5.81 -25.22 2.64
CA GLN A 1164 -6.30 -23.94 3.18
C GLN A 1164 -7.80 -23.73 2.84
N VAL A 1165 -8.22 -23.95 1.60
CA VAL A 1165 -9.62 -23.78 1.19
C VAL A 1165 -10.54 -24.83 1.82
N LEU A 1166 -10.14 -26.11 1.87
CA LEU A 1166 -10.96 -27.14 2.51
C LEU A 1166 -11.18 -26.87 3.99
N LEU A 1167 -10.11 -26.54 4.73
CA LEU A 1167 -10.21 -26.21 6.16
C LEU A 1167 -11.07 -24.96 6.39
N ASN A 1168 -11.01 -23.96 5.51
CA ASN A 1168 -11.87 -22.77 5.60
C ASN A 1168 -13.36 -23.11 5.40
N ILE A 1169 -13.68 -23.97 4.42
CA ILE A 1169 -15.04 -24.50 4.24
C ILE A 1169 -15.51 -25.29 5.46
N LEU A 1170 -14.65 -26.14 6.05
CA LEU A 1170 -14.97 -26.92 7.25
C LEU A 1170 -15.09 -26.07 8.53
N ARG A 1171 -14.47 -24.90 8.57
CA ARG A 1171 -14.69 -23.84 9.58
C ARG A 1171 -15.98 -23.06 9.38
N GLY A 1172 -16.77 -23.38 8.35
CA GLY A 1172 -18.06 -22.74 8.07
C GLY A 1172 -17.97 -21.46 7.22
N PHE A 1173 -16.83 -21.19 6.57
CA PHE A 1173 -16.75 -20.07 5.61
C PHE A 1173 -17.59 -20.41 4.37
N THR A 1174 -18.19 -19.40 3.73
CA THR A 1174 -18.86 -19.61 2.43
C THR A 1174 -17.83 -19.88 1.33
N PRO A 1175 -18.21 -20.49 0.20
CA PRO A 1175 -17.33 -20.70 -0.95
C PRO A 1175 -16.55 -19.48 -1.44
N GLN A 1176 -17.11 -18.27 -1.29
CA GLN A 1176 -16.39 -17.03 -1.62
C GLN A 1176 -15.46 -16.61 -0.47
N ALA A 1177 -15.93 -16.62 0.78
CA ALA A 1177 -15.10 -16.24 1.94
C ALA A 1177 -13.89 -17.17 2.13
N ALA A 1178 -14.02 -18.47 1.82
CA ALA A 1178 -12.92 -19.43 1.84
C ALA A 1178 -11.81 -19.12 0.81
N LEU A 1179 -12.16 -18.42 -0.29
CA LEU A 1179 -11.23 -17.95 -1.31
C LEU A 1179 -10.69 -16.54 -1.01
N ASP A 1180 -11.53 -15.65 -0.51
CA ASP A 1180 -11.15 -14.28 -0.13
C ASP A 1180 -10.14 -14.25 1.03
N ALA A 1181 -10.16 -15.28 1.89
CA ALA A 1181 -9.24 -15.44 3.02
C ALA A 1181 -7.75 -15.26 2.63
N PRO A 1182 -6.95 -14.51 3.42
CA PRO A 1182 -5.50 -14.40 3.21
C PRO A 1182 -4.79 -15.75 3.41
N ARG A 1183 -3.88 -16.08 2.50
CA ARG A 1183 -3.15 -17.35 2.43
C ARG A 1183 -1.68 -17.21 2.81
N PHE A 1184 -1.04 -18.36 2.98
CA PHE A 1184 0.41 -18.51 2.88
C PHE A 1184 0.79 -19.46 1.75
N CYS A 1185 2.04 -19.36 1.29
CA CYS A 1185 2.66 -20.24 0.31
C CYS A 1185 4.12 -20.50 0.71
N ILE A 1186 4.45 -21.75 1.02
CA ILE A 1186 5.84 -22.24 1.10
C ILE A 1186 6.44 -22.19 -0.30
N SER A 1187 7.62 -21.59 -0.42
CA SER A 1187 8.34 -21.44 -1.68
C SER A 1187 8.75 -22.77 -2.30
N ALA A 1188 8.77 -22.85 -3.63
CA ALA A 1188 9.49 -23.91 -4.34
C ALA A 1188 11.02 -23.71 -4.28
N GLY A 1189 11.48 -22.50 -3.95
CA GLY A 1189 12.84 -22.03 -4.17
C GLY A 1189 13.05 -21.47 -5.58
N SER A 1190 14.16 -20.73 -5.75
CA SER A 1190 14.67 -20.33 -7.07
C SER A 1190 15.94 -21.13 -7.39
N PRO A 1191 16.20 -21.51 -8.65
CA PRO A 1191 17.50 -22.09 -9.04
C PRO A 1191 18.70 -21.19 -8.69
N ASP A 1192 18.49 -19.86 -8.72
CA ASP A 1192 19.48 -18.83 -8.32
C ASP A 1192 19.38 -18.44 -6.82
N ALA A 1193 18.63 -19.18 -6.00
CA ALA A 1193 18.60 -18.94 -4.56
C ALA A 1193 19.97 -19.31 -3.97
N SER A 1194 20.84 -18.31 -3.84
CA SER A 1194 22.21 -18.46 -3.36
C SER A 1194 22.26 -18.70 -1.84
N VAL A 1195 21.77 -19.86 -1.41
CA VAL A 1195 22.02 -20.41 -0.08
C VAL A 1195 23.52 -20.65 0.02
N ALA A 1196 24.24 -19.67 0.59
CA ALA A 1196 25.70 -19.58 0.51
C ALA A 1196 26.47 -20.74 1.16
N ASN A 1197 25.76 -21.69 1.78
CA ASN A 1197 26.29 -22.94 2.33
C ASN A 1197 25.32 -24.13 2.18
N ALA A 1198 24.57 -24.25 1.08
CA ALA A 1198 23.83 -25.47 0.76
C ALA A 1198 24.81 -26.64 0.52
N ARG A 1199 25.06 -27.43 1.57
CA ARG A 1199 26.15 -28.43 1.61
C ARG A 1199 25.66 -29.88 1.62
N ASN A 1200 24.38 -30.13 1.86
CA ASN A 1200 23.79 -31.47 2.01
C ASN A 1200 22.47 -31.58 1.24
N ALA A 1201 22.08 -32.81 0.88
CA ALA A 1201 20.73 -33.09 0.39
C ALA A 1201 19.74 -33.09 1.57
N GLY A 1202 18.95 -32.02 1.70
CA GLY A 1202 17.98 -31.85 2.79
C GLY A 1202 17.46 -30.42 2.96
N ASP A 1203 18.12 -29.42 2.36
CA ASP A 1203 17.68 -28.02 2.39
C ASP A 1203 16.34 -27.83 1.64
N ILE A 1204 15.24 -27.95 2.37
CA ILE A 1204 13.95 -27.35 1.96
C ILE A 1204 14.06 -25.86 2.25
N ASN A 1205 14.03 -25.03 1.21
CA ASN A 1205 14.06 -23.57 1.36
C ASN A 1205 12.99 -23.11 2.35
N SER A 1206 13.42 -22.43 3.40
CA SER A 1206 12.61 -22.01 4.55
C SER A 1206 11.62 -20.88 4.26
N GLU A 1207 11.69 -20.31 3.06
CA GLU A 1207 10.86 -19.21 2.57
C GLU A 1207 9.36 -19.56 2.65
N VAL A 1208 8.62 -18.85 3.51
CA VAL A 1208 7.16 -18.90 3.55
C VAL A 1208 6.62 -17.51 3.30
N TYR A 1209 5.92 -17.35 2.19
CA TYR A 1209 5.23 -16.11 1.83
C TYR A 1209 3.84 -16.05 2.48
N PHE A 1210 3.42 -14.87 2.92
CA PHE A 1210 2.13 -14.59 3.54
C PHE A 1210 1.48 -13.39 2.84
N GLU A 1211 0.16 -13.38 2.67
CA GLU A 1211 -0.54 -12.22 2.09
C GLU A 1211 -0.70 -11.03 3.05
N ASP A 1212 -0.80 -9.83 2.48
CA ASP A 1212 -1.44 -8.72 3.18
C ASP A 1212 -2.85 -9.12 3.66
N GLY A 1213 -3.17 -8.72 4.89
CA GLY A 1213 -4.32 -9.24 5.65
C GLY A 1213 -3.97 -10.29 6.72
N ILE A 1214 -2.79 -10.94 6.66
CA ILE A 1214 -2.24 -11.67 7.81
C ILE A 1214 -1.53 -10.67 8.75
N PRO A 1215 -1.77 -10.67 10.08
CA PRO A 1215 -1.16 -9.69 10.98
C PRO A 1215 0.37 -9.75 10.97
N ALA A 1216 1.02 -8.59 10.89
CA ALA A 1216 2.49 -8.51 10.87
C ALA A 1216 3.12 -9.11 12.14
N GLU A 1217 2.43 -9.05 13.28
CA GLU A 1217 2.86 -9.73 14.51
C GLU A 1217 2.82 -11.27 14.40
N THR A 1218 1.89 -11.83 13.63
CA THR A 1218 1.80 -13.27 13.38
C THR A 1218 2.96 -13.72 12.51
N VAL A 1219 3.24 -12.98 11.43
CA VAL A 1219 4.40 -13.22 10.55
C VAL A 1219 5.71 -13.10 11.34
N GLN A 1220 5.84 -12.11 12.22
CA GLN A 1220 7.02 -11.92 13.06
C GLN A 1220 7.19 -13.05 14.10
N LYS A 1221 6.13 -13.49 14.77
CA LYS A 1221 6.17 -14.63 15.69
C LYS A 1221 6.55 -15.93 14.97
N LEU A 1222 6.14 -16.11 13.71
CA LEU A 1222 6.59 -17.25 12.89
C LEU A 1222 8.09 -17.18 12.58
N LYS A 1223 8.70 -15.98 12.43
CA LYS A 1223 10.18 -15.85 12.35
C LYS A 1223 10.87 -16.24 13.65
N GLU A 1224 10.30 -15.84 14.79
CA GLU A 1224 10.81 -16.20 16.11
C GLU A 1224 10.75 -17.72 16.37
N MET A 1225 9.85 -18.42 15.67
CA MET A 1225 9.76 -19.89 15.64
C MET A 1225 10.69 -20.54 14.59
N GLY A 1226 11.40 -19.76 13.74
CA GLY A 1226 12.36 -20.26 12.76
C GLY A 1226 11.90 -20.32 11.30
N HIS A 1227 10.69 -19.85 10.97
CA HIS A 1227 10.24 -19.74 9.56
C HIS A 1227 10.86 -18.53 8.86
N ASP A 1228 11.34 -18.68 7.62
CA ASP A 1228 11.83 -17.53 6.84
C ASP A 1228 10.65 -16.81 6.19
N ALA A 1229 9.97 -16.00 7.01
CA ALA A 1229 8.66 -15.47 6.64
C ALA A 1229 8.75 -14.16 5.84
N HIS A 1230 7.99 -14.04 4.75
CA HIS A 1230 7.92 -12.85 3.92
C HIS A 1230 6.46 -12.43 3.70
N THR A 1231 6.20 -11.13 3.47
CA THR A 1231 4.85 -10.63 3.19
C THR A 1231 4.76 -10.13 1.75
N LEU A 1232 3.73 -10.55 1.02
CA LEU A 1232 3.44 -10.15 -0.35
C LEU A 1232 2.21 -9.25 -0.41
N SER A 1233 2.28 -8.21 -1.23
CA SER A 1233 1.20 -7.23 -1.42
C SER A 1233 0.98 -6.87 -2.89
N GLY A 1234 -0.20 -6.33 -3.18
CA GLY A 1234 -0.59 -5.97 -4.55
C GLY A 1234 -0.42 -7.13 -5.53
N PHE A 1235 0.19 -6.87 -6.69
CA PHE A 1235 0.43 -7.90 -7.72
C PHE A 1235 1.22 -9.11 -7.22
N ALA A 1236 2.09 -8.99 -6.21
CA ALA A 1236 2.87 -10.13 -5.70
C ALA A 1236 1.98 -11.25 -5.11
N ARG A 1237 0.76 -10.92 -4.70
CA ARG A 1237 -0.24 -11.88 -4.20
C ARG A 1237 -0.71 -12.90 -5.26
N LEU A 1238 -0.39 -12.72 -6.54
CA LEU A 1238 -0.67 -13.71 -7.59
C LEU A 1238 0.01 -15.07 -7.34
N MET A 1239 1.14 -15.10 -6.61
CA MET A 1239 1.82 -16.32 -6.16
C MET A 1239 0.94 -17.21 -5.26
N MET A 1240 -0.08 -16.65 -4.62
CA MET A 1240 -0.97 -17.33 -3.66
C MET A 1240 -2.09 -18.13 -4.34
N GLY A 1241 -1.97 -18.27 -5.66
CA GLY A 1241 -2.86 -19.06 -6.48
C GLY A 1241 -4.24 -18.46 -6.70
N ARG A 1242 -4.98 -19.13 -7.58
CA ARG A 1242 -6.34 -18.73 -8.00
C ARG A 1242 -7.29 -19.91 -7.82
N GLY A 1243 -8.12 -19.86 -6.79
CA GLY A 1243 -9.07 -20.92 -6.47
C GLY A 1243 -10.45 -20.75 -7.08
N GLN A 1244 -11.10 -21.88 -7.37
CA GLN A 1244 -12.50 -21.95 -7.81
C GLN A 1244 -13.21 -23.00 -6.97
N VAL A 1245 -14.40 -22.69 -6.46
CA VAL A 1245 -15.11 -23.54 -5.49
C VAL A 1245 -16.59 -23.62 -5.84
N ILE A 1246 -17.12 -24.83 -5.95
CA ILE A 1246 -18.56 -25.10 -5.96
C ILE A 1246 -18.88 -26.14 -4.87
N GLN A 1247 -19.76 -25.78 -3.95
CA GLN A 1247 -20.22 -26.59 -2.83
C GLN A 1247 -21.66 -27.07 -3.06
N LYS A 1248 -21.95 -28.33 -2.74
CA LYS A 1248 -23.30 -28.87 -2.66
C LYS A 1248 -23.88 -28.56 -1.27
N LEU A 1249 -24.96 -27.80 -1.19
CA LEU A 1249 -25.60 -27.52 0.10
C LEU A 1249 -26.51 -28.66 0.55
N THR A 1250 -26.52 -28.94 1.85
CA THR A 1250 -27.47 -29.87 2.47
C THR A 1250 -28.85 -29.23 2.52
N SER A 1251 -29.74 -29.66 1.61
CA SER A 1251 -31.02 -29.02 1.31
C SER A 1251 -32.03 -30.06 0.82
N LYS A 1252 -33.34 -29.76 0.89
CA LYS A 1252 -34.40 -30.61 0.31
C LYS A 1252 -34.41 -30.57 -1.22
N GLU A 1253 -33.85 -29.52 -1.81
CA GLU A 1253 -33.64 -29.37 -3.26
C GLU A 1253 -32.15 -29.27 -3.56
N LEU A 1254 -31.73 -29.63 -4.78
CA LEU A 1254 -30.35 -29.40 -5.23
C LEU A 1254 -30.06 -27.89 -5.22
N VAL A 1255 -29.07 -27.47 -4.43
CA VAL A 1255 -28.57 -26.10 -4.39
C VAL A 1255 -27.04 -26.13 -4.38
N TRP A 1256 -26.47 -25.45 -5.37
CA TRP A 1256 -25.05 -25.15 -5.47
C TRP A 1256 -24.77 -23.79 -4.87
N ALA A 1257 -23.65 -23.66 -4.15
CA ALA A 1257 -23.10 -22.40 -3.67
C ALA A 1257 -21.63 -22.29 -4.14
N ALA A 1258 -21.22 -21.15 -4.67
CA ALA A 1258 -19.95 -21.04 -5.38
C ALA A 1258 -19.21 -19.71 -5.17
N GLY A 1259 -17.90 -19.74 -5.44
CA GLY A 1259 -17.03 -18.58 -5.39
C GLY A 1259 -15.82 -18.73 -6.32
N SER A 1260 -15.31 -17.59 -6.77
CA SER A 1260 -14.13 -17.45 -7.63
C SER A 1260 -13.14 -16.50 -6.99
N ASP A 1261 -11.86 -16.81 -7.09
CA ASP A 1261 -10.79 -16.01 -6.51
C ASP A 1261 -10.86 -14.53 -6.96
N PRO A 1262 -10.77 -13.55 -6.05
CA PRO A 1262 -10.55 -12.15 -6.43
C PRO A 1262 -9.15 -11.89 -7.05
N ARG A 1263 -8.21 -12.84 -6.95
CA ARG A 1263 -6.85 -12.76 -7.52
C ARG A 1263 -6.78 -13.09 -9.03
N GLY A 1264 -7.92 -13.05 -9.73
CA GLY A 1264 -8.06 -13.27 -11.17
C GLY A 1264 -9.34 -12.62 -11.73
N ASP A 1265 -9.40 -12.44 -13.06
CA ASP A 1265 -10.49 -11.71 -13.73
C ASP A 1265 -11.84 -12.45 -13.67
N GLY A 1266 -11.81 -13.78 -13.72
CA GLY A 1266 -12.97 -14.68 -13.76
C GLY A 1266 -13.95 -14.59 -12.60
N HIS A 1267 -15.02 -15.39 -12.68
CA HIS A 1267 -16.11 -15.38 -11.72
C HIS A 1267 -16.83 -16.74 -11.62
N ALA A 1268 -17.68 -16.89 -10.60
CA ALA A 1268 -18.63 -18.00 -10.51
C ALA A 1268 -19.96 -17.56 -11.13
N VAL A 1269 -20.60 -18.41 -11.94
CA VAL A 1269 -21.86 -18.08 -12.61
C VAL A 1269 -22.82 -19.28 -12.66
N ALA A 1270 -24.09 -19.05 -12.35
CA ALA A 1270 -25.13 -20.08 -12.27
C ALA A 1270 -25.95 -20.20 -13.55
N GLN A 1271 -26.37 -21.42 -13.87
CA GLN A 1271 -27.33 -21.69 -14.93
C GLN A 1271 -28.77 -21.33 -14.49
N ILE A 1272 -29.48 -20.60 -15.37
CA ILE A 1272 -30.87 -20.15 -15.21
C ILE A 1272 -31.86 -21.27 -15.51
#